data_AF-A0AAW2HT16-F1
#
_entry.id   AF-A0AAW2HT16-F1
#
_cell.length_a   1.000
_cell.length_b   1.000
_cell.length_c   1.000
_cell.angle_alpha   90.00
_cell.angle_beta   90.00
_cell.angle_gamma   90.00
#
_symmetry.space_group_name_H-M   'P 1'
#
loop_
_entity.id
_entity.type
_entity.pdbx_description
1 polymer ?
#
loop_
_entity_poly.entity_id
_entity_poly.type
_entity_poly.pdbx_seq_one_letter_code
_entity_poly.pdbx_strand_id
1 'polypeptide(L)'
;MGNTNIMRNFFIGIFLISPVLSYRQNAWNELEAVLDAPNIRNKFLSLTDIDSQSRCTSDLKKFIQNVGKEDWANRMFDSMEKIPYGFLYGRFHYIGLFDECLSARSEVFKGQHCMVNIYLGEENPDETMMTGPFKLSYGLCLPSTCTANDVQQIIDRLGIPKNITVRVEKENCWTDDPIVLSYEDWIVICFLGTFALIAISSTIFDVMQRRNRTDWKRYELYSSFSLYKNYETLTNISTGPGNIGCLHGVRALTMCWIILGHEYYIALVSPRLNGIIVPQFIKSKSNLLITNALVSVDTFFLLSGFFVSMVFFREISKKKYYDGPVATIHRYIRLTPAYAVMVLIQSTIILQLGRGPVWSEQVKPGVDMCRENWWCGLIYLQNVIAPTCSCLGQSWYLSSDMQMFGMAPLLLFPLLLWRKKGIVIYFLGLAAALTINFAVSFAYSLGPHLLFKRSMDQVKIDYMQSHMRMVPYIIGIGTAYIICGIKSNKITVNLSKHWITIGWLSSIGLCLGSIYGLAFFIDHGFEDRQLESSLYLTFHRLGWSLGIAWVIFACIVGYGGPVNTILSWEGFQFFGKLSYSMFLVHFTVQTCRMGLTQTNYYVDNFNIVTNFFSTFVYSLFFSIPLYLCFELPFINLDREADPDSHCWADLESYINGLKTEKWAQIMFDSIEKLPDGFLYGRNEFLGNFDECLSVRTEWFKGQHCMVDIKLPGKPLIPGLGTMDGLRISYGLCLPSSCKTAEIQQVLNLIQMPDGMNITVDEKCCWTDDPITLSSEDWIVICFLGAVGLIAICSTLFDVLHTRIPIKSTRTELYTSFSLYKNFQQLTKIYTGPDNIGCLHGIRTLSMCWVILGHEYITRLFGPLINMPIFFTYMTSKSKIFVTNAFVSVDTFFLLSGFLATLVFFREISKKKSFDVPLSILHRYIRITPPFAAMVLIQSTLLMKMGKGPLWNSRIGQSVEMCRDNWWPGLIYLQNFIAPNSTCLGQSWYLSSDMQMFWLAPILLYPLLLWRKIGIVAYCVGLAAALITNFAVSFEYGLGPGIFFTTSPKQFNTDYVQTYMRLAPYIVGMGLGYIVCGVKAKKIRVNLSKMWIVLGWLLSAGLCLGSLYGIVYFIDNGLQDKQWESSSYLTFHRLGWALGLSWVIFACIVGYGGPVNVILSWNPFQFFGKLSYSMFLVHFTIQTYVSATSRTNTYADDFPIVTNYFSTLAYSLIFSIPLYLLFEAPFGNLDKYFLRDMKIFPYPRPRATETAKDEPERGVDNKAFVESTAKPDPV
;
A
#
# COMPACT_ATOMS: atom_id res chain seq x y z
N MET A 1 -57.75 63.96 -31.89
CA MET A 1 -56.65 64.92 -31.61
C MET A 1 -55.82 64.37 -30.48
N GLY A 2 -54.50 64.38 -30.66
CA GLY A 2 -53.57 63.50 -29.97
C GLY A 2 -53.21 63.84 -28.53
N ASN A 3 -52.54 62.89 -27.89
CA ASN A 3 -51.18 63.14 -27.42
C ASN A 3 -50.39 61.83 -27.32
N THR A 4 -49.65 61.55 -28.39
CA THR A 4 -48.74 60.43 -28.66
C THR A 4 -47.39 60.56 -27.93
N ASN A 5 -47.36 61.09 -26.70
CA ASN A 5 -46.08 61.43 -26.05
C ASN A 5 -45.84 60.83 -24.65
N ILE A 6 -46.75 60.00 -24.13
CA ILE A 6 -46.55 59.38 -22.80
C ILE A 6 -46.01 57.94 -22.90
N MET A 7 -46.42 57.14 -23.89
CA MET A 7 -45.82 55.80 -24.09
C MET A 7 -44.44 55.84 -24.75
N ARG A 8 -44.13 56.86 -25.56
CA ARG A 8 -42.81 56.96 -26.22
C ARG A 8 -41.67 57.22 -25.22
N ASN A 9 -41.95 57.94 -24.14
CA ASN A 9 -40.94 58.25 -23.11
C ASN A 9 -40.80 57.16 -22.04
N PHE A 10 -41.76 56.24 -21.92
CA PHE A 10 -41.62 55.06 -21.05
C PHE A 10 -40.74 53.97 -21.71
N PHE A 11 -40.76 53.87 -23.04
CA PHE A 11 -39.92 52.92 -23.77
C PHE A 11 -38.46 53.37 -23.95
N ILE A 12 -38.17 54.68 -23.96
CA ILE A 12 -36.79 55.19 -24.14
C ILE A 12 -35.90 54.94 -22.89
N GLY A 13 -36.48 54.73 -21.71
CA GLY A 13 -35.74 54.37 -20.49
C GLY A 13 -35.23 52.91 -20.42
N ILE A 14 -35.66 52.04 -21.34
CA ILE A 14 -35.24 50.62 -21.40
C ILE A 14 -34.23 50.38 -22.54
N PHE A 15 -33.78 51.44 -23.24
CA PHE A 15 -32.84 51.34 -24.37
C PHE A 15 -31.35 51.44 -24.01
N LEU A 16 -30.94 50.89 -22.87
CA LEU A 16 -29.52 50.72 -22.53
C LEU A 16 -29.11 49.26 -22.25
N ILE A 17 -29.86 48.27 -22.75
CA ILE A 17 -29.47 46.85 -22.63
C ILE A 17 -29.66 46.10 -23.97
N SER A 18 -28.53 45.93 -24.67
CA SER A 18 -28.15 44.86 -25.61
C SER A 18 -28.75 44.80 -27.05
N PRO A 19 -27.90 44.57 -28.08
CA PRO A 19 -28.28 44.29 -29.48
C PRO A 19 -29.23 43.10 -29.70
N VAL A 20 -29.34 42.18 -28.73
CA VAL A 20 -30.08 40.91 -28.83
C VAL A 20 -31.61 41.09 -28.87
N LEU A 21 -32.14 42.18 -28.30
CA LEU A 21 -33.59 42.46 -28.32
C LEU A 21 -34.07 42.99 -29.68
N SER A 22 -33.22 43.73 -30.40
CA SER A 22 -33.54 44.25 -31.75
C SER A 22 -33.71 43.15 -32.79
N TYR A 23 -32.87 42.11 -32.74
CA TYR A 23 -32.95 40.97 -33.65
C TYR A 23 -34.21 40.13 -33.39
N ARG A 24 -34.57 39.93 -32.11
CA ARG A 24 -35.76 39.15 -31.70
C ARG A 24 -37.09 39.83 -32.00
N GLN A 25 -37.15 41.17 -31.93
CA GLN A 25 -38.37 41.91 -32.31
C GLN A 25 -38.62 41.85 -33.82
N ASN A 26 -37.56 41.93 -34.64
CA ASN A 26 -37.68 41.79 -36.10
C ASN A 26 -38.10 40.37 -36.49
N ALA A 27 -37.51 39.35 -35.87
CA ALA A 27 -37.92 37.96 -36.02
C ALA A 27 -39.38 37.72 -35.61
N TRP A 28 -39.85 38.34 -34.50
CA TRP A 28 -41.25 38.24 -34.07
C TRP A 28 -42.20 38.90 -35.07
N ASN A 29 -41.89 40.10 -35.57
CA ASN A 29 -42.73 40.78 -36.55
C ASN A 29 -42.80 40.01 -37.89
N GLU A 30 -41.70 39.38 -38.31
CA GLU A 30 -41.66 38.50 -39.50
C GLU A 30 -42.45 37.20 -39.27
N LEU A 31 -42.34 36.59 -38.07
CA LEU A 31 -43.05 35.38 -37.69
C LEU A 31 -44.56 35.63 -37.54
N GLU A 32 -44.95 36.77 -36.97
CA GLU A 32 -46.33 37.24 -36.80
C GLU A 32 -46.98 37.53 -38.16
N ALA A 33 -46.25 38.10 -39.13
CA ALA A 33 -46.71 38.27 -40.50
C ALA A 33 -46.96 36.93 -41.25
N VAL A 34 -46.23 35.87 -40.88
CA VAL A 34 -46.42 34.51 -41.42
C VAL A 34 -47.58 33.79 -40.71
N LEU A 35 -47.80 34.05 -39.42
CA LEU A 35 -48.61 33.20 -38.54
C LEU A 35 -49.91 33.84 -38.01
N ASP A 36 -50.33 34.98 -38.55
CA ASP A 36 -51.58 35.66 -38.17
C ASP A 36 -52.83 34.76 -38.40
N ALA A 37 -53.47 34.36 -37.30
CA ALA A 37 -54.48 33.29 -37.22
C ALA A 37 -55.75 33.48 -38.09
N PRO A 38 -56.25 34.71 -38.40
CA PRO A 38 -57.36 34.89 -39.33
C PRO A 38 -56.98 34.58 -40.78
N ASN A 39 -55.71 34.79 -41.15
CA ASN A 39 -55.19 34.55 -42.50
C ASN A 39 -54.76 33.10 -42.73
N ILE A 40 -54.35 32.36 -41.71
CA ILE A 40 -53.97 30.94 -41.84
C ILE A 40 -55.15 30.10 -42.31
N ARG A 41 -56.35 30.26 -41.74
CA ARG A 41 -57.55 29.51 -42.18
C ARG A 41 -57.88 29.82 -43.65
N ASN A 42 -57.81 31.09 -44.04
CA ASN A 42 -58.08 31.51 -45.42
C ASN A 42 -56.94 31.11 -46.40
N LYS A 43 -55.68 31.10 -45.97
CA LYS A 43 -54.53 30.56 -46.73
C LYS A 43 -54.59 29.03 -46.86
N PHE A 44 -54.93 28.30 -45.79
CA PHE A 44 -55.17 26.86 -45.83
C PHE A 44 -56.38 26.50 -46.71
N LEU A 45 -57.42 27.32 -46.72
CA LEU A 45 -58.53 27.18 -47.66
C LEU A 45 -58.11 27.52 -49.11
N SER A 46 -57.22 28.50 -49.33
CA SER A 46 -56.65 28.79 -50.67
C SER A 46 -55.72 27.68 -51.20
N LEU A 47 -55.14 26.86 -50.31
CA LEU A 47 -54.40 25.65 -50.69
C LEU A 47 -55.32 24.53 -51.23
N THR A 48 -56.66 24.65 -51.12
CA THR A 48 -57.61 23.66 -51.65
C THR A 48 -57.94 23.83 -53.14
N ASP A 49 -57.43 24.89 -53.78
CA ASP A 49 -57.41 25.13 -55.24
C ASP A 49 -56.21 24.47 -55.94
N ILE A 50 -55.40 23.69 -55.21
CA ILE A 50 -54.22 23.01 -55.76
C ILE A 50 -54.65 21.76 -56.53
N ASP A 51 -54.54 21.85 -57.85
CA ASP A 51 -54.59 20.73 -58.78
C ASP A 51 -53.25 19.96 -58.71
N SER A 52 -53.16 18.97 -57.82
CA SER A 52 -52.00 18.06 -57.77
C SER A 52 -52.43 16.64 -57.38
N GLN A 53 -52.08 15.67 -58.21
CA GLN A 53 -52.45 14.24 -58.18
C GLN A 53 -51.95 13.43 -56.96
N SER A 54 -51.58 14.05 -55.83
CA SER A 54 -51.11 13.31 -54.64
C SER A 54 -52.27 12.97 -53.69
N ARG A 55 -52.23 11.78 -53.11
CA ARG A 55 -53.23 11.29 -52.13
C ARG A 55 -53.27 12.17 -50.88
N CYS A 56 -52.11 12.71 -50.46
CA CYS A 56 -51.97 13.67 -49.37
C CYS A 56 -52.86 14.92 -49.57
N THR A 57 -52.83 15.55 -50.74
CA THR A 57 -53.60 16.79 -51.00
C THR A 57 -55.11 16.54 -50.93
N SER A 58 -55.58 15.40 -51.45
CA SER A 58 -56.98 14.99 -51.36
C SER A 58 -57.43 14.75 -49.91
N ASP A 59 -56.63 14.02 -49.14
CA ASP A 59 -56.93 13.71 -47.74
C ASP A 59 -56.84 14.95 -46.85
N LEU A 60 -55.91 15.87 -47.14
CA LEU A 60 -55.80 17.16 -46.46
C LEU A 60 -57.02 18.04 -46.73
N LYS A 61 -57.54 18.05 -47.97
CA LYS A 61 -58.80 18.74 -48.31
C LYS A 61 -59.98 18.16 -47.56
N LYS A 62 -60.05 16.82 -47.45
CA LYS A 62 -61.08 16.13 -46.66
C LYS A 62 -60.98 16.46 -45.17
N PHE A 63 -59.78 16.57 -44.61
CA PHE A 63 -59.56 17.05 -43.24
C PHE A 63 -60.11 18.46 -43.05
N ILE A 64 -59.68 19.44 -43.86
CA ILE A 64 -60.08 20.85 -43.74
C ILE A 64 -61.60 21.04 -43.85
N GLN A 65 -62.27 20.33 -44.76
CA GLN A 65 -63.73 20.44 -44.98
C GLN A 65 -64.58 19.92 -43.82
N ASN A 66 -64.01 19.04 -42.99
CA ASN A 66 -64.68 18.39 -41.87
C ASN A 66 -64.30 18.98 -40.50
N VAL A 67 -63.36 19.93 -40.43
CA VAL A 67 -63.12 20.74 -39.23
C VAL A 67 -64.41 21.50 -38.87
N GLY A 68 -64.88 21.33 -37.64
CA GLY A 68 -66.16 21.83 -37.14
C GLY A 68 -67.35 20.89 -37.38
N LYS A 69 -67.16 19.74 -38.02
CA LYS A 69 -68.22 18.77 -38.34
C LYS A 69 -67.98 17.38 -37.77
N GLU A 70 -66.78 16.84 -37.94
CA GLU A 70 -66.45 15.45 -37.54
C GLU A 70 -65.42 15.43 -36.40
N ASP A 71 -65.58 14.48 -35.48
CA ASP A 71 -64.78 14.39 -34.25
C ASP A 71 -63.28 14.19 -34.54
N TRP A 72 -62.93 13.28 -35.45
CA TRP A 72 -61.53 13.04 -35.83
C TRP A 72 -60.86 14.27 -36.43
N ALA A 73 -61.59 15.07 -37.23
CA ALA A 73 -61.07 16.29 -37.82
C ALA A 73 -60.92 17.40 -36.76
N ASN A 74 -61.84 17.49 -35.80
CA ASN A 74 -61.72 18.40 -34.67
C ASN A 74 -60.52 18.05 -33.79
N ARG A 75 -60.30 16.77 -33.47
CA ARG A 75 -59.13 16.30 -32.70
C ARG A 75 -57.82 16.57 -33.42
N MET A 76 -57.73 16.27 -34.71
CA MET A 76 -56.54 16.62 -35.50
C MET A 76 -56.25 18.12 -35.45
N PHE A 77 -57.26 18.96 -35.63
CA PHE A 77 -57.10 20.42 -35.58
C PHE A 77 -56.75 20.95 -34.18
N ASP A 78 -57.37 20.43 -33.13
CA ASP A 78 -57.11 20.88 -31.75
C ASP A 78 -55.75 20.39 -31.24
N SER A 79 -55.29 19.23 -31.73
CA SER A 79 -53.98 18.67 -31.39
C SER A 79 -52.79 19.45 -31.96
N MET A 80 -53.01 20.25 -33.02
CA MET A 80 -51.98 21.14 -33.55
C MET A 80 -51.65 22.21 -32.53
N GLU A 81 -50.35 22.49 -32.31
CA GLU A 81 -50.00 23.61 -31.45
C GLU A 81 -50.51 24.90 -32.10
N LYS A 82 -51.00 25.84 -31.28
CA LYS A 82 -51.31 27.22 -31.66
C LYS A 82 -50.20 28.07 -31.07
N ILE A 83 -49.66 29.07 -31.77
CA ILE A 83 -48.58 29.92 -31.22
C ILE A 83 -49.09 30.60 -29.94
N PRO A 84 -48.60 30.17 -28.78
CA PRO A 84 -49.06 30.65 -27.49
C PRO A 84 -48.09 31.70 -26.95
N TYR A 85 -48.42 32.21 -25.77
CA TYR A 85 -47.55 33.07 -24.98
C TYR A 85 -46.18 32.41 -24.69
N GLY A 86 -45.15 33.23 -24.49
CA GLY A 86 -43.83 32.77 -24.03
C GLY A 86 -42.71 32.77 -25.08
N PHE A 87 -42.97 33.17 -26.33
CA PHE A 87 -41.90 33.34 -27.34
C PHE A 87 -40.79 34.28 -26.86
N LEU A 88 -41.16 35.47 -26.37
CA LEU A 88 -40.21 36.44 -25.78
C LEU A 88 -39.58 35.93 -24.48
N TYR A 89 -40.19 34.95 -23.83
CA TYR A 89 -39.66 34.27 -22.65
C TYR A 89 -38.76 33.07 -23.00
N GLY A 90 -38.56 32.80 -24.30
CA GLY A 90 -37.65 31.77 -24.80
C GLY A 90 -38.29 30.40 -25.03
N ARG A 91 -39.60 30.35 -25.29
CA ARG A 91 -40.29 29.14 -25.75
C ARG A 91 -40.12 28.96 -27.26
N PHE A 92 -39.29 28.00 -27.67
CA PHE A 92 -38.95 27.76 -29.09
C PHE A 92 -39.37 26.39 -29.62
N HIS A 93 -39.93 25.54 -28.77
CA HIS A 93 -40.51 24.25 -29.16
C HIS A 93 -42.02 24.29 -28.91
N TYR A 94 -42.78 24.11 -29.98
CA TYR A 94 -44.23 24.16 -30.06
C TYR A 94 -44.71 22.77 -30.47
N ILE A 95 -44.81 21.88 -29.49
CA ILE A 95 -44.87 20.43 -29.73
C ILE A 95 -46.27 19.95 -30.16
N GLY A 96 -47.36 20.59 -29.72
CA GLY A 96 -48.72 20.10 -29.97
C GLY A 96 -49.08 18.90 -29.09
N LEU A 97 -50.35 18.51 -29.08
CA LEU A 97 -50.83 17.32 -28.36
C LEU A 97 -50.55 16.07 -29.19
N PHE A 98 -49.35 15.51 -29.00
CA PHE A 98 -48.83 14.36 -29.75
C PHE A 98 -49.80 13.17 -29.79
N ASP A 99 -50.27 12.68 -28.64
CA ASP A 99 -51.12 11.49 -28.58
C ASP A 99 -52.53 11.73 -29.14
N GLU A 100 -53.07 12.94 -29.02
CA GLU A 100 -54.39 13.26 -29.58
C GLU A 100 -54.36 13.21 -31.10
N CYS A 101 -53.31 13.75 -31.72
CA CYS A 101 -53.11 13.67 -33.16
C CYS A 101 -53.06 12.21 -33.66
N LEU A 102 -52.27 11.35 -33.00
CA LEU A 102 -52.14 9.94 -33.38
C LEU A 102 -53.44 9.14 -33.17
N SER A 103 -54.25 9.53 -32.18
CA SER A 103 -55.53 8.89 -31.89
C SER A 103 -56.63 9.19 -32.92
N ALA A 104 -56.48 10.28 -33.69
CA ALA A 104 -57.49 10.70 -34.65
C ALA A 104 -57.49 9.77 -35.88
N ARG A 105 -58.66 9.21 -36.21
CA ARG A 105 -58.82 8.25 -37.30
C ARG A 105 -60.02 8.64 -38.17
N SER A 106 -59.77 8.86 -39.45
CA SER A 106 -60.83 8.93 -40.46
C SER A 106 -61.07 7.55 -41.07
N GLU A 107 -62.10 7.40 -41.89
CA GLU A 107 -62.35 6.15 -42.63
C GLU A 107 -61.25 5.81 -43.65
N VAL A 108 -60.43 6.79 -44.06
CA VAL A 108 -59.51 6.66 -45.22
C VAL A 108 -58.04 6.79 -44.82
N PHE A 109 -57.74 7.51 -43.75
CA PHE A 109 -56.38 7.79 -43.26
C PHE A 109 -56.37 8.01 -41.74
N LYS A 110 -55.19 7.87 -41.12
CA LYS A 110 -54.95 8.16 -39.70
C LYS A 110 -54.29 9.54 -39.53
N GLY A 111 -54.33 10.12 -38.34
CA GLY A 111 -53.50 11.27 -37.99
C GLY A 111 -52.02 10.90 -37.90
N GLN A 112 -51.17 11.82 -38.33
CA GLN A 112 -49.71 11.75 -38.31
C GLN A 112 -49.18 13.04 -37.70
N HIS A 113 -48.40 12.93 -36.63
CA HIS A 113 -47.78 14.08 -35.98
C HIS A 113 -46.40 14.34 -36.59
N CYS A 114 -46.14 15.56 -37.07
CA CYS A 114 -44.88 15.95 -37.69
C CYS A 114 -44.28 17.19 -37.03
N MET A 115 -43.03 17.10 -36.56
CA MET A 115 -42.26 18.27 -36.13
C MET A 115 -41.56 18.95 -37.31
N VAL A 116 -41.87 20.22 -37.52
CA VAL A 116 -41.30 21.10 -38.54
C VAL A 116 -40.29 22.05 -37.90
N ASN A 117 -39.07 22.15 -38.45
CA ASN A 117 -38.04 23.03 -37.94
C ASN A 117 -37.91 24.27 -38.84
N ILE A 118 -38.08 25.45 -38.27
CA ILE A 118 -38.01 26.76 -38.94
C ILE A 118 -36.74 27.45 -38.45
N TYR A 119 -35.85 27.81 -39.38
CA TYR A 119 -34.59 28.50 -39.09
C TYR A 119 -34.68 29.95 -39.58
N LEU A 120 -34.32 30.90 -38.72
CA LEU A 120 -34.25 32.34 -39.03
C LEU A 120 -32.77 32.77 -39.10
N GLY A 121 -32.34 33.33 -40.23
CA GLY A 121 -30.97 33.83 -40.47
C GLY A 121 -30.09 32.96 -41.38
N GLU A 122 -28.97 33.50 -41.87
CA GLU A 122 -27.98 32.79 -42.69
C GLU A 122 -27.11 31.84 -41.83
N GLU A 123 -26.86 30.61 -42.31
CA GLU A 123 -25.96 29.63 -41.66
C GLU A 123 -24.51 30.17 -41.68
N ASN A 124 -23.98 30.55 -40.51
CA ASN A 124 -22.56 30.88 -40.33
C ASN A 124 -21.86 29.76 -39.52
N PRO A 125 -20.86 29.03 -40.06
CA PRO A 125 -20.31 27.82 -39.43
C PRO A 125 -19.54 28.02 -38.11
N ASP A 126 -19.11 29.26 -37.81
CA ASP A 126 -18.20 29.56 -36.68
C ASP A 126 -18.92 29.92 -35.37
N GLU A 127 -20.25 29.82 -35.31
CA GLU A 127 -21.06 30.36 -34.21
C GLU A 127 -21.53 29.30 -33.19
N THR A 128 -21.37 29.60 -31.90
CA THR A 128 -21.80 28.77 -30.75
C THR A 128 -23.31 28.50 -30.70
N MET A 129 -23.76 27.52 -29.88
CA MET A 129 -25.20 27.19 -29.62
C MET A 129 -26.10 28.37 -29.22
N MET A 130 -25.55 29.54 -28.92
CA MET A 130 -26.30 30.76 -28.60
C MET A 130 -26.31 31.82 -29.72
N THR A 131 -25.57 31.61 -30.81
CA THR A 131 -25.37 32.58 -31.90
C THR A 131 -25.77 32.07 -33.28
N GLY A 132 -25.84 30.74 -33.51
CA GLY A 132 -26.29 30.17 -34.80
C GLY A 132 -27.75 30.49 -35.19
N PRO A 133 -28.19 30.10 -36.42
CA PRO A 133 -29.52 30.44 -36.93
C PRO A 133 -30.61 29.96 -35.97
N PHE A 134 -31.54 30.86 -35.67
CA PHE A 134 -32.56 30.63 -34.65
C PHE A 134 -33.52 29.50 -35.10
N LYS A 135 -33.51 28.37 -34.40
CA LYS A 135 -34.35 27.20 -34.67
C LYS A 135 -35.64 27.25 -33.85
N LEU A 136 -36.78 27.19 -34.52
CA LEU A 136 -38.12 27.08 -33.97
C LEU A 136 -38.75 25.75 -34.42
N SER A 137 -39.17 24.91 -33.48
CA SER A 137 -39.79 23.61 -33.79
C SER A 137 -41.30 23.68 -33.60
N TYR A 138 -42.08 23.23 -34.58
CA TYR A 138 -43.54 23.33 -34.62
C TYR A 138 -44.20 21.99 -34.98
N GLY A 139 -45.12 21.51 -34.16
CA GLY A 139 -45.83 20.25 -34.33
C GLY A 139 -47.13 20.41 -35.12
N LEU A 140 -47.24 19.69 -36.24
CA LEU A 140 -48.42 19.63 -37.11
C LEU A 140 -49.08 18.26 -37.04
N CYS A 141 -50.41 18.22 -37.18
CA CYS A 141 -51.17 16.98 -37.29
C CYS A 141 -51.73 16.79 -38.70
N LEU A 142 -51.14 15.92 -39.50
CA LEU A 142 -51.44 15.75 -40.92
C LEU A 142 -52.06 14.38 -41.20
N PRO A 143 -52.73 14.18 -42.35
CA PRO A 143 -53.11 12.85 -42.79
C PRO A 143 -51.89 11.94 -42.98
N SER A 144 -51.98 10.67 -42.58
CA SER A 144 -50.91 9.66 -42.72
C SER A 144 -50.49 9.36 -44.16
N THR A 145 -51.22 9.88 -45.14
CA THR A 145 -50.88 9.81 -46.57
C THR A 145 -49.89 10.89 -47.00
N CYS A 146 -49.54 11.84 -46.13
CA CYS A 146 -48.58 12.89 -46.38
C CYS A 146 -47.15 12.46 -46.01
N THR A 147 -46.21 12.62 -46.94
CA THR A 147 -44.78 12.43 -46.68
C THR A 147 -44.12 13.76 -46.30
N ALA A 148 -42.96 13.73 -45.63
CA ALA A 148 -42.21 14.95 -45.32
C ALA A 148 -41.89 15.80 -46.57
N ASN A 149 -41.69 15.18 -47.73
CA ASN A 149 -41.54 15.90 -49.00
C ASN A 149 -42.82 16.60 -49.43
N ASP A 150 -43.99 15.97 -49.24
CA ASP A 150 -45.28 16.62 -49.52
C ASP A 150 -45.49 17.83 -48.61
N VAL A 151 -45.13 17.71 -47.33
CA VAL A 151 -45.20 18.82 -46.36
C VAL A 151 -44.24 19.94 -46.73
N GLN A 152 -43.00 19.63 -47.10
CA GLN A 152 -42.02 20.61 -47.56
C GLN A 152 -42.52 21.35 -48.81
N GLN A 153 -43.09 20.63 -49.79
CA GLN A 153 -43.67 21.25 -50.99
C GLN A 153 -44.87 22.14 -50.69
N ILE A 154 -45.72 21.76 -49.72
CA ILE A 154 -46.84 22.61 -49.27
C ILE A 154 -46.30 23.89 -48.63
N ILE A 155 -45.27 23.78 -47.80
CA ILE A 155 -44.63 24.90 -47.10
C ILE A 155 -43.92 25.85 -48.06
N ASP A 156 -43.16 25.33 -49.04
CA ASP A 156 -42.45 26.14 -50.04
C ASP A 156 -43.43 26.98 -50.89
N ARG A 157 -44.65 26.48 -51.09
CA ARG A 157 -45.72 27.17 -51.82
C ARG A 157 -46.50 28.20 -51.00
N LEU A 158 -46.31 28.26 -49.67
CA LEU A 158 -46.94 29.25 -48.79
C LEU A 158 -46.34 30.66 -48.92
N GLY A 159 -45.33 30.83 -49.78
CA GLY A 159 -44.71 32.14 -50.09
C GLY A 159 -43.90 32.68 -48.92
N ILE A 160 -43.11 31.81 -48.26
CA ILE A 160 -42.31 32.16 -47.09
C ILE A 160 -41.15 33.10 -47.51
N PRO A 161 -40.86 34.16 -46.74
CA PRO A 161 -39.73 35.06 -46.98
C PRO A 161 -38.38 34.31 -47.12
N LYS A 162 -37.50 34.73 -48.04
CA LYS A 162 -36.23 34.04 -48.37
C LYS A 162 -35.23 33.90 -47.20
N ASN A 163 -35.38 34.72 -46.16
CA ASN A 163 -34.58 34.73 -44.94
C ASN A 163 -35.03 33.69 -43.89
N ILE A 164 -36.10 32.94 -44.19
CA ILE A 164 -36.64 31.87 -43.35
C ILE A 164 -36.51 30.56 -44.10
N THR A 165 -35.76 29.61 -43.54
CA THR A 165 -35.68 28.25 -44.12
C THR A 165 -36.46 27.28 -43.26
N VAL A 166 -37.35 26.51 -43.88
CA VAL A 166 -38.14 25.49 -43.18
C VAL A 166 -37.66 24.13 -43.63
N ARG A 167 -37.38 23.23 -42.68
CA ARG A 167 -37.00 21.84 -42.96
C ARG A 167 -37.97 20.88 -42.28
N VAL A 168 -38.52 19.98 -43.07
CA VAL A 168 -39.31 18.84 -42.60
C VAL A 168 -38.54 17.57 -42.90
N GLU A 169 -38.08 16.88 -41.85
CA GLU A 169 -37.38 15.60 -41.99
C GLU A 169 -38.39 14.47 -41.87
N LYS A 170 -38.25 13.44 -42.72
CA LYS A 170 -39.12 12.26 -42.72
C LYS A 170 -39.23 11.60 -41.34
N GLU A 171 -38.14 11.64 -40.58
CA GLU A 171 -38.02 10.97 -39.30
C GLU A 171 -38.70 11.73 -38.16
N ASN A 172 -39.07 13.00 -38.38
CA ASN A 172 -39.80 13.82 -37.41
C ASN A 172 -41.32 13.64 -37.51
N CYS A 173 -41.79 12.74 -38.37
CA CYS A 173 -43.19 12.42 -38.60
C CYS A 173 -43.54 11.02 -38.05
N TRP A 174 -44.53 10.96 -37.17
CA TRP A 174 -44.96 9.75 -36.45
C TRP A 174 -46.42 9.39 -36.74
N THR A 175 -46.68 8.10 -36.90
CA THR A 175 -48.02 7.50 -37.02
C THR A 175 -48.23 6.45 -35.92
N ASP A 176 -49.48 6.11 -35.63
CA ASP A 176 -49.85 5.00 -34.75
C ASP A 176 -49.75 3.65 -35.47
N ASP A 177 -48.58 3.39 -36.07
CA ASP A 177 -48.28 2.13 -36.74
C ASP A 177 -47.53 1.18 -35.81
N PRO A 178 -47.74 -0.15 -35.94
CA PRO A 178 -47.08 -1.12 -35.10
C PRO A 178 -45.56 -1.08 -35.32
N ILE A 179 -44.80 -1.21 -34.23
CA ILE A 179 -43.34 -1.27 -34.25
C ILE A 179 -42.90 -2.50 -35.06
N VAL A 180 -42.12 -2.28 -36.11
CA VAL A 180 -41.56 -3.35 -36.94
C VAL A 180 -40.08 -3.51 -36.58
N LEU A 181 -39.74 -4.64 -35.97
CA LEU A 181 -38.36 -4.99 -35.60
C LEU A 181 -37.56 -5.40 -36.85
N SER A 182 -36.37 -4.83 -37.01
CA SER A 182 -35.43 -5.20 -38.07
C SER A 182 -34.74 -6.55 -37.78
N TYR A 183 -34.06 -7.13 -38.77
CA TYR A 183 -33.30 -8.37 -38.54
C TYR A 183 -32.16 -8.16 -37.53
N GLU A 184 -31.59 -6.96 -37.46
CA GLU A 184 -30.56 -6.58 -36.46
C GLU A 184 -31.14 -6.57 -35.05
N ASP A 185 -32.35 -6.00 -34.89
CA ASP A 185 -33.06 -5.97 -33.62
C ASP A 185 -33.37 -7.40 -33.15
N TRP A 186 -33.83 -8.27 -34.05
CA TRP A 186 -34.09 -9.68 -33.74
C TRP A 186 -32.81 -10.44 -33.34
N ILE A 187 -31.67 -10.16 -33.97
CA ILE A 187 -30.38 -10.77 -33.59
C ILE A 187 -30.01 -10.38 -32.15
N VAL A 188 -30.10 -9.09 -31.80
CA VAL A 188 -29.76 -8.62 -30.45
C VAL A 188 -30.76 -9.13 -29.42
N ILE A 189 -32.06 -9.15 -29.73
CA ILE A 189 -33.09 -9.73 -28.85
C ILE A 189 -32.85 -11.23 -28.64
N CYS A 190 -32.51 -11.99 -29.68
CA CYS A 190 -32.18 -13.41 -29.54
C CYS A 190 -30.91 -13.62 -28.72
N PHE A 191 -29.89 -12.77 -28.89
CA PHE A 191 -28.66 -12.80 -28.09
C PHE A 191 -28.95 -12.55 -26.61
N LEU A 192 -29.66 -11.46 -26.28
CA LEU A 192 -30.05 -11.14 -24.91
C LEU A 192 -30.99 -12.19 -24.32
N GLY A 193 -31.92 -12.71 -25.12
CA GLY A 193 -32.81 -13.81 -24.75
C GLY A 193 -32.06 -15.10 -24.44
N THR A 194 -31.01 -15.42 -25.20
CA THR A 194 -30.14 -16.58 -24.94
C THR A 194 -29.40 -16.42 -23.61
N PHE A 195 -28.82 -15.24 -23.34
CA PHE A 195 -28.18 -14.97 -22.04
C PHE A 195 -29.17 -14.98 -20.89
N ALA A 196 -30.40 -14.48 -21.08
CA ALA A 196 -31.46 -14.57 -20.09
C ALA A 196 -31.86 -16.02 -19.81
N LEU A 197 -31.95 -16.87 -20.85
CA LEU A 197 -32.19 -18.30 -20.70
C LEU A 197 -31.04 -18.99 -19.98
N ILE A 198 -29.77 -18.66 -20.29
CA ILE A 198 -28.61 -19.16 -19.56
C ILE A 198 -28.68 -18.75 -18.09
N ALA A 199 -29.02 -17.49 -17.80
CA ALA A 199 -29.13 -16.99 -16.44
C ALA A 199 -30.29 -17.66 -15.67
N ILE A 200 -31.46 -17.83 -16.27
CA ILE A 200 -32.62 -18.50 -15.66
C ILE A 200 -32.30 -19.99 -15.44
N SER A 201 -31.78 -20.68 -16.45
CA SER A 201 -31.43 -22.10 -16.34
C SER A 201 -30.31 -22.36 -15.34
N SER A 202 -29.30 -21.49 -15.31
CA SER A 202 -28.26 -21.47 -14.27
C SER A 202 -28.83 -21.21 -12.87
N THR A 203 -29.81 -20.30 -12.76
CA THR A 203 -30.47 -20.01 -11.47
C THR A 203 -31.31 -21.20 -10.99
N ILE A 204 -32.07 -21.84 -11.88
CA ILE A 204 -32.84 -23.05 -11.56
C ILE A 204 -31.88 -24.16 -11.12
N PHE A 205 -30.78 -24.34 -11.85
CA PHE A 205 -29.74 -25.31 -11.53
C PHE A 205 -29.11 -25.02 -10.14
N ASP A 206 -28.71 -23.78 -9.86
CA ASP A 206 -28.17 -23.35 -8.56
C ASP A 206 -29.16 -23.63 -7.41
N VAL A 207 -30.44 -23.26 -7.56
CA VAL A 207 -31.48 -23.50 -6.55
C VAL A 207 -31.76 -25.00 -6.34
N MET A 208 -31.80 -25.79 -7.42
CA MET A 208 -32.00 -27.24 -7.35
C MET A 208 -30.81 -27.97 -6.73
N GLN A 209 -29.59 -27.57 -7.07
CA GLN A 209 -28.35 -28.13 -6.52
C GLN A 209 -28.25 -27.84 -5.01
N ARG A 210 -28.57 -26.60 -4.59
CA ARG A 210 -28.65 -26.22 -3.17
C ARG A 210 -29.70 -27.05 -2.41
N ARG A 211 -30.80 -27.45 -3.06
CA ARG A 211 -31.83 -28.33 -2.47
C ARG A 211 -31.40 -29.79 -2.34
N ASN A 212 -30.60 -30.30 -3.28
CA ASN A 212 -30.18 -31.70 -3.35
C ASN A 212 -28.84 -32.02 -2.63
N ARG A 213 -28.12 -31.01 -2.11
CA ARG A 213 -26.82 -31.18 -1.41
C ARG A 213 -25.79 -31.99 -2.20
N THR A 214 -25.75 -31.86 -3.52
CA THR A 214 -24.80 -32.55 -4.41
C THR A 214 -23.60 -31.66 -4.75
N ASP A 215 -22.41 -32.27 -4.94
CA ASP A 215 -21.12 -31.61 -5.21
C ASP A 215 -21.21 -30.55 -6.33
N TRP A 216 -21.09 -29.27 -5.96
CA TRP A 216 -21.31 -28.10 -6.83
C TRP A 216 -20.07 -27.72 -7.66
N LYS A 217 -18.88 -28.16 -7.23
CA LYS A 217 -17.57 -27.83 -7.83
C LYS A 217 -17.44 -28.18 -9.32
N ARG A 218 -18.24 -29.11 -9.85
CA ARG A 218 -18.18 -29.54 -11.26
C ARG A 218 -18.90 -28.57 -12.23
N TYR A 219 -19.72 -27.66 -11.74
CA TYR A 219 -20.59 -26.80 -12.56
C TYR A 219 -20.45 -25.30 -12.24
N GLU A 220 -19.31 -24.90 -11.66
CA GLU A 220 -19.06 -23.54 -11.15
C GLU A 220 -19.16 -22.46 -12.23
N LEU A 221 -18.56 -22.73 -13.41
CA LEU A 221 -18.64 -21.87 -14.61
C LEU A 221 -20.08 -21.54 -15.01
N TYR A 222 -20.97 -22.55 -14.96
CA TYR A 222 -22.37 -22.37 -15.30
C TYR A 222 -23.12 -21.62 -14.18
N SER A 223 -22.78 -21.90 -12.91
CA SER A 223 -23.34 -21.21 -11.74
C SER A 223 -22.96 -19.74 -11.63
N SER A 224 -21.87 -19.30 -12.26
CA SER A 224 -21.44 -17.89 -12.32
C SER A 224 -22.48 -16.96 -12.97
N PHE A 225 -23.38 -17.52 -13.79
CA PHE A 225 -24.51 -16.82 -14.40
C PHE A 225 -25.82 -16.87 -13.57
N SER A 226 -25.82 -17.46 -12.37
CA SER A 226 -27.00 -17.54 -11.50
C SER A 226 -27.40 -16.16 -10.99
N LEU A 227 -28.63 -15.74 -11.31
CA LEU A 227 -29.21 -14.48 -10.83
C LEU A 227 -29.36 -14.48 -9.32
N TYR A 228 -29.68 -15.62 -8.71
CA TYR A 228 -29.84 -15.74 -7.26
C TYR A 228 -28.50 -15.50 -6.55
N LYS A 229 -27.43 -16.21 -6.97
CA LYS A 229 -26.06 -16.04 -6.45
C LYS A 229 -25.55 -14.60 -6.63
N ASN A 230 -25.79 -14.03 -7.80
CA ASN A 230 -25.33 -12.67 -8.12
C ASN A 230 -26.12 -11.61 -7.34
N TYR A 231 -27.42 -11.81 -7.12
CA TYR A 231 -28.27 -10.92 -6.33
C TYR A 231 -27.89 -10.93 -4.85
N GLU A 232 -27.61 -12.11 -4.31
CA GLU A 232 -27.05 -12.29 -2.96
C GLU A 232 -25.72 -11.54 -2.83
N THR A 233 -24.84 -11.64 -3.82
CA THR A 233 -23.56 -10.90 -3.85
C THR A 233 -23.74 -9.38 -3.93
N LEU A 234 -24.72 -8.91 -4.70
CA LEU A 234 -25.05 -7.49 -4.82
C LEU A 234 -25.55 -6.91 -3.49
N THR A 235 -26.50 -7.61 -2.85
CA THR A 235 -27.15 -7.19 -1.59
C THR A 235 -26.32 -7.43 -0.34
N ASN A 236 -25.30 -8.28 -0.41
CA ASN A 236 -24.39 -8.53 0.70
C ASN A 236 -23.54 -7.28 1.02
N ILE A 237 -23.83 -6.62 2.14
CA ILE A 237 -23.08 -5.45 2.62
C ILE A 237 -21.81 -5.97 3.31
N SER A 238 -20.67 -5.78 2.65
CA SER A 238 -19.37 -6.27 3.14
C SER A 238 -18.70 -5.23 4.06
N THR A 239 -18.67 -5.49 5.36
CA THR A 239 -18.09 -4.61 6.39
C THR A 239 -16.60 -4.88 6.66
N GLY A 240 -15.88 -5.38 5.65
CA GLY A 240 -14.52 -5.90 5.78
C GLY A 240 -13.34 -4.92 5.88
N PRO A 241 -12.26 -5.21 6.63
CA PRO A 241 -10.93 -4.59 6.61
C PRO A 241 -10.25 -4.36 5.25
N GLY A 242 -10.71 -5.01 4.19
CA GLY A 242 -10.28 -4.72 2.80
C GLY A 242 -11.11 -3.62 2.12
N ASN A 243 -12.24 -3.25 2.72
CA ASN A 243 -13.21 -2.32 2.20
C ASN A 243 -12.98 -0.92 2.77
N ILE A 244 -12.48 0.00 1.94
CA ILE A 244 -12.29 1.38 2.35
C ILE A 244 -13.65 2.07 2.22
N GLY A 245 -14.44 2.05 3.29
CA GLY A 245 -15.82 2.53 3.33
C GLY A 245 -16.00 3.92 2.71
N CYS A 246 -15.10 4.86 3.03
CA CYS A 246 -15.16 6.21 2.48
C CYS A 246 -15.06 6.26 0.95
N LEU A 247 -14.42 5.28 0.29
CA LEU A 247 -14.34 5.23 -1.18
C LEU A 247 -15.67 4.84 -1.82
N HIS A 248 -16.51 4.06 -1.14
CA HIS A 248 -17.87 3.78 -1.61
C HIS A 248 -18.75 5.02 -1.54
N GLY A 249 -18.68 5.78 -0.43
CA GLY A 249 -19.37 7.07 -0.33
C GLY A 249 -18.87 8.08 -1.34
N VAL A 250 -17.55 8.20 -1.53
CA VAL A 250 -16.98 9.07 -2.57
C VAL A 250 -17.50 8.66 -3.95
N ARG A 251 -17.44 7.37 -4.33
CA ARG A 251 -17.96 6.88 -5.61
C ARG A 251 -19.46 7.15 -5.79
N ALA A 252 -20.27 6.84 -4.78
CA ALA A 252 -21.72 7.00 -4.84
C ALA A 252 -22.11 8.49 -4.94
N LEU A 253 -21.53 9.36 -4.12
CA LEU A 253 -21.80 10.80 -4.15
C LEU A 253 -21.28 11.44 -5.45
N THR A 254 -20.09 11.06 -5.92
CA THR A 254 -19.58 11.53 -7.22
C THR A 254 -20.45 11.06 -8.37
N MET A 255 -20.95 9.82 -8.35
CA MET A 255 -21.89 9.34 -9.38
C MET A 255 -23.23 10.11 -9.34
N CYS A 256 -23.76 10.38 -8.14
CA CYS A 256 -24.95 11.24 -8.00
C CYS A 256 -24.70 12.64 -8.57
N TRP A 257 -23.51 13.20 -8.33
CA TRP A 257 -23.14 14.51 -8.86
C TRP A 257 -22.96 14.51 -10.39
N ILE A 258 -22.43 13.43 -10.97
CA ILE A 258 -22.37 13.24 -12.44
C ILE A 258 -23.79 13.18 -13.03
N ILE A 259 -24.67 12.34 -12.47
CA ILE A 259 -26.06 12.22 -12.95
C ILE A 259 -26.77 13.57 -12.86
N LEU A 260 -26.61 14.28 -11.74
CA LEU A 260 -27.16 15.62 -11.56
C LEU A 260 -26.58 16.63 -12.55
N GLY A 261 -25.26 16.61 -12.79
CA GLY A 261 -24.60 17.47 -13.78
C GLY A 261 -25.12 17.23 -15.20
N HIS A 262 -25.28 15.96 -15.59
CA HIS A 262 -25.90 15.60 -16.88
C HIS A 262 -27.40 15.92 -16.90
N GLU A 263 -28.10 15.93 -15.77
CA GLU A 263 -29.50 16.36 -15.71
C GLU A 263 -29.63 17.86 -16.00
N TYR A 264 -28.74 18.67 -15.42
CA TYR A 264 -28.64 20.09 -15.78
C TYR A 264 -28.30 20.26 -17.27
N TYR A 265 -27.45 19.40 -17.83
CA TYR A 265 -27.17 19.41 -19.26
C TYR A 265 -28.38 19.12 -20.11
N ILE A 266 -29.08 18.03 -19.82
CA ILE A 266 -30.26 17.62 -20.56
C ILE A 266 -31.38 18.66 -20.42
N ALA A 267 -31.59 19.23 -19.23
CA ALA A 267 -32.55 20.31 -19.01
C ALA A 267 -32.28 21.56 -19.87
N LEU A 268 -31.01 21.84 -20.18
CA LEU A 268 -30.59 22.99 -20.99
C LEU A 268 -30.63 22.74 -22.49
N VAL A 269 -30.64 21.49 -22.93
CA VAL A 269 -30.86 21.12 -24.34
C VAL A 269 -32.30 20.67 -24.63
N SER A 270 -33.13 20.52 -23.59
CA SER A 270 -34.54 20.08 -23.70
C SER A 270 -35.48 21.16 -24.22
N PRO A 271 -36.61 20.75 -24.83
CA PRO A 271 -37.74 21.63 -25.12
C PRO A 271 -38.19 22.36 -23.86
N ARG A 272 -38.09 23.69 -23.86
CA ARG A 272 -38.25 24.50 -22.64
C ARG A 272 -39.21 25.67 -22.82
N LEU A 273 -39.88 26.03 -21.72
CA LEU A 273 -40.80 27.17 -21.66
C LEU A 273 -40.10 28.51 -21.44
N ASN A 274 -38.99 28.50 -20.69
CA ASN A 274 -38.32 29.70 -20.18
C ASN A 274 -36.87 29.80 -20.68
N GLY A 275 -36.65 29.63 -21.98
CA GLY A 275 -35.30 29.64 -22.55
C GLY A 275 -34.51 30.93 -22.34
N ILE A 276 -35.15 32.05 -22.03
CA ILE A 276 -34.46 33.34 -21.81
C ILE A 276 -33.64 33.37 -20.52
N ILE A 277 -34.03 32.59 -19.51
CA ILE A 277 -33.31 32.59 -18.23
C ILE A 277 -32.03 31.75 -18.28
N VAL A 278 -31.85 30.92 -19.32
CA VAL A 278 -30.72 29.97 -19.43
C VAL A 278 -29.34 30.63 -19.29
N PRO A 279 -29.01 31.74 -20.01
CA PRO A 279 -27.71 32.39 -19.84
C PRO A 279 -27.49 32.95 -18.44
N GLN A 280 -28.55 33.46 -17.79
CA GLN A 280 -28.50 33.95 -16.41
C GLN A 280 -28.37 32.79 -15.42
N PHE A 281 -29.06 31.68 -15.69
CA PHE A 281 -29.06 30.47 -14.90
C PHE A 281 -27.68 29.80 -14.88
N ILE A 282 -26.99 29.74 -16.03
CA ILE A 282 -25.62 29.22 -16.15
C ILE A 282 -24.60 30.12 -15.43
N LYS A 283 -24.78 31.44 -15.50
CA LYS A 283 -23.91 32.42 -14.83
C LYS A 283 -24.21 32.60 -13.34
N SER A 284 -25.29 32.02 -12.84
CA SER A 284 -25.68 32.16 -11.44
C SER A 284 -24.64 31.54 -10.51
N LYS A 285 -24.12 32.35 -9.58
CA LYS A 285 -23.13 31.91 -8.59
C LYS A 285 -23.63 30.75 -7.72
N SER A 286 -24.94 30.72 -7.46
CA SER A 286 -25.59 29.62 -6.72
C SER A 286 -25.55 28.28 -7.46
N ASN A 287 -25.50 28.31 -8.79
CA ASN A 287 -25.49 27.12 -9.64
C ASN A 287 -24.06 26.64 -9.99
N LEU A 288 -23.01 27.36 -9.57
CA LEU A 288 -21.61 27.02 -9.87
C LEU A 288 -21.19 25.63 -9.37
N LEU A 289 -21.78 25.17 -8.27
CA LEU A 289 -21.58 23.80 -7.77
C LEU A 289 -21.98 22.75 -8.81
N ILE A 290 -22.93 23.05 -9.69
CA ILE A 290 -23.42 22.10 -10.71
C ILE A 290 -22.86 22.45 -12.10
N THR A 291 -22.77 23.73 -12.47
CA THR A 291 -22.22 24.14 -13.77
C THR A 291 -20.70 23.91 -13.88
N ASN A 292 -20.02 23.67 -12.76
CA ASN A 292 -18.62 23.23 -12.72
C ASN A 292 -18.49 21.77 -12.24
N ALA A 293 -19.55 20.95 -12.35
CA ALA A 293 -19.52 19.52 -11.99
C ALA A 293 -18.57 18.69 -12.88
N LEU A 294 -17.93 19.28 -13.88
CA LEU A 294 -16.91 18.67 -14.73
C LEU A 294 -15.70 18.11 -13.94
N VAL A 295 -15.42 18.65 -12.75
CA VAL A 295 -14.38 18.14 -11.84
C VAL A 295 -14.79 16.85 -11.12
N SER A 296 -16.07 16.44 -11.19
CA SER A 296 -16.52 15.15 -10.65
C SER A 296 -15.81 13.96 -11.29
N VAL A 297 -15.52 14.03 -12.59
CA VAL A 297 -14.78 12.98 -13.32
C VAL A 297 -13.32 12.91 -12.87
N ASP A 298 -12.74 14.03 -12.42
CA ASP A 298 -11.38 14.04 -11.86
C ASP A 298 -11.29 13.24 -10.56
N THR A 299 -12.37 13.18 -9.77
CA THR A 299 -12.46 12.26 -8.62
C THR A 299 -12.36 10.80 -9.07
N PHE A 300 -13.04 10.41 -10.15
CA PHE A 300 -12.94 9.05 -10.69
C PHE A 300 -11.56 8.74 -11.27
N PHE A 301 -10.90 9.67 -11.97
CA PHE A 301 -9.51 9.48 -12.43
C PHE A 301 -8.52 9.36 -11.26
N LEU A 302 -8.70 10.16 -10.22
CA LEU A 302 -7.91 10.04 -8.98
C LEU A 302 -8.12 8.67 -8.33
N LEU A 303 -9.37 8.20 -8.24
CA LEU A 303 -9.68 6.87 -7.74
C LEU A 303 -9.06 5.77 -8.61
N SER A 304 -9.12 5.89 -9.94
CA SER A 304 -8.48 4.92 -10.85
C SER A 304 -6.97 4.83 -10.65
N GLY A 305 -6.27 5.97 -10.63
CA GLY A 305 -4.83 6.00 -10.35
C GLY A 305 -4.51 5.44 -8.96
N PHE A 306 -5.38 5.69 -7.98
CA PHE A 306 -5.27 5.14 -6.64
C PHE A 306 -5.42 3.60 -6.64
N PHE A 307 -6.48 3.05 -7.23
CA PHE A 307 -6.75 1.61 -7.26
C PHE A 307 -5.70 0.83 -8.06
N VAL A 308 -5.28 1.34 -9.22
CA VAL A 308 -4.24 0.71 -10.05
C VAL A 308 -2.93 0.63 -9.29
N SER A 309 -2.55 1.70 -8.59
CA SER A 309 -1.34 1.73 -7.76
C SER A 309 -1.45 0.77 -6.58
N MET A 310 -2.61 0.74 -5.90
CA MET A 310 -2.87 -0.18 -4.80
C MET A 310 -2.77 -1.65 -5.26
N VAL A 311 -3.33 -1.99 -6.43
CA VAL A 311 -3.24 -3.32 -7.02
C VAL A 311 -1.82 -3.63 -7.47
N PHE A 312 -1.13 -2.72 -8.16
CA PHE A 312 0.26 -2.89 -8.60
C PHE A 312 1.20 -3.15 -7.42
N PHE A 313 1.15 -2.31 -6.38
CA PHE A 313 1.98 -2.50 -5.20
C PHE A 313 1.61 -3.78 -4.45
N ARG A 314 0.33 -4.19 -4.46
CA ARG A 314 -0.12 -5.48 -3.89
C ARG A 314 0.38 -6.68 -4.70
N GLU A 315 0.22 -6.69 -6.02
CA GLU A 315 0.68 -7.78 -6.90
C GLU A 315 2.19 -7.93 -6.86
N ILE A 316 2.95 -6.82 -6.91
CA ILE A 316 4.40 -6.87 -6.76
C ILE A 316 4.80 -7.35 -5.36
N SER A 317 4.07 -6.95 -4.32
CA SER A 317 4.32 -7.47 -2.98
C SER A 317 4.04 -8.98 -2.86
N LYS A 318 3.10 -9.52 -3.64
CA LYS A 318 2.71 -10.94 -3.62
C LYS A 318 3.56 -11.82 -4.54
N LYS A 319 3.68 -11.45 -5.83
CA LYS A 319 4.27 -12.27 -6.90
C LYS A 319 5.70 -11.89 -7.27
N LYS A 320 6.25 -10.80 -6.71
CA LYS A 320 7.58 -10.21 -7.03
C LYS A 320 7.75 -9.69 -8.47
N TYR A 321 6.85 -9.99 -9.39
CA TYR A 321 6.77 -9.41 -10.73
C TYR A 321 5.36 -8.88 -11.00
N TYR A 322 5.24 -7.96 -11.97
CA TYR A 322 3.96 -7.45 -12.44
C TYR A 322 3.81 -7.80 -13.92
N ASP A 323 2.82 -8.65 -14.22
CA ASP A 323 2.47 -9.00 -15.59
C ASP A 323 1.47 -7.96 -16.12
N GLY A 324 2.00 -6.92 -16.76
CA GLY A 324 1.20 -5.84 -17.34
C GLY A 324 0.21 -6.32 -18.41
N PRO A 325 0.63 -7.16 -19.39
CA PRO A 325 -0.27 -7.74 -20.37
C PRO A 325 -1.43 -8.53 -19.75
N VAL A 326 -1.16 -9.43 -18.81
CA VAL A 326 -2.20 -10.23 -18.15
C VAL A 326 -3.13 -9.36 -17.31
N ALA A 327 -2.61 -8.38 -16.56
CA ALA A 327 -3.44 -7.42 -15.83
C ALA A 327 -4.35 -6.57 -16.76
N THR A 328 -3.88 -6.30 -17.99
CA THR A 328 -4.67 -5.61 -19.01
C THR A 328 -5.77 -6.50 -19.58
N ILE A 329 -5.48 -7.78 -19.80
CA ILE A 329 -6.47 -8.77 -20.25
C ILE A 329 -7.56 -8.97 -19.20
N HIS A 330 -7.20 -9.17 -17.92
CA HIS A 330 -8.17 -9.29 -16.82
C HIS A 330 -9.07 -8.05 -16.72
N ARG A 331 -8.48 -6.84 -16.84
CA ARG A 331 -9.25 -5.59 -16.83
C ARG A 331 -10.18 -5.47 -18.04
N TYR A 332 -9.74 -5.92 -19.22
CA TYR A 332 -10.56 -5.95 -20.43
C TYR A 332 -11.76 -6.90 -20.28
N ILE A 333 -11.52 -8.14 -19.83
CA ILE A 333 -12.57 -9.15 -19.62
C ILE A 333 -13.60 -8.69 -18.58
N ARG A 334 -13.16 -7.94 -17.56
CA ARG A 334 -14.06 -7.42 -16.52
C ARG A 334 -14.97 -6.28 -16.99
N LEU A 335 -14.46 -5.32 -17.76
CA LEU A 335 -15.20 -4.09 -18.10
C LEU A 335 -15.99 -4.23 -19.41
N THR A 336 -15.40 -4.87 -20.41
CA THR A 336 -15.92 -4.88 -21.77
C THR A 336 -17.28 -5.58 -21.94
N PRO A 337 -17.65 -6.67 -21.23
CA PRO A 337 -18.93 -7.35 -21.45
C PRO A 337 -20.16 -6.47 -21.22
N ALA A 338 -20.23 -5.79 -20.07
CA ALA A 338 -21.35 -4.88 -19.76
C ALA A 338 -21.36 -3.67 -20.70
N TYR A 339 -20.18 -3.15 -21.08
CA TYR A 339 -20.07 -2.06 -22.05
C TYR A 339 -20.55 -2.47 -23.45
N ALA A 340 -20.17 -3.66 -23.91
CA ALA A 340 -20.58 -4.21 -25.21
C ALA A 340 -22.09 -4.42 -25.31
N VAL A 341 -22.73 -4.88 -24.23
CA VAL A 341 -24.20 -4.99 -24.17
C VAL A 341 -24.86 -3.62 -24.33
N MET A 342 -24.33 -2.59 -23.66
CA MET A 342 -24.86 -1.23 -23.80
C MET A 342 -24.64 -0.65 -25.20
N VAL A 343 -23.51 -0.94 -25.84
CA VAL A 343 -23.26 -0.59 -27.24
C VAL A 343 -24.29 -1.26 -28.16
N LEU A 344 -24.58 -2.56 -27.96
CA LEU A 344 -25.59 -3.28 -28.74
C LEU A 344 -26.99 -2.72 -28.56
N ILE A 345 -27.38 -2.41 -27.31
CA ILE A 345 -28.69 -1.79 -27.01
C ILE A 345 -28.80 -0.42 -27.67
N GLN A 346 -27.73 0.39 -27.58
CA GLN A 346 -27.70 1.74 -28.14
C GLN A 346 -27.70 1.74 -29.67
N SER A 347 -27.09 0.75 -30.34
CA SER A 347 -27.02 0.69 -31.81
C SER A 347 -28.29 0.12 -32.46
N THR A 348 -29.15 -0.58 -31.71
CA THR A 348 -30.31 -1.32 -32.26
C THR A 348 -31.60 -1.02 -31.49
N ILE A 349 -31.80 -1.66 -30.34
CA ILE A 349 -33.06 -1.73 -29.60
C ILE A 349 -33.58 -0.35 -29.18
N ILE A 350 -32.69 0.60 -28.87
CA ILE A 350 -33.10 1.86 -28.24
C ILE A 350 -34.09 2.67 -29.09
N LEU A 351 -34.03 2.62 -30.43
CA LEU A 351 -34.97 3.33 -31.30
C LEU A 351 -36.41 2.81 -31.17
N GLN A 352 -36.56 1.54 -30.80
CA GLN A 352 -37.85 0.83 -30.78
C GLN A 352 -38.53 0.91 -29.41
N LEU A 353 -37.85 1.39 -28.37
CA LEU A 353 -38.36 1.42 -26.99
C LEU A 353 -39.35 2.56 -26.70
N GLY A 354 -39.47 3.53 -27.60
CA GLY A 354 -40.28 4.71 -27.35
C GLY A 354 -40.71 5.42 -28.62
N ARG A 355 -41.69 6.30 -28.45
CA ARG A 355 -42.14 7.27 -29.45
C ARG A 355 -42.38 8.60 -28.75
N GLY A 356 -42.09 9.68 -29.44
CA GLY A 356 -42.29 11.01 -28.91
C GLY A 356 -41.97 12.07 -29.95
N PRO A 357 -42.48 13.29 -29.75
CA PRO A 357 -42.37 14.35 -30.73
C PRO A 357 -40.91 14.74 -31.04
N VAL A 358 -40.02 14.59 -30.06
CA VAL A 358 -38.57 14.87 -30.21
C VAL A 358 -37.72 13.59 -30.16
N TRP A 359 -38.31 12.41 -30.28
CA TRP A 359 -37.60 11.13 -30.18
C TRP A 359 -36.47 11.01 -31.23
N SER A 360 -36.79 11.33 -32.48
CA SER A 360 -35.83 11.30 -33.59
C SER A 360 -34.74 12.36 -33.45
N GLU A 361 -35.04 13.51 -32.85
CA GLU A 361 -34.03 14.56 -32.63
C GLU A 361 -33.08 14.18 -31.49
N GLN A 362 -33.57 13.54 -30.42
CA GLN A 362 -32.80 13.34 -29.19
C GLN A 362 -32.16 11.96 -29.06
N VAL A 363 -32.77 10.92 -29.60
CA VAL A 363 -32.31 9.53 -29.44
C VAL A 363 -31.55 9.06 -30.68
N LYS A 364 -32.08 9.32 -31.89
CA LYS A 364 -31.54 8.78 -33.14
C LYS A 364 -30.09 9.18 -33.46
N PRO A 365 -29.64 10.44 -33.25
CA PRO A 365 -28.25 10.81 -33.55
C PRO A 365 -27.26 9.96 -32.76
N GLY A 366 -27.57 9.62 -31.50
CA GLY A 366 -26.74 8.73 -30.68
C GLY A 366 -26.66 7.31 -31.24
N VAL A 367 -27.73 6.83 -31.88
CA VAL A 367 -27.79 5.49 -32.51
C VAL A 367 -26.97 5.46 -33.79
N ASP A 368 -27.13 6.46 -34.65
CA ASP A 368 -26.42 6.55 -35.93
C ASP A 368 -24.90 6.67 -35.69
N MET A 369 -24.49 7.57 -34.78
CA MET A 369 -23.09 7.68 -34.36
C MET A 369 -22.56 6.38 -33.76
N CYS A 370 -23.40 5.63 -33.04
CA CYS A 370 -23.01 4.34 -32.49
C CYS A 370 -22.80 3.28 -33.58
N ARG A 371 -23.69 3.19 -34.58
CA ARG A 371 -23.55 2.24 -35.69
C ARG A 371 -22.27 2.45 -36.49
N GLU A 372 -21.84 3.70 -36.64
CA GLU A 372 -20.59 4.03 -37.34
C GLU A 372 -19.34 3.75 -36.50
N ASN A 373 -19.37 4.06 -35.20
CA ASN A 373 -18.16 4.15 -34.37
C ASN A 373 -18.12 3.20 -33.16
N TRP A 374 -18.99 2.19 -33.07
CA TRP A 374 -19.05 1.25 -31.94
C TRP A 374 -17.71 0.57 -31.63
N TRP A 375 -16.96 0.19 -32.67
CA TRP A 375 -15.69 -0.54 -32.55
C TRP A 375 -14.61 0.29 -31.85
N CYS A 376 -14.58 1.61 -32.07
CA CYS A 376 -13.66 2.54 -31.40
C CYS A 376 -13.83 2.52 -29.88
N GLY A 377 -15.06 2.32 -29.40
CA GLY A 377 -15.37 2.16 -27.99
C GLY A 377 -14.79 0.87 -27.42
N LEU A 378 -15.02 -0.27 -28.07
CA LEU A 378 -14.62 -1.60 -27.56
C LEU A 378 -13.11 -1.84 -27.54
N ILE A 379 -12.34 -1.06 -28.28
CA ILE A 379 -10.86 -1.04 -28.22
C ILE A 379 -10.31 0.10 -27.36
N TYR A 380 -11.17 0.88 -26.70
CA TYR A 380 -10.81 2.00 -25.81
C TYR A 380 -10.00 3.14 -26.49
N LEU A 381 -10.33 3.48 -27.74
CA LEU A 381 -9.67 4.55 -28.52
C LEU A 381 -10.60 5.70 -28.94
N GLN A 382 -11.86 5.71 -28.46
CA GLN A 382 -12.86 6.66 -28.95
C GLN A 382 -12.50 8.13 -28.70
N ASN A 383 -11.81 8.46 -27.60
CA ASN A 383 -11.43 9.82 -27.24
C ASN A 383 -10.30 10.39 -28.12
N VAL A 384 -9.60 9.54 -28.88
CA VAL A 384 -8.54 9.91 -29.81
C VAL A 384 -9.06 9.94 -31.25
N ILE A 385 -9.76 8.87 -31.67
CA ILE A 385 -10.19 8.68 -33.07
C ILE A 385 -11.48 9.46 -33.37
N ALA A 386 -12.51 9.31 -32.53
CA ALA A 386 -13.84 9.87 -32.77
C ALA A 386 -14.45 10.52 -31.52
N PRO A 387 -13.79 11.54 -30.91
CA PRO A 387 -14.23 12.14 -29.65
C PRO A 387 -15.58 12.87 -29.74
N THR A 388 -15.96 13.34 -30.93
CA THR A 388 -17.24 14.02 -31.18
C THR A 388 -18.33 13.09 -31.70
N CYS A 389 -17.97 11.87 -32.15
CA CYS A 389 -18.87 10.91 -32.77
C CYS A 389 -18.80 9.56 -32.04
N SER A 390 -18.88 9.58 -30.70
CA SER A 390 -18.79 8.36 -29.89
C SER A 390 -20.14 7.68 -29.71
N CYS A 391 -20.18 6.33 -29.76
CA CYS A 391 -21.39 5.54 -29.54
C CYS A 391 -22.10 5.89 -28.22
N LEU A 392 -21.36 5.90 -27.11
CA LEU A 392 -21.85 6.32 -25.80
C LEU A 392 -21.09 7.59 -25.39
N GLY A 393 -21.81 8.71 -25.32
CA GLY A 393 -21.23 10.05 -25.13
C GLY A 393 -20.37 10.19 -23.86
N GLN A 394 -20.65 9.41 -22.83
CA GLN A 394 -19.92 9.38 -21.57
C GLN A 394 -18.70 8.46 -21.57
N SER A 395 -18.57 7.51 -22.51
CA SER A 395 -17.54 6.46 -22.43
C SER A 395 -16.13 6.90 -22.85
N TRP A 396 -15.92 8.18 -23.23
CA TRP A 396 -14.58 8.74 -23.44
C TRP A 396 -13.74 8.61 -22.17
N TYR A 397 -14.37 8.73 -20.99
CA TYR A 397 -13.73 8.51 -19.69
C TYR A 397 -13.10 7.12 -19.61
N LEU A 398 -13.82 6.09 -20.05
CA LEU A 398 -13.38 4.70 -19.98
C LEU A 398 -12.19 4.44 -20.92
N SER A 399 -12.17 5.08 -22.08
CA SER A 399 -11.04 5.05 -23.02
C SER A 399 -9.80 5.74 -22.44
N SER A 400 -9.96 6.94 -21.87
CA SER A 400 -8.87 7.64 -21.21
C SER A 400 -8.31 6.88 -19.99
N ASP A 401 -9.19 6.26 -19.20
CA ASP A 401 -8.83 5.46 -18.04
C ASP A 401 -8.04 4.20 -18.42
N MET A 402 -8.43 3.49 -19.49
CA MET A 402 -7.69 2.33 -20.01
C MET A 402 -6.31 2.73 -20.57
N GLN A 403 -6.22 3.86 -21.27
CA GLN A 403 -4.94 4.40 -21.78
C GLN A 403 -3.99 4.77 -20.63
N MET A 404 -4.49 5.47 -19.61
CA MET A 404 -3.70 5.84 -18.44
C MET A 404 -3.33 4.61 -17.58
N PHE A 405 -4.16 3.57 -17.55
CA PHE A 405 -3.81 2.29 -16.95
C PHE A 405 -2.60 1.64 -17.64
N GLY A 406 -2.59 1.61 -18.97
CA GLY A 406 -1.45 1.09 -19.73
C GLY A 406 -0.16 1.88 -19.52
N MET A 407 -0.27 3.21 -19.29
CA MET A 407 0.87 4.08 -19.02
C MET A 407 1.32 4.10 -17.55
N ALA A 408 0.46 3.71 -16.60
CA ALA A 408 0.74 3.77 -15.16
C ALA A 408 2.06 3.07 -14.74
N PRO A 409 2.46 1.92 -15.32
CA PRO A 409 3.73 1.29 -15.03
C PRO A 409 4.96 2.20 -15.23
N LEU A 410 4.91 3.16 -16.17
CA LEU A 410 6.01 4.10 -16.44
C LEU A 410 6.34 4.99 -15.24
N LEU A 411 5.35 5.28 -14.38
CA LEU A 411 5.55 6.03 -13.14
C LEU A 411 5.74 5.10 -11.94
N LEU A 412 5.01 3.98 -11.92
CA LEU A 412 5.01 3.04 -10.81
C LEU A 412 6.33 2.24 -10.67
N PHE A 413 6.94 1.80 -11.78
CA PHE A 413 8.22 1.06 -11.72
C PHE A 413 9.38 1.95 -11.21
N PRO A 414 9.59 3.19 -11.68
CA PRO A 414 10.62 4.07 -11.11
C PRO A 414 10.38 4.41 -9.63
N LEU A 415 9.12 4.62 -9.23
CA LEU A 415 8.73 4.83 -7.83
C LEU A 415 9.07 3.62 -6.95
N LEU A 416 8.97 2.40 -7.50
CA LEU A 416 9.34 1.16 -6.85
C LEU A 416 10.87 0.94 -6.80
N LEU A 417 11.54 0.99 -7.95
CA LEU A 417 12.94 0.58 -8.12
C LEU A 417 13.94 1.62 -7.60
N TRP A 418 13.63 2.91 -7.71
CA TRP A 418 14.59 3.98 -7.43
C TRP A 418 14.03 5.09 -6.55
N ARG A 419 13.36 4.78 -5.43
CA ARG A 419 12.68 5.72 -4.49
C ARG A 419 13.04 7.22 -4.61
N LYS A 420 14.31 7.64 -4.41
CA LYS A 420 14.72 9.05 -4.55
C LYS A 420 14.59 9.57 -5.99
N LYS A 421 15.17 8.86 -6.97
CA LYS A 421 15.06 9.20 -8.40
C LYS A 421 13.63 8.99 -8.92
N GLY A 422 12.90 8.02 -8.40
CA GLY A 422 11.50 7.73 -8.71
C GLY A 422 10.55 8.83 -8.24
N ILE A 423 10.77 9.40 -7.04
CA ILE A 423 10.04 10.59 -6.58
C ILE A 423 10.36 11.78 -7.49
N VAL A 424 11.63 11.96 -7.88
CA VAL A 424 12.01 12.99 -8.87
C VAL A 424 11.30 12.75 -10.21
N ILE A 425 11.26 11.51 -10.72
CA ILE A 425 10.53 11.15 -11.95
C ILE A 425 9.03 11.37 -11.81
N TYR A 426 8.43 11.08 -10.66
CA TYR A 426 7.02 11.37 -10.37
C TYR A 426 6.73 12.86 -10.43
N PHE A 427 7.54 13.69 -9.76
CA PHE A 427 7.36 15.14 -9.79
C PHE A 427 7.68 15.74 -11.17
N LEU A 428 8.63 15.18 -11.92
CA LEU A 428 8.88 15.52 -13.32
C LEU A 428 7.68 15.14 -14.21
N GLY A 429 7.07 13.98 -14.00
CA GLY A 429 5.86 13.55 -14.70
C GLY A 429 4.66 14.44 -14.39
N LEU A 430 4.49 14.84 -13.11
CA LEU A 430 3.46 15.79 -12.70
C LEU A 430 3.71 17.18 -13.29
N ALA A 431 4.96 17.66 -13.26
CA ALA A 431 5.34 18.92 -13.88
C ALA A 431 5.11 18.90 -15.39
N ALA A 432 5.49 17.83 -16.08
CA ALA A 432 5.23 17.65 -17.50
C ALA A 432 3.73 17.66 -17.81
N ALA A 433 2.89 16.99 -17.01
CA ALA A 433 1.44 17.01 -17.18
C ALA A 433 0.86 18.44 -17.01
N LEU A 434 1.34 19.19 -16.00
CA LEU A 434 0.94 20.58 -15.79
C LEU A 434 1.42 21.50 -16.91
N THR A 435 2.65 21.32 -17.40
CA THR A 435 3.20 22.07 -18.53
C THR A 435 2.42 21.79 -19.80
N ILE A 436 2.05 20.54 -20.08
CA ILE A 436 1.21 20.20 -21.24
C ILE A 436 -0.17 20.85 -21.11
N ASN A 437 -0.81 20.76 -19.95
CA ASN A 437 -2.11 21.41 -19.70
C ASN A 437 -2.03 22.93 -19.94
N PHE A 438 -1.00 23.58 -19.40
CA PHE A 438 -0.81 25.01 -19.57
C PHE A 438 -0.50 25.37 -21.03
N ALA A 439 0.42 24.65 -21.67
CA ALA A 439 0.84 24.91 -23.05
C ALA A 439 -0.32 24.77 -24.02
N VAL A 440 -1.16 23.73 -23.89
CA VAL A 440 -2.33 23.56 -24.76
C VAL A 440 -3.42 24.57 -24.41
N SER A 441 -3.68 24.85 -23.13
CA SER A 441 -4.63 25.89 -22.73
C SER A 441 -4.25 27.27 -23.26
N PHE A 442 -2.95 27.59 -23.22
CA PHE A 442 -2.43 28.86 -23.70
C PHE A 442 -2.39 28.90 -25.24
N ALA A 443 -1.90 27.87 -25.92
CA ALA A 443 -1.76 27.84 -27.38
C ALA A 443 -3.10 27.92 -28.11
N TYR A 444 -4.15 27.33 -27.55
CA TYR A 444 -5.50 27.32 -28.14
C TYR A 444 -6.43 28.39 -27.53
N SER A 445 -5.89 29.36 -26.79
CA SER A 445 -6.65 30.45 -26.15
C SER A 445 -7.88 29.95 -25.37
N LEU A 446 -7.66 28.93 -24.54
CA LEU A 446 -8.76 28.22 -23.91
C LEU A 446 -9.36 29.01 -22.73
N GLY A 447 -10.69 29.22 -22.77
CA GLY A 447 -11.47 29.84 -21.70
C GLY A 447 -11.80 28.86 -20.56
N PRO A 448 -12.10 29.36 -19.34
CA PRO A 448 -12.40 28.52 -18.19
C PRO A 448 -13.76 27.80 -18.38
N HIS A 449 -13.84 26.56 -17.91
CA HIS A 449 -14.96 25.67 -18.23
C HIS A 449 -16.30 26.19 -17.67
N LEU A 450 -17.12 26.75 -18.55
CA LEU A 450 -18.56 26.89 -18.36
C LEU A 450 -19.24 25.87 -19.25
N LEU A 451 -19.89 24.89 -18.61
CA LEU A 451 -20.93 24.10 -19.26
C LEU A 451 -21.81 25.08 -20.09
N PHE A 452 -21.96 24.81 -21.39
CA PHE A 452 -22.80 25.54 -22.38
C PHE A 452 -22.31 26.87 -22.99
N LYS A 453 -21.09 27.38 -22.70
CA LYS A 453 -20.55 28.58 -23.41
C LYS A 453 -19.67 28.22 -24.63
N ARG A 454 -19.43 26.94 -24.91
CA ARG A 454 -18.27 26.49 -25.70
C ARG A 454 -18.64 25.58 -26.88
N SER A 455 -17.90 25.67 -28.00
CA SER A 455 -18.04 24.76 -29.14
C SER A 455 -17.54 23.36 -28.79
N MET A 456 -18.11 22.32 -29.43
CA MET A 456 -17.74 20.92 -29.19
C MET A 456 -16.25 20.64 -29.49
N ASP A 457 -15.64 21.39 -30.41
CA ASP A 457 -14.21 21.29 -30.72
C ASP A 457 -13.30 21.70 -29.58
N GLN A 458 -13.71 22.70 -28.79
CA GLN A 458 -12.93 23.14 -27.63
C GLN A 458 -13.02 22.12 -26.49
N VAL A 459 -14.21 21.52 -26.28
CA VAL A 459 -14.42 20.42 -25.32
C VAL A 459 -13.59 19.18 -25.68
N LYS A 460 -13.47 18.86 -26.97
CA LYS A 460 -12.63 17.78 -27.47
C LYS A 460 -11.17 17.96 -27.04
N ILE A 461 -10.63 19.18 -27.11
CA ILE A 461 -9.22 19.47 -26.85
C ILE A 461 -8.92 19.50 -25.35
N ASP A 462 -9.76 20.16 -24.55
CA ASP A 462 -9.45 20.45 -23.13
C ASP A 462 -10.04 19.46 -22.11
N TYR A 463 -11.10 18.73 -22.48
CA TYR A 463 -11.91 17.93 -21.55
C TYR A 463 -11.73 16.42 -21.76
N MET A 464 -11.78 15.95 -23.01
CA MET A 464 -11.82 14.51 -23.37
C MET A 464 -10.45 13.86 -23.58
N GLN A 465 -9.39 14.63 -23.85
CA GLN A 465 -8.07 14.05 -24.10
C GLN A 465 -7.42 13.52 -22.82
N SER A 466 -6.78 12.34 -22.91
CA SER A 466 -6.16 11.66 -21.76
C SER A 466 -5.06 12.48 -21.11
N HIS A 467 -4.25 13.20 -21.90
CA HIS A 467 -3.17 14.05 -21.38
C HIS A 467 -3.71 15.22 -20.54
N MET A 468 -4.89 15.74 -20.87
CA MET A 468 -5.54 16.81 -20.09
C MET A 468 -6.03 16.37 -18.71
N ARG A 469 -6.23 15.05 -18.55
CA ARG A 469 -6.75 14.40 -17.35
C ARG A 469 -5.69 13.60 -16.59
N MET A 470 -4.42 13.72 -17.01
CA MET A 470 -3.34 12.95 -16.40
C MET A 470 -2.99 13.42 -14.98
N VAL A 471 -3.19 14.71 -14.67
CA VAL A 471 -2.92 15.29 -13.34
C VAL A 471 -3.69 14.59 -12.19
N PRO A 472 -5.04 14.50 -12.19
CA PRO A 472 -5.78 13.78 -11.14
C PRO A 472 -5.35 12.32 -11.00
N TYR A 473 -5.09 11.63 -12.12
CA TYR A 473 -4.63 10.24 -12.12
C TYR A 473 -3.26 10.10 -11.45
N ILE A 474 -2.30 10.97 -11.76
CA ILE A 474 -0.97 11.02 -11.12
C ILE A 474 -1.10 11.35 -9.62
N ILE A 475 -1.97 12.29 -9.23
CA ILE A 475 -2.25 12.54 -7.81
C ILE A 475 -2.83 11.31 -7.12
N GLY A 476 -3.68 10.54 -7.81
CA GLY A 476 -4.15 9.23 -7.35
C GLY A 476 -3.01 8.24 -7.11
N ILE A 477 -2.05 8.15 -8.04
CA ILE A 477 -0.83 7.33 -7.90
C ILE A 477 -0.01 7.79 -6.68
N GLY A 478 0.21 9.09 -6.53
CA GLY A 478 0.95 9.66 -5.40
C GLY A 478 0.25 9.42 -4.07
N THR A 479 -1.08 9.58 -4.04
CA THR A 479 -1.92 9.36 -2.85
C THR A 479 -1.90 7.89 -2.45
N ALA A 480 -2.01 6.97 -3.41
CA ALA A 480 -1.85 5.54 -3.17
C ALA A 480 -0.42 5.17 -2.77
N TYR A 481 0.62 5.79 -3.33
CA TYR A 481 2.00 5.56 -2.93
C TYR A 481 2.26 6.04 -1.50
N ILE A 482 1.69 7.19 -1.11
CA ILE A 482 1.75 7.69 0.27
C ILE A 482 0.97 6.77 1.20
N ILE A 483 -0.26 6.38 0.86
CA ILE A 483 -1.10 5.50 1.67
C ILE A 483 -0.52 4.08 1.75
N CYS A 484 0.01 3.52 0.66
CA CYS A 484 0.75 2.26 0.67
C CYS A 484 2.03 2.40 1.49
N GLY A 485 2.72 3.55 1.40
CA GLY A 485 3.87 3.89 2.22
C GLY A 485 3.54 3.97 3.70
N ILE A 486 2.37 4.51 4.06
CA ILE A 486 1.85 4.56 5.43
C ILE A 486 1.44 3.17 5.89
N LYS A 487 0.66 2.43 5.09
CA LYS A 487 0.24 1.04 5.37
C LYS A 487 1.42 0.07 5.47
N SER A 488 2.51 0.33 4.74
CA SER A 488 3.77 -0.44 4.78
C SER A 488 4.80 0.12 5.77
N ASN A 489 4.41 1.08 6.62
CA ASN A 489 5.29 1.76 7.60
C ASN A 489 6.56 2.41 7.04
N LYS A 490 6.61 2.68 5.73
CA LYS A 490 7.69 3.40 5.04
C LYS A 490 7.57 4.92 5.15
N ILE A 491 6.41 5.43 5.58
CA ILE A 491 6.08 6.85 5.78
C ILE A 491 5.27 6.95 7.08
N THR A 492 5.74 7.73 8.04
CA THR A 492 5.01 8.01 9.30
C THR A 492 4.40 9.40 9.23
N VAL A 493 3.09 9.50 9.48
CA VAL A 493 2.37 10.77 9.49
C VAL A 493 1.77 11.00 10.86
N ASN A 494 2.36 11.90 11.64
CA ASN A 494 1.75 12.42 12.85
C ASN A 494 1.58 13.92 12.68
N LEU A 495 0.33 14.33 12.47
CA LEU A 495 -0.02 15.73 12.24
C LEU A 495 -0.62 16.28 13.52
N SER A 496 -0.10 17.42 13.99
CA SER A 496 -0.72 18.13 15.09
C SER A 496 -2.14 18.56 14.71
N LYS A 497 -3.01 18.80 15.70
CA LYS A 497 -4.35 19.35 15.46
C LYS A 497 -4.31 20.61 14.60
N HIS A 498 -3.25 21.40 14.73
CA HIS A 498 -3.01 22.58 13.89
C HIS A 498 -2.83 22.20 12.42
N TRP A 499 -1.96 21.23 12.10
CA TRP A 499 -1.75 20.76 10.73
C TRP A 499 -2.96 20.04 10.13
N ILE A 500 -3.73 19.31 10.94
CA ILE A 500 -5.00 18.70 10.50
C ILE A 500 -6.02 19.78 10.16
N THR A 501 -6.12 20.80 11.00
CA THR A 501 -7.00 21.96 10.77
C THR A 501 -6.58 22.70 9.50
N ILE A 502 -5.27 22.95 9.33
CA ILE A 502 -4.72 23.53 8.10
C ILE A 502 -5.04 22.66 6.89
N GLY A 503 -4.89 21.34 6.98
CA GLY A 503 -5.19 20.43 5.89
C GLY A 503 -6.67 20.43 5.50
N TRP A 504 -7.58 20.44 6.48
CA TRP A 504 -9.02 20.58 6.21
C TRP A 504 -9.38 21.96 5.63
N LEU A 505 -8.84 23.05 6.18
CA LEU A 505 -9.02 24.39 5.63
C LEU A 505 -8.45 24.50 4.22
N SER A 506 -7.31 23.86 3.94
CA SER A 506 -6.69 23.82 2.62
C SER A 506 -7.50 22.97 1.66
N SER A 507 -7.98 21.80 2.07
CA SER A 507 -8.81 20.92 1.25
C SER A 507 -10.14 21.61 0.88
N ILE A 508 -10.82 22.21 1.85
CA ILE A 508 -12.03 22.99 1.63
C ILE A 508 -11.73 24.19 0.72
N GLY A 509 -10.64 24.93 0.99
CA GLY A 509 -10.23 26.07 0.18
C GLY A 509 -9.89 25.70 -1.26
N LEU A 510 -9.21 24.57 -1.48
CA LEU A 510 -8.87 24.06 -2.81
C LEU A 510 -10.12 23.57 -3.55
N CYS A 511 -11.00 22.80 -2.91
CA CYS A 511 -12.25 22.34 -3.52
C CYS A 511 -13.18 23.51 -3.85
N LEU A 512 -13.36 24.47 -2.93
CA LEU A 512 -14.15 25.68 -3.18
C LEU A 512 -13.50 26.57 -4.23
N GLY A 513 -12.17 26.72 -4.22
CA GLY A 513 -11.44 27.49 -5.23
C GLY A 513 -11.55 26.87 -6.63
N SER A 514 -11.51 25.55 -6.74
CA SER A 514 -11.71 24.83 -7.99
C SER A 514 -13.14 24.92 -8.53
N ILE A 515 -14.14 25.08 -7.66
CA ILE A 515 -15.55 25.24 -8.06
C ILE A 515 -15.88 26.71 -8.35
N TYR A 516 -15.65 27.58 -7.37
CA TYR A 516 -16.05 28.99 -7.37
C TYR A 516 -15.02 29.94 -7.96
N GLY A 517 -13.79 29.51 -8.23
CA GLY A 517 -12.80 30.32 -8.97
C GLY A 517 -13.30 30.74 -10.36
N LEU A 518 -14.22 29.97 -10.94
CA LEU A 518 -14.95 30.32 -12.15
C LEU A 518 -15.77 31.62 -12.03
N ALA A 519 -16.25 31.97 -10.83
CA ALA A 519 -17.04 33.19 -10.60
C ALA A 519 -16.29 34.46 -11.00
N PHE A 520 -14.96 34.47 -10.80
CA PHE A 520 -14.11 35.59 -11.19
C PHE A 520 -14.20 35.86 -12.70
N PHE A 521 -14.15 34.81 -13.52
CA PHE A 521 -14.23 34.91 -14.98
C PHE A 521 -15.64 35.17 -15.50
N ILE A 522 -16.68 34.79 -14.74
CA ILE A 522 -18.08 35.16 -15.04
C ILE A 522 -18.27 36.66 -14.89
N ASP A 523 -17.72 37.27 -13.84
CA ASP A 523 -17.88 38.69 -13.53
C ASP A 523 -16.99 39.60 -14.40
N HIS A 524 -15.77 39.13 -14.77
CA HIS A 524 -14.75 39.98 -15.42
C HIS A 524 -14.45 39.63 -16.89
N GLY A 525 -15.03 38.56 -17.44
CA GLY A 525 -14.70 38.05 -18.77
C GLY A 525 -13.33 37.37 -18.84
N PHE A 526 -13.12 36.54 -19.87
CA PHE A 526 -11.87 35.79 -20.07
C PHE A 526 -11.08 36.21 -21.32
N GLU A 527 -11.72 36.92 -22.26
CA GLU A 527 -11.14 37.24 -23.58
C GLU A 527 -9.85 38.07 -23.47
N ASP A 528 -9.77 38.98 -22.49
CA ASP A 528 -8.57 39.79 -22.21
C ASP A 528 -7.61 39.17 -21.18
N ARG A 529 -7.89 37.95 -20.68
CA ARG A 529 -7.24 37.34 -19.50
C ARG A 529 -6.82 35.89 -19.75
N GLN A 530 -6.20 35.66 -20.90
CA GLN A 530 -5.78 34.33 -21.36
C GLN A 530 -4.79 33.64 -20.42
N LEU A 531 -3.89 34.40 -19.79
CA LEU A 531 -2.93 33.88 -18.82
C LEU A 531 -3.65 33.35 -17.57
N GLU A 532 -4.53 34.14 -16.99
CA GLU A 532 -5.31 33.78 -15.79
C GLU A 532 -6.22 32.58 -16.08
N SER A 533 -6.85 32.56 -17.26
CA SER A 533 -7.68 31.42 -17.70
C SER A 533 -6.87 30.13 -17.82
N SER A 534 -5.70 30.19 -18.46
CA SER A 534 -4.82 29.02 -18.66
C SER A 534 -4.26 28.50 -17.33
N LEU A 535 -3.93 29.41 -16.40
CA LEU A 535 -3.52 29.06 -15.04
C LEU A 535 -4.67 28.40 -14.28
N TYR A 536 -5.88 28.95 -14.35
CA TYR A 536 -7.06 28.33 -13.73
C TYR A 536 -7.31 26.93 -14.30
N LEU A 537 -7.34 26.76 -15.63
CA LEU A 537 -7.53 25.47 -16.30
C LEU A 537 -6.48 24.42 -15.90
N THR A 538 -5.24 24.85 -15.69
CA THR A 538 -4.14 23.98 -15.26
C THR A 538 -4.25 23.58 -13.79
N PHE A 539 -4.51 24.54 -12.90
CA PHE A 539 -4.42 24.35 -11.46
C PHE A 539 -5.74 23.95 -10.78
N HIS A 540 -6.91 24.22 -11.36
CA HIS A 540 -8.19 23.84 -10.73
C HIS A 540 -8.33 22.32 -10.58
N ARG A 541 -7.89 21.54 -11.57
CA ARG A 541 -7.91 20.06 -11.51
C ARG A 541 -6.92 19.54 -10.47
N LEU A 542 -5.74 20.15 -10.40
CA LEU A 542 -4.73 19.85 -9.37
C LEU A 542 -5.29 20.13 -7.97
N GLY A 543 -5.89 21.32 -7.78
CA GLY A 543 -6.50 21.74 -6.52
C GLY A 543 -7.62 20.81 -6.09
N TRP A 544 -8.53 20.48 -6.99
CA TRP A 544 -9.63 19.54 -6.73
C TRP A 544 -9.11 18.16 -6.32
N SER A 545 -8.15 17.64 -7.08
CA SER A 545 -7.53 16.34 -6.84
C SER A 545 -6.79 16.29 -5.52
N LEU A 546 -6.05 17.34 -5.15
CA LEU A 546 -5.37 17.45 -3.86
C LEU A 546 -6.38 17.59 -2.70
N GLY A 547 -7.47 18.32 -2.91
CA GLY A 547 -8.56 18.44 -1.95
C GLY A 547 -9.22 17.11 -1.65
N ILE A 548 -9.60 16.34 -2.68
CA ILE A 548 -10.18 14.99 -2.54
C ILE A 548 -9.15 13.97 -2.06
N ALA A 549 -7.88 14.07 -2.51
CA ALA A 549 -6.79 13.24 -1.99
C ALA A 549 -6.63 13.43 -0.47
N TRP A 550 -6.74 14.67 0.02
CA TRP A 550 -6.75 14.95 1.46
C TRP A 550 -7.96 14.34 2.15
N VAL A 551 -9.17 14.42 1.57
CA VAL A 551 -10.37 13.78 2.15
C VAL A 551 -10.16 12.27 2.26
N ILE A 552 -9.70 11.61 1.19
CA ILE A 552 -9.41 10.17 1.17
C ILE A 552 -8.32 9.83 2.18
N PHE A 553 -7.24 10.62 2.22
CA PHE A 553 -6.15 10.48 3.17
C PHE A 553 -6.61 10.64 4.62
N ALA A 554 -7.35 11.70 4.93
CA ALA A 554 -7.86 11.97 6.28
C ALA A 554 -8.84 10.88 6.73
N CYS A 555 -9.71 10.39 5.84
CA CYS A 555 -10.62 9.29 6.15
C CYS A 555 -9.86 7.98 6.41
N ILE A 556 -8.86 7.64 5.59
CA ILE A 556 -8.06 6.41 5.73
C ILE A 556 -7.11 6.47 6.93
N VAL A 557 -6.53 7.63 7.23
CA VAL A 557 -5.57 7.84 8.34
C VAL A 557 -6.28 8.11 9.67
N GLY A 558 -7.61 8.28 9.68
CA GLY A 558 -8.41 8.46 10.91
C GLY A 558 -8.59 9.92 11.36
N TYR A 559 -8.18 10.90 10.54
CA TYR A 559 -8.44 12.33 10.74
C TYR A 559 -9.77 12.80 10.11
N GLY A 560 -10.59 11.85 9.64
CA GLY A 560 -11.83 12.06 8.89
C GLY A 560 -13.02 12.60 9.71
N GLY A 561 -13.12 12.22 11.00
CA GLY A 561 -14.21 12.63 11.88
C GLY A 561 -15.61 12.37 11.28
N PRO A 562 -16.53 13.36 11.32
CA PRO A 562 -17.88 13.23 10.77
C PRO A 562 -17.91 12.91 9.27
N VAL A 563 -16.95 13.42 8.49
CA VAL A 563 -16.87 13.19 7.05
C VAL A 563 -16.68 11.71 6.75
N ASN A 564 -15.83 11.03 7.52
CA ASN A 564 -15.64 9.59 7.37
C ASN A 564 -16.88 8.78 7.76
N THR A 565 -17.63 9.24 8.78
CA THR A 565 -18.88 8.59 9.22
C THR A 565 -19.93 8.63 8.10
N ILE A 566 -20.08 9.78 7.44
CA ILE A 566 -21.02 9.95 6.32
C ILE A 566 -20.56 9.13 5.12
N LEU A 567 -19.29 9.25 4.71
CA LEU A 567 -18.78 8.58 3.52
C LEU A 567 -18.69 7.06 3.67
N SER A 568 -18.65 6.54 4.89
CA SER A 568 -18.60 5.10 5.16
C SER A 568 -19.97 4.48 5.44
N TRP A 569 -21.06 5.21 5.20
CA TRP A 569 -22.42 4.67 5.38
C TRP A 569 -22.64 3.40 4.55
N GLU A 570 -23.15 2.36 5.19
CA GLU A 570 -23.33 1.02 4.61
C GLU A 570 -24.20 1.01 3.35
N GLY A 571 -25.20 1.88 3.28
CA GLY A 571 -26.05 2.03 2.09
C GLY A 571 -25.26 2.42 0.83
N PHE A 572 -24.14 3.14 0.97
CA PHE A 572 -23.30 3.48 -0.17
C PHE A 572 -22.56 2.29 -0.79
N GLN A 573 -22.47 1.14 -0.12
CA GLN A 573 -21.86 -0.05 -0.72
C GLN A 573 -22.71 -0.60 -1.86
N PHE A 574 -24.03 -0.62 -1.71
CA PHE A 574 -24.95 -1.05 -2.75
C PHE A 574 -24.81 -0.17 -4.00
N PHE A 575 -24.89 1.14 -3.83
CA PHE A 575 -24.70 2.11 -4.93
C PHE A 575 -23.28 2.09 -5.51
N GLY A 576 -22.27 1.87 -4.65
CA GLY A 576 -20.87 1.79 -5.04
C GLY A 576 -20.50 0.53 -5.84
N LYS A 577 -21.24 -0.59 -5.68
CA LYS A 577 -21.09 -1.78 -6.53
C LYS A 577 -21.73 -1.57 -7.92
N LEU A 578 -22.87 -0.88 -7.96
CA LEU A 578 -23.59 -0.58 -9.21
C LEU A 578 -23.03 0.64 -9.96
N SER A 579 -22.05 1.37 -9.41
CA SER A 579 -21.61 2.64 -9.98
C SER A 579 -21.13 2.55 -11.43
N TYR A 580 -20.50 1.45 -11.83
CA TYR A 580 -20.05 1.24 -13.21
C TYR A 580 -21.22 0.98 -14.17
N SER A 581 -22.08 0.00 -13.86
CA SER A 581 -23.30 -0.26 -14.62
C SER A 581 -24.23 0.97 -14.68
N MET A 582 -24.35 1.73 -13.58
CA MET A 582 -25.11 2.99 -13.53
C MET A 582 -24.48 4.09 -14.39
N PHE A 583 -23.14 4.19 -14.40
CA PHE A 583 -22.42 5.09 -15.30
C PHE A 583 -22.67 4.76 -16.78
N LEU A 584 -22.73 3.49 -17.16
CA LEU A 584 -23.03 3.10 -18.54
C LEU A 584 -24.47 3.46 -18.95
N VAL A 585 -25.43 3.34 -18.03
CA VAL A 585 -26.87 3.44 -18.36
C VAL A 585 -27.44 4.86 -18.23
N HIS A 586 -26.98 5.67 -17.29
CA HIS A 586 -27.68 6.91 -16.90
C HIS A 586 -27.90 7.90 -18.05
N PHE A 587 -26.91 8.08 -18.93
CA PHE A 587 -27.03 9.04 -20.02
C PHE A 587 -28.07 8.59 -21.06
N THR A 588 -28.12 7.30 -21.38
CA THR A 588 -29.17 6.71 -22.23
C THR A 588 -30.55 6.86 -21.60
N VAL A 589 -30.68 6.67 -20.27
CA VAL A 589 -31.94 6.90 -19.56
C VAL A 589 -32.38 8.37 -19.68
N GLN A 590 -31.45 9.31 -19.54
CA GLN A 590 -31.75 10.74 -19.66
C GLN A 590 -32.18 11.11 -21.08
N THR A 591 -31.48 10.65 -22.11
CA THR A 591 -31.84 10.92 -23.51
C THR A 591 -33.16 10.27 -23.91
N CYS A 592 -33.45 9.06 -23.43
CA CYS A 592 -34.76 8.43 -23.64
C CYS A 592 -35.89 9.21 -22.96
N ARG A 593 -35.72 9.65 -21.70
CA ARG A 593 -36.76 10.45 -21.03
C ARG A 593 -36.99 11.78 -21.76
N MET A 594 -35.91 12.41 -22.21
CA MET A 594 -35.98 13.61 -23.02
C MET A 594 -36.75 13.35 -24.34
N GLY A 595 -36.44 12.25 -25.03
CA GLY A 595 -37.14 11.85 -26.26
C GLY A 595 -38.63 11.53 -26.05
N LEU A 596 -39.00 10.98 -24.89
CA LEU A 596 -40.39 10.68 -24.50
C LEU A 596 -41.18 11.92 -24.05
N THR A 597 -40.52 13.06 -23.90
CA THR A 597 -41.17 14.27 -23.37
C THR A 597 -42.18 14.81 -24.38
N GLN A 598 -43.44 14.95 -23.94
CA GLN A 598 -44.55 15.47 -24.76
C GLN A 598 -44.90 16.93 -24.45
N THR A 599 -44.33 17.51 -23.38
CA THR A 599 -44.62 18.88 -22.94
C THR A 599 -43.32 19.64 -22.66
N ASN A 600 -43.32 20.95 -22.89
CA ASN A 600 -42.15 21.76 -22.60
C ASN A 600 -41.80 21.79 -21.11
N TYR A 601 -40.52 21.63 -20.83
CA TYR A 601 -39.96 21.66 -19.50
C TYR A 601 -39.76 23.08 -18.98
N TYR A 602 -40.06 23.32 -17.70
CA TYR A 602 -39.75 24.60 -17.05
C TYR A 602 -38.42 24.47 -16.30
N VAL A 603 -37.41 25.23 -16.75
CA VAL A 603 -36.05 25.17 -16.18
C VAL A 603 -36.04 25.89 -14.85
N ASP A 604 -35.96 25.15 -13.76
CA ASP A 604 -35.64 25.65 -12.43
C ASP A 604 -34.93 24.56 -11.62
N ASN A 605 -34.32 24.94 -10.49
CA ASN A 605 -33.58 23.98 -9.65
C ASN A 605 -34.47 22.89 -9.05
N PHE A 606 -35.75 23.17 -8.78
CA PHE A 606 -36.67 22.22 -8.15
C PHE A 606 -37.07 21.09 -9.11
N ASN A 607 -37.46 21.44 -10.34
CA ASN A 607 -37.79 20.47 -11.38
C ASN A 607 -36.56 19.63 -11.75
N ILE A 608 -35.37 20.25 -11.80
CA ILE A 608 -34.14 19.53 -12.17
C ILE A 608 -33.78 18.51 -11.09
N VAL A 609 -33.85 18.89 -9.81
CA VAL A 609 -33.61 17.97 -8.69
C VAL A 609 -34.67 16.86 -8.65
N THR A 610 -35.93 17.17 -8.95
CA THR A 610 -37.01 16.17 -9.03
C THR A 610 -36.73 15.16 -10.14
N ASN A 611 -36.33 15.62 -11.33
CA ASN A 611 -35.94 14.77 -12.44
C ASN A 611 -34.70 13.94 -12.14
N PHE A 612 -33.73 14.48 -11.39
CA PHE A 612 -32.56 13.73 -10.93
C PHE A 612 -32.97 12.48 -10.16
N PHE A 613 -33.92 12.56 -9.21
CA PHE A 613 -34.37 11.38 -8.46
C PHE A 613 -35.03 10.35 -9.39
N SER A 614 -35.82 10.80 -10.35
CA SER A 614 -36.38 9.95 -11.42
C SER A 614 -35.27 9.25 -12.22
N THR A 615 -34.29 10.01 -12.72
CA THR A 615 -33.13 9.46 -13.46
C THR A 615 -32.38 8.44 -12.63
N PHE A 616 -32.13 8.76 -11.36
CA PHE A 616 -31.38 7.92 -10.45
C PHE A 616 -32.09 6.59 -10.22
N VAL A 617 -33.40 6.60 -9.98
CA VAL A 617 -34.21 5.38 -9.81
C VAL A 617 -34.25 4.54 -11.09
N TYR A 618 -34.45 5.14 -12.27
CA TYR A 618 -34.42 4.40 -13.53
C TYR A 618 -33.04 3.83 -13.85
N SER A 619 -31.98 4.61 -13.65
CA SER A 619 -30.60 4.16 -13.84
C SER A 619 -30.27 3.01 -12.90
N LEU A 620 -30.77 3.06 -11.66
CA LEU A 620 -30.64 1.95 -10.71
C LEU A 620 -31.37 0.69 -11.22
N PHE A 621 -32.63 0.83 -11.63
CA PHE A 621 -33.45 -0.26 -12.15
C PHE A 621 -32.78 -1.00 -13.32
N PHE A 622 -32.24 -0.26 -14.30
CA PHE A 622 -31.57 -0.85 -15.46
C PHE A 622 -30.12 -1.29 -15.19
N SER A 623 -29.43 -0.70 -14.20
CA SER A 623 -28.08 -1.13 -13.81
C SER A 623 -28.05 -2.49 -13.13
N ILE A 624 -29.11 -2.88 -12.41
CA ILE A 624 -29.20 -4.17 -11.72
C ILE A 624 -29.10 -5.36 -12.68
N PRO A 625 -29.93 -5.50 -13.73
CA PRO A 625 -29.82 -6.62 -14.67
C PRO A 625 -28.49 -6.59 -15.44
N LEU A 626 -27.99 -5.41 -15.80
CA LEU A 626 -26.68 -5.28 -16.45
C LEU A 626 -25.55 -5.81 -15.53
N TYR A 627 -25.62 -5.50 -14.24
CA TYR A 627 -24.68 -5.98 -13.24
C TYR A 627 -24.79 -7.49 -13.02
N LEU A 628 -26.00 -8.01 -12.82
CA LEU A 628 -26.25 -9.41 -12.46
C LEU A 628 -25.99 -10.39 -13.61
N CYS A 629 -26.24 -9.98 -14.85
CA CYS A 629 -26.14 -10.84 -16.03
C CYS A 629 -24.80 -10.70 -16.78
N PHE A 630 -24.10 -9.58 -16.66
CA PHE A 630 -22.92 -9.29 -17.47
C PHE A 630 -21.71 -8.76 -16.69
N GLU A 631 -21.87 -7.85 -15.73
CA GLU A 631 -20.70 -7.35 -14.98
C GLU A 631 -20.17 -8.41 -13.99
N LEU A 632 -21.03 -8.93 -13.11
CA LEU A 632 -20.64 -9.84 -12.04
C LEU A 632 -20.28 -11.26 -12.51
N PRO A 633 -20.99 -11.90 -13.47
CA PRO A 633 -20.60 -13.21 -13.99
C PRO A 633 -19.19 -13.21 -14.55
N PHE A 634 -18.81 -12.19 -15.34
CA PHE A 634 -17.48 -12.12 -15.93
C PHE A 634 -16.40 -11.76 -14.90
N ILE A 635 -16.75 -11.04 -13.82
CA ILE A 635 -15.88 -10.90 -12.63
C ILE A 635 -15.67 -12.25 -11.93
N ASN A 636 -16.71 -13.09 -11.84
CA ASN A 636 -16.61 -14.40 -11.19
C ASN A 636 -15.86 -15.42 -12.05
N LEU A 637 -16.06 -15.41 -13.37
CA LEU A 637 -15.29 -16.21 -14.33
C LEU A 637 -13.80 -15.88 -14.28
N ASP A 638 -13.46 -14.60 -14.14
CA ASP A 638 -12.07 -14.14 -13.95
C ASP A 638 -11.47 -14.65 -12.62
N ARG A 639 -12.31 -14.78 -11.58
CA ARG A 639 -11.92 -15.35 -10.27
C ARG A 639 -11.83 -16.87 -10.27
N GLU A 640 -12.55 -17.57 -11.16
CA GLU A 640 -12.57 -19.04 -11.25
C GLU A 640 -11.55 -19.60 -12.26
N ALA A 641 -11.11 -18.78 -13.23
CA ALA A 641 -9.88 -19.03 -13.97
C ALA A 641 -8.62 -18.90 -13.07
N ASP A 642 -8.80 -18.47 -11.82
CA ASP A 642 -7.84 -18.47 -10.72
C ASP A 642 -8.12 -19.70 -9.81
N PRO A 643 -7.15 -20.57 -9.50
CA PRO A 643 -7.33 -21.83 -8.77
C PRO A 643 -7.70 -21.72 -7.25
N ASP A 644 -8.64 -20.84 -6.86
CA ASP A 644 -8.87 -20.32 -5.50
C ASP A 644 -10.32 -20.54 -4.90
N SER A 645 -11.18 -21.49 -5.34
CA SER A 645 -12.60 -21.59 -4.90
C SER A 645 -13.00 -22.62 -3.80
N HIS A 646 -12.09 -23.43 -3.27
CA HIS A 646 -12.46 -24.59 -2.43
C HIS A 646 -12.75 -24.32 -0.94
N CYS A 647 -12.29 -23.19 -0.36
CA CYS A 647 -12.43 -22.90 1.08
C CYS A 647 -13.88 -22.76 1.57
N TRP A 648 -14.73 -22.06 0.80
CA TRP A 648 -16.07 -21.68 1.26
C TRP A 648 -17.00 -22.90 1.43
N ALA A 649 -16.87 -23.93 0.58
CA ALA A 649 -17.58 -25.21 0.73
C ALA A 649 -17.27 -25.90 2.05
N ASP A 650 -15.98 -25.95 2.37
CA ASP A 650 -15.49 -26.68 3.52
C ASP A 650 -15.83 -25.91 4.80
N LEU A 651 -15.86 -24.56 4.74
CA LEU A 651 -16.33 -23.70 5.82
C LEU A 651 -17.84 -23.86 6.09
N GLU A 652 -18.67 -23.98 5.05
CA GLU A 652 -20.11 -24.27 5.20
C GLU A 652 -20.35 -25.65 5.83
N SER A 653 -19.57 -26.65 5.40
CA SER A 653 -19.59 -28.00 5.96
C SER A 653 -19.19 -28.00 7.44
N TYR A 654 -18.16 -27.24 7.80
CA TYR A 654 -17.74 -27.02 9.18
C TYR A 654 -18.88 -26.43 10.03
N ILE A 655 -19.53 -25.35 9.58
CA ILE A 655 -20.62 -24.69 10.32
C ILE A 655 -21.83 -25.64 10.51
N ASN A 656 -22.22 -26.38 9.47
CA ASN A 656 -23.33 -27.34 9.55
C ASN A 656 -23.01 -28.53 10.47
N GLY A 657 -21.74 -28.95 10.49
CA GLY A 657 -21.24 -30.02 11.35
C GLY A 657 -21.24 -29.67 12.84
N LEU A 658 -21.21 -28.39 13.25
CA LEU A 658 -21.10 -28.01 14.66
C LEU A 658 -22.14 -28.66 15.59
N LYS A 659 -23.35 -28.93 15.09
CA LYS A 659 -24.44 -29.55 15.87
C LYS A 659 -24.45 -31.08 15.84
N THR A 660 -23.75 -31.69 14.88
CA THR A 660 -23.95 -33.11 14.51
C THR A 660 -22.65 -33.92 14.52
N GLU A 661 -21.52 -33.28 14.24
CA GLU A 661 -20.23 -33.91 13.99
C GLU A 661 -19.19 -33.58 15.07
N LYS A 662 -18.54 -34.63 15.60
CA LYS A 662 -17.51 -34.48 16.65
C LYS A 662 -16.29 -33.70 16.15
N TRP A 663 -15.87 -33.90 14.91
CA TRP A 663 -14.71 -33.21 14.35
C TRP A 663 -14.93 -31.69 14.26
N ALA A 664 -16.16 -31.25 13.96
CA ALA A 664 -16.52 -29.84 13.93
C ALA A 664 -16.54 -29.24 15.35
N GLN A 665 -17.03 -30.00 16.33
CA GLN A 665 -17.00 -29.58 17.74
C GLN A 665 -15.56 -29.42 18.26
N ILE A 666 -14.66 -30.35 17.89
CA ILE A 666 -13.23 -30.27 18.22
C ILE A 666 -12.60 -29.04 17.57
N MET A 667 -12.86 -28.80 16.27
CA MET A 667 -12.37 -27.59 15.60
C MET A 667 -12.84 -26.33 16.32
N PHE A 668 -14.11 -26.26 16.73
CA PHE A 668 -14.68 -25.11 17.44
C PHE A 668 -14.10 -24.94 18.84
N ASP A 669 -13.92 -26.03 19.59
CA ASP A 669 -13.32 -25.98 20.93
C ASP A 669 -11.84 -25.58 20.90
N SER A 670 -11.17 -25.89 19.79
CA SER A 670 -9.77 -25.52 19.55
C SER A 670 -9.57 -24.03 19.26
N ILE A 671 -10.62 -23.32 18.80
CA ILE A 671 -10.58 -21.87 18.61
C ILE A 671 -10.46 -21.22 19.99
N GLU A 672 -9.56 -20.24 20.15
CA GLU A 672 -9.53 -19.51 21.43
C GLU A 672 -10.92 -18.90 21.68
N LYS A 673 -11.37 -18.90 22.94
CA LYS A 673 -12.53 -18.14 23.42
C LYS A 673 -12.01 -16.91 24.14
N LEU A 674 -12.74 -15.79 24.11
CA LEU A 674 -12.33 -14.53 24.73
C LEU A 674 -11.93 -14.77 26.20
N PRO A 675 -10.64 -14.74 26.55
CA PRO A 675 -10.20 -15.29 27.82
C PRO A 675 -9.87 -14.19 28.83
N ASP A 676 -9.71 -14.59 30.09
CA ASP A 676 -9.41 -13.68 31.18
C ASP A 676 -8.09 -12.92 30.96
N GLY A 677 -8.00 -11.72 31.53
CA GLY A 677 -6.77 -10.91 31.51
C GLY A 677 -6.61 -9.98 30.31
N PHE A 678 -7.62 -9.83 29.44
CA PHE A 678 -7.61 -8.82 28.38
C PHE A 678 -7.37 -7.39 28.91
N LEU A 679 -8.10 -6.98 29.95
CA LEU A 679 -7.90 -5.68 30.61
C LEU A 679 -6.61 -5.61 31.44
N TYR A 680 -6.03 -6.77 31.76
CA TYR A 680 -4.71 -6.88 32.37
C TYR A 680 -3.58 -6.84 31.31
N GLY A 681 -3.97 -6.78 30.03
CA GLY A 681 -3.14 -6.56 28.86
C GLY A 681 -2.56 -7.80 28.21
N ARG A 682 -3.21 -8.95 28.38
CA ARG A 682 -2.95 -10.14 27.57
C ARG A 682 -3.30 -9.83 26.11
N ASN A 683 -2.34 -10.00 25.21
CA ASN A 683 -2.49 -9.66 23.78
C ASN A 683 -2.13 -10.79 22.81
N GLU A 684 -1.72 -11.96 23.27
CA GLU A 684 -1.60 -13.16 22.41
C GLU A 684 -2.55 -14.24 22.94
N PHE A 685 -3.39 -14.79 22.08
CA PHE A 685 -4.42 -15.78 22.38
C PHE A 685 -4.22 -16.95 21.41
N LEU A 686 -3.56 -18.02 21.86
CA LEU A 686 -2.97 -19.00 20.96
C LEU A 686 -3.96 -20.07 20.44
N GLY A 687 -5.09 -20.29 21.11
CA GLY A 687 -5.99 -21.42 20.85
C GLY A 687 -5.34 -22.76 21.19
N ASN A 688 -6.12 -23.84 21.18
CA ASN A 688 -5.55 -25.18 21.34
C ASN A 688 -4.95 -25.67 20.01
N PHE A 689 -3.66 -25.38 19.83
CA PHE A 689 -2.91 -25.69 18.60
C PHE A 689 -2.94 -27.18 18.25
N ASP A 690 -2.65 -28.06 19.21
CA ASP A 690 -2.51 -29.49 18.93
C ASP A 690 -3.89 -30.16 18.70
N GLU A 691 -4.95 -29.66 19.35
CA GLU A 691 -6.32 -30.14 19.14
C GLU A 691 -6.86 -29.78 17.76
N CYS A 692 -6.60 -28.56 17.26
CA CYS A 692 -7.01 -28.15 15.91
C CYS A 692 -6.38 -29.04 14.83
N LEU A 693 -5.07 -29.31 14.95
CA LEU A 693 -4.33 -30.12 13.97
C LEU A 693 -4.67 -31.62 14.04
N SER A 694 -5.30 -32.07 15.13
CA SER A 694 -5.74 -33.47 15.26
C SER A 694 -6.92 -33.80 14.33
N VAL A 695 -7.63 -32.80 13.82
CA VAL A 695 -8.83 -32.98 13.02
C VAL A 695 -8.48 -33.38 11.58
N ARG A 696 -9.00 -34.53 11.15
CA ARG A 696 -8.86 -35.04 9.78
C ARG A 696 -10.23 -35.52 9.28
N THR A 697 -10.67 -34.98 8.15
CA THR A 697 -11.89 -35.40 7.44
C THR A 697 -11.51 -36.02 6.09
N GLU A 698 -12.48 -36.58 5.36
CA GLU A 698 -12.23 -37.12 4.02
C GLU A 698 -11.90 -36.04 2.97
N TRP A 699 -12.31 -34.79 3.21
CA TRP A 699 -12.25 -33.71 2.21
C TRP A 699 -11.25 -32.59 2.59
N PHE A 700 -10.95 -32.41 3.88
CA PHE A 700 -9.95 -31.44 4.37
C PHE A 700 -9.34 -31.83 5.73
N LYS A 701 -8.26 -31.17 6.12
CA LYS A 701 -7.63 -31.28 7.46
C LYS A 701 -7.83 -30.00 8.27
N GLY A 702 -7.76 -30.07 9.59
CA GLY A 702 -7.70 -28.88 10.44
C GLY A 702 -6.44 -28.06 10.17
N GLN A 703 -6.61 -26.76 10.03
CA GLN A 703 -5.56 -25.76 9.85
C GLN A 703 -5.65 -24.72 10.96
N HIS A 704 -4.59 -24.59 11.76
CA HIS A 704 -4.51 -23.59 12.81
C HIS A 704 -3.90 -22.30 12.25
N CYS A 705 -4.58 -21.16 12.41
CA CYS A 705 -4.13 -19.86 11.90
C CYS A 705 -4.12 -18.81 13.00
N MET A 706 -2.97 -18.16 13.22
CA MET A 706 -2.90 -16.97 14.07
C MET A 706 -3.30 -15.71 13.29
N VAL A 707 -4.19 -14.92 13.87
CA VAL A 707 -4.75 -13.71 13.26
C VAL A 707 -4.54 -12.51 14.18
N ASP A 708 -4.17 -11.36 13.62
CA ASP A 708 -3.84 -10.18 14.41
C ASP A 708 -4.89 -9.08 14.31
N ILE A 709 -5.46 -8.69 15.43
CA ILE A 709 -6.40 -7.59 15.59
C ILE A 709 -5.64 -6.38 16.14
N LYS A 710 -5.50 -5.31 15.36
CA LYS A 710 -4.87 -4.07 15.81
C LYS A 710 -5.93 -3.14 16.39
N LEU A 711 -5.84 -2.77 17.67
CA LEU A 711 -6.75 -1.81 18.30
C LEU A 711 -6.44 -0.35 17.91
N PRO A 712 -7.45 0.52 17.73
CA PRO A 712 -7.28 1.95 17.49
C PRO A 712 -7.13 2.73 18.80
N GLY A 713 -6.10 3.58 18.86
CA GLY A 713 -6.07 4.71 19.79
C GLY A 713 -5.53 4.46 21.21
N LYS A 714 -5.15 5.59 21.81
CA LYS A 714 -4.52 5.92 23.11
C LYS A 714 -4.47 4.82 24.20
N PRO A 715 -3.38 4.79 25.00
CA PRO A 715 -3.11 3.72 25.95
C PRO A 715 -4.29 3.51 26.90
N LEU A 716 -4.82 2.28 26.94
CA LEU A 716 -5.84 1.85 27.91
C LEU A 716 -5.36 1.98 29.37
N ILE A 717 -4.05 2.16 29.58
CA ILE A 717 -3.43 2.28 30.90
C ILE A 717 -2.52 3.53 30.91
N PRO A 718 -2.84 4.57 31.70
CA PRO A 718 -1.98 5.74 31.85
C PRO A 718 -0.62 5.34 32.43
N GLY A 719 0.48 5.73 31.77
CA GLY A 719 1.85 5.48 32.26
C GLY A 719 2.68 4.49 31.46
N LEU A 720 2.10 3.81 30.46
CA LEU A 720 2.87 3.13 29.41
C LEU A 720 3.00 4.06 28.21
N GLY A 721 4.24 4.31 27.77
CA GLY A 721 4.54 5.16 26.62
C GLY A 721 3.73 4.79 25.37
N THR A 722 3.65 5.72 24.42
CA THR A 722 2.89 5.58 23.16
C THR A 722 3.24 4.29 22.41
N MET A 723 2.46 3.24 22.62
CA MET A 723 2.33 2.13 21.68
C MET A 723 1.20 2.51 20.72
N ASP A 724 1.55 2.87 19.49
CA ASP A 724 0.60 2.91 18.39
C ASP A 724 0.00 1.52 18.20
N GLY A 725 -1.24 1.34 18.67
CA GLY A 725 -2.11 0.18 18.45
C GLY A 725 -1.67 -1.12 19.14
N LEU A 726 -2.36 -1.50 20.22
CA LEU A 726 -2.21 -2.83 20.82
C LEU A 726 -2.60 -3.91 19.78
N ARG A 727 -1.64 -4.72 19.34
CA ARG A 727 -1.86 -5.88 18.46
C ARG A 727 -2.24 -7.08 19.31
N ILE A 728 -3.42 -7.62 19.04
CA ILE A 728 -3.98 -8.80 19.66
C ILE A 728 -3.89 -9.97 18.68
N SER A 729 -3.10 -10.99 18.96
CA SER A 729 -3.05 -12.20 18.14
C SER A 729 -4.07 -13.22 18.63
N TYR A 730 -4.80 -13.88 17.73
CA TYR A 730 -5.91 -14.79 18.01
C TYR A 730 -5.80 -16.06 17.17
N GLY A 731 -5.79 -17.23 17.80
CA GLY A 731 -5.71 -18.53 17.15
C GLY A 731 -7.08 -19.04 16.69
N LEU A 732 -7.21 -19.30 15.39
CA LEU A 732 -8.39 -19.88 14.75
C LEU A 732 -8.09 -21.29 14.25
N CYS A 733 -9.12 -22.14 14.19
CA CYS A 733 -9.07 -23.44 13.55
C CYS A 733 -10.02 -23.46 12.35
N LEU A 734 -9.49 -23.67 11.16
CA LEU A 734 -10.19 -23.57 9.88
C LEU A 734 -9.88 -24.79 8.99
N PRO A 735 -10.67 -25.06 7.94
CA PRO A 735 -10.35 -26.10 6.96
C PRO A 735 -9.06 -25.80 6.18
N SER A 736 -8.25 -26.83 5.88
CA SER A 736 -6.99 -26.70 5.13
C SER A 736 -7.13 -26.23 3.68
N SER A 737 -8.36 -26.23 3.15
CA SER A 737 -8.67 -25.65 1.84
C SER A 737 -8.69 -24.12 1.86
N CYS A 738 -8.73 -23.49 3.04
CA CYS A 738 -8.79 -22.06 3.20
C CYS A 738 -7.41 -21.39 3.10
N LYS A 739 -7.23 -20.63 2.02
CA LYS A 739 -6.07 -19.75 1.88
C LYS A 739 -6.30 -18.46 2.64
N THR A 740 -5.21 -17.82 3.01
CA THR A 740 -5.14 -16.58 3.80
C THR A 740 -5.99 -15.45 3.25
N ALA A 741 -6.07 -15.32 1.92
CA ALA A 741 -6.88 -14.30 1.27
C ALA A 741 -8.39 -14.52 1.50
N GLU A 742 -8.79 -15.77 1.67
CA GLU A 742 -10.17 -16.19 1.95
C GLU A 742 -10.45 -16.08 3.44
N ILE A 743 -9.53 -16.52 4.31
CA ILE A 743 -9.63 -16.34 5.77
C ILE A 743 -9.76 -14.85 6.11
N GLN A 744 -8.97 -13.99 5.47
CA GLN A 744 -9.10 -12.55 5.63
C GLN A 744 -10.48 -12.05 5.16
N GLN A 745 -11.04 -12.58 4.07
CA GLN A 745 -12.40 -12.23 3.63
C GLN A 745 -13.48 -12.68 4.62
N VAL A 746 -13.34 -13.86 5.22
CA VAL A 746 -14.26 -14.39 6.24
C VAL A 746 -14.21 -13.51 7.49
N LEU A 747 -13.02 -13.24 8.01
CA LEU A 747 -12.84 -12.42 9.21
C LEU A 747 -13.21 -10.97 8.98
N ASN A 748 -13.19 -10.55 7.73
CA ASN A 748 -13.69 -9.26 7.32
C ASN A 748 -15.22 -9.13 7.41
N LEU A 749 -15.97 -10.25 7.37
CA LEU A 749 -17.41 -10.21 7.59
C LEU A 749 -17.74 -10.00 9.08
N ILE A 750 -16.80 -10.24 9.99
CA ILE A 750 -16.99 -9.98 11.42
C ILE A 750 -16.85 -8.47 11.62
N GLN A 751 -17.99 -7.81 11.80
CA GLN A 751 -18.09 -6.36 11.99
C GLN A 751 -17.44 -5.95 13.33
N MET A 752 -16.15 -5.66 13.30
CA MET A 752 -15.40 -5.20 14.46
C MET A 752 -15.68 -3.72 14.74
N PRO A 753 -15.77 -3.30 16.01
CA PRO A 753 -15.90 -1.88 16.37
C PRO A 753 -14.83 -0.99 15.73
N ASP A 754 -15.24 0.24 15.38
CA ASP A 754 -14.47 1.18 14.58
C ASP A 754 -13.01 1.33 15.02
N GLY A 755 -12.10 1.08 14.07
CA GLY A 755 -10.65 1.21 14.17
C GLY A 755 -9.89 -0.05 14.61
N MET A 756 -10.59 -1.15 14.92
CA MET A 756 -9.96 -2.46 15.03
C MET A 756 -9.70 -3.08 13.65
N ASN A 757 -8.45 -3.37 13.33
CA ASN A 757 -8.10 -3.96 12.03
C ASN A 757 -7.56 -5.38 12.19
N ILE A 758 -8.28 -6.36 11.65
CA ILE A 758 -7.88 -7.77 11.63
C ILE A 758 -6.98 -8.02 10.42
N THR A 759 -5.81 -8.61 10.62
CA THR A 759 -4.87 -9.02 9.57
C THR A 759 -4.46 -10.47 9.75
N VAL A 760 -4.55 -11.25 8.68
CA VAL A 760 -4.13 -12.65 8.61
C VAL A 760 -2.89 -12.71 7.71
N ASP A 761 -1.80 -13.28 8.23
CA ASP A 761 -0.59 -13.55 7.44
C ASP A 761 -0.61 -15.01 6.99
N GLU A 762 -0.29 -15.26 5.72
CA GLU A 762 -0.29 -16.60 5.12
C GLU A 762 0.71 -17.53 5.78
N LYS A 763 1.80 -16.94 6.25
CA LYS A 763 2.80 -17.67 6.99
C LYS A 763 2.28 -18.05 8.37
N CYS A 764 1.25 -17.42 8.92
CA CYS A 764 0.77 -17.70 10.28
C CYS A 764 -0.23 -18.87 10.36
N CYS A 765 -0.43 -19.63 9.28
CA CYS A 765 -1.26 -20.83 9.26
C CYS A 765 -0.44 -22.12 9.22
N TRP A 766 -0.94 -23.17 9.87
CA TRP A 766 -0.30 -24.48 10.04
C TRP A 766 -1.26 -25.62 9.78
N THR A 767 -0.76 -26.65 9.09
CA THR A 767 -1.42 -27.95 8.87
C THR A 767 -0.49 -29.08 9.31
N ASP A 768 -1.05 -30.24 9.64
CA ASP A 768 -0.27 -31.44 9.97
C ASP A 768 0.16 -32.18 8.68
N ASP A 769 0.96 -31.49 7.88
CA ASP A 769 1.55 -32.05 6.66
C ASP A 769 2.94 -32.64 6.92
N PRO A 770 3.30 -33.74 6.22
CA PRO A 770 4.62 -34.34 6.37
C PRO A 770 5.72 -33.34 5.99
N ILE A 771 6.81 -33.32 6.76
CA ILE A 771 7.93 -32.42 6.54
C ILE A 771 8.56 -32.73 5.17
N THR A 772 8.40 -31.81 4.22
CA THR A 772 9.08 -31.90 2.92
C THR A 772 10.43 -31.19 3.01
N LEU A 773 11.49 -31.94 2.68
CA LEU A 773 12.85 -31.42 2.55
C LEU A 773 13.06 -30.92 1.12
N SER A 774 13.43 -29.65 1.00
CA SER A 774 13.83 -29.03 -0.27
C SER A 774 15.24 -29.47 -0.67
N SER A 775 15.62 -29.20 -1.92
CA SER A 775 16.99 -29.45 -2.40
C SER A 775 18.04 -28.72 -1.56
N GLU A 776 17.73 -27.52 -1.06
CA GLU A 776 18.59 -26.74 -0.17
C GLU A 776 18.80 -27.43 1.17
N ASP A 777 17.74 -28.00 1.75
CA ASP A 777 17.79 -28.72 3.03
C ASP A 777 18.70 -29.96 2.91
N TRP A 778 18.56 -30.73 1.82
CA TRP A 778 19.42 -31.88 1.54
C TRP A 778 20.89 -31.50 1.36
N ILE A 779 21.18 -30.37 0.68
CA ILE A 779 22.56 -29.87 0.53
C ILE A 779 23.18 -29.59 1.90
N VAL A 780 22.45 -28.90 2.79
CA VAL A 780 22.96 -28.57 4.13
C VAL A 780 23.11 -29.82 4.99
N ILE A 781 22.15 -30.76 4.95
CA ILE A 781 22.25 -32.04 5.68
C ILE A 781 23.46 -32.85 5.20
N CYS A 782 23.66 -32.97 3.89
CA CYS A 782 24.81 -33.67 3.32
C CYS A 782 26.14 -32.98 3.70
N PHE A 783 26.19 -31.64 3.69
CA PHE A 783 27.36 -30.88 4.12
C PHE A 783 27.69 -31.11 5.60
N LEU A 784 26.72 -30.96 6.50
CA LEU A 784 26.92 -31.20 7.93
C LEU A 784 27.28 -32.68 8.21
N GLY A 785 26.65 -33.61 7.49
CA GLY A 785 26.95 -35.03 7.53
C GLY A 785 28.39 -35.34 7.07
N ALA A 786 28.87 -34.68 6.01
CA ALA A 786 30.24 -34.81 5.54
C ALA A 786 31.26 -34.28 6.57
N VAL A 787 30.99 -33.13 7.20
CA VAL A 787 31.82 -32.60 8.30
C VAL A 787 31.83 -33.57 9.49
N GLY A 788 30.68 -34.13 9.85
CA GLY A 788 30.56 -35.16 10.88
C GLY A 788 31.37 -36.41 10.54
N LEU A 789 31.30 -36.89 9.29
CA LEU A 789 32.08 -38.04 8.81
C LEU A 789 33.58 -37.75 8.86
N ILE A 790 34.02 -36.56 8.42
CA ILE A 790 35.42 -36.13 8.53
C ILE A 790 35.87 -36.14 10.00
N ALA A 791 35.05 -35.64 10.92
CA ALA A 791 35.35 -35.64 12.34
C ALA A 791 35.44 -37.07 12.92
N ILE A 792 34.54 -37.97 12.53
CA ILE A 792 34.58 -39.38 12.94
C ILE A 792 35.86 -40.06 12.40
N CYS A 793 36.16 -39.92 11.11
CA CYS A 793 37.37 -40.47 10.49
C CYS A 793 38.65 -39.91 11.13
N SER A 794 38.68 -38.60 11.39
CA SER A 794 39.77 -37.91 12.08
C SER A 794 39.96 -38.42 13.52
N THR A 795 38.86 -38.67 14.23
CA THR A 795 38.87 -39.22 15.59
C THR A 795 39.34 -40.67 15.60
N LEU A 796 38.86 -41.51 14.67
CA LEU A 796 39.32 -42.89 14.51
C LEU A 796 40.82 -42.93 14.22
N PHE A 797 41.30 -42.08 13.31
CA PHE A 797 42.72 -41.94 13.03
C PHE A 797 43.52 -41.53 14.28
N ASP A 798 43.04 -40.55 15.05
CA ASP A 798 43.69 -40.08 16.28
C ASP A 798 43.74 -41.15 17.39
N VAL A 799 42.64 -41.90 17.58
CA VAL A 799 42.55 -42.99 18.59
C VAL A 799 43.42 -44.19 18.19
N LEU A 800 43.47 -44.54 16.91
CA LEU A 800 44.36 -45.60 16.41
C LEU A 800 45.82 -45.17 16.52
N HIS A 801 46.13 -43.91 16.22
CA HIS A 801 47.49 -43.38 16.23
C HIS A 801 48.00 -43.07 17.64
N THR A 802 47.13 -42.83 18.62
CA THR A 802 47.53 -42.74 20.04
C THR A 802 48.07 -44.06 20.59
N ARG A 803 47.79 -45.20 19.93
CA ARG A 803 48.42 -46.50 20.23
C ARG A 803 49.80 -46.68 19.58
N ILE A 804 50.17 -45.87 18.57
CA ILE A 804 51.45 -45.96 17.84
C ILE A 804 52.00 -44.54 17.58
N PRO A 805 52.88 -43.99 18.44
CA PRO A 805 53.24 -42.58 18.40
C PRO A 805 54.23 -42.25 17.27
N ILE A 806 53.73 -41.66 16.17
CA ILE A 806 54.58 -40.99 15.15
C ILE A 806 54.12 -39.53 15.01
N LYS A 807 54.89 -38.56 15.52
CA LYS A 807 54.60 -37.13 15.37
C LYS A 807 55.10 -36.61 14.02
N SER A 808 54.19 -36.33 13.08
CA SER A 808 54.47 -35.68 11.78
C SER A 808 53.48 -34.54 11.54
N THR A 809 53.87 -33.52 10.77
CA THR A 809 53.00 -32.40 10.37
C THR A 809 51.71 -32.88 9.70
N ARG A 810 51.77 -33.97 8.92
CA ARG A 810 50.59 -34.60 8.30
C ARG A 810 49.66 -35.22 9.34
N THR A 811 50.22 -35.83 10.39
CA THR A 811 49.45 -36.38 11.52
C THR A 811 48.69 -35.28 12.26
N GLU A 812 49.28 -34.08 12.42
CA GLU A 812 48.57 -32.97 13.08
C GLU A 812 47.43 -32.39 12.23
N LEU A 813 47.59 -32.35 10.90
CA LEU A 813 46.53 -31.98 9.97
C LEU A 813 45.37 -32.98 10.02
N TYR A 814 45.65 -34.28 9.94
CA TYR A 814 44.62 -35.33 9.98
C TYR A 814 43.91 -35.45 11.33
N THR A 815 44.53 -34.99 12.43
CA THR A 815 43.91 -34.95 13.77
C THR A 815 43.25 -33.60 14.09
N SER A 816 43.18 -32.66 13.13
CA SER A 816 42.61 -31.32 13.39
C SER A 816 41.09 -31.36 13.65
N PHE A 817 40.36 -32.29 13.02
CA PHE A 817 38.92 -32.52 13.24
C PHE A 817 38.62 -33.59 14.30
N SER A 818 39.64 -34.10 15.02
CA SER A 818 39.45 -35.14 16.03
C SER A 818 38.62 -34.61 17.19
N LEU A 819 37.45 -35.21 17.42
CA LEU A 819 36.55 -34.89 18.52
C LEU A 819 37.23 -35.14 19.87
N TYR A 820 38.01 -36.23 19.97
CA TYR A 820 38.75 -36.59 21.19
C TYR A 820 39.76 -35.50 21.58
N LYS A 821 40.64 -35.12 20.64
CA LYS A 821 41.65 -34.08 20.86
C LYS A 821 41.04 -32.71 21.14
N ASN A 822 40.00 -32.32 20.39
CA ASN A 822 39.34 -31.04 20.56
C ASN A 822 38.57 -30.96 21.90
N PHE A 823 38.00 -32.07 22.37
CA PHE A 823 37.35 -32.15 23.69
C PHE A 823 38.36 -32.08 24.84
N GLN A 824 39.53 -32.69 24.70
CA GLN A 824 40.64 -32.52 25.64
C GLN A 824 41.14 -31.06 25.67
N GLN A 825 41.24 -30.40 24.52
CA GLN A 825 41.59 -28.98 24.45
C GLN A 825 40.55 -28.09 25.16
N LEU A 826 39.26 -28.43 25.04
CA LEU A 826 38.18 -27.72 25.71
C LEU A 826 38.29 -27.82 27.24
N THR A 827 38.46 -29.04 27.76
CA THR A 827 38.50 -29.32 29.21
C THR A 827 39.83 -28.94 29.89
N LYS A 828 40.90 -28.70 29.13
CA LYS A 828 42.22 -28.34 29.68
C LYS A 828 42.24 -27.01 30.44
N ILE A 829 42.68 -27.02 31.69
CA ILE A 829 42.90 -25.81 32.51
C ILE A 829 44.33 -25.29 32.27
N TYR A 830 44.47 -23.98 32.03
CA TYR A 830 45.76 -23.30 31.86
C TYR A 830 46.13 -22.53 33.12
N THR A 831 47.35 -22.76 33.64
CA THR A 831 47.88 -22.11 34.86
C THR A 831 49.15 -21.27 34.61
N GLY A 832 49.55 -21.10 33.34
CA GLY A 832 50.78 -20.37 32.98
C GLY A 832 50.67 -18.84 33.08
N PRO A 833 51.81 -18.12 33.13
CA PRO A 833 51.87 -16.65 33.26
C PRO A 833 51.29 -15.88 32.06
N ASP A 834 51.16 -16.56 30.92
CA ASP A 834 50.48 -16.05 29.73
C ASP A 834 48.95 -16.07 29.85
N ASN A 835 48.40 -16.88 30.77
CA ASN A 835 46.96 -16.96 31.00
C ASN A 835 46.51 -15.85 31.95
N ILE A 836 45.68 -14.94 31.45
CA ILE A 836 45.10 -13.87 32.28
C ILE A 836 43.75 -14.39 32.80
N GLY A 837 43.80 -15.05 33.97
CA GLY A 837 42.67 -15.77 34.57
C GLY A 837 41.39 -14.94 34.66
N CYS A 838 41.49 -13.69 35.14
CA CYS A 838 40.34 -12.80 35.31
C CYS A 838 39.54 -12.54 34.02
N LEU A 839 40.15 -12.65 32.83
CA LEU A 839 39.44 -12.46 31.57
C LEU A 839 38.42 -13.58 31.30
N HIS A 840 38.70 -14.81 31.74
CA HIS A 840 37.77 -15.93 31.59
C HIS A 840 36.53 -15.74 32.46
N GLY A 841 36.71 -15.27 33.71
CA GLY A 841 35.58 -14.93 34.57
C GLY A 841 34.78 -13.76 34.05
N ILE A 842 35.43 -12.67 33.63
CA ILE A 842 34.74 -11.50 33.04
C ILE A 842 33.92 -11.93 31.81
N ARG A 843 34.49 -12.74 30.91
CA ARG A 843 33.77 -13.26 29.73
C ARG A 843 32.59 -14.14 30.11
N THR A 844 32.79 -15.06 31.05
CA THR A 844 31.74 -16.00 31.47
C THR A 844 30.58 -15.26 32.12
N LEU A 845 30.86 -14.37 33.06
CA LEU A 845 29.84 -13.57 33.74
C LEU A 845 29.13 -12.61 32.76
N SER A 846 29.87 -11.99 31.84
CA SER A 846 29.28 -11.13 30.81
C SER A 846 28.40 -11.93 29.86
N MET A 847 28.79 -13.14 29.46
CA MET A 847 27.97 -14.02 28.61
C MET A 847 26.70 -14.47 29.34
N CYS A 848 26.80 -14.83 30.62
CA CYS A 848 25.64 -15.15 31.46
C CYS A 848 24.69 -13.96 31.55
N TRP A 849 25.23 -12.74 31.68
CA TRP A 849 24.45 -11.51 31.73
C TRP A 849 23.81 -11.15 30.39
N VAL A 850 24.48 -11.41 29.26
CA VAL A 850 23.91 -11.28 27.91
C VAL A 850 22.72 -12.22 27.73
N ILE A 851 22.87 -13.51 28.10
CA ILE A 851 21.77 -14.49 28.00
C ILE A 851 20.59 -14.06 28.87
N LEU A 852 20.84 -13.60 30.10
CA LEU A 852 19.80 -13.10 30.99
C LEU A 852 19.09 -11.87 30.39
N GLY A 853 19.85 -10.88 29.88
CA GLY A 853 19.27 -9.70 29.24
C GLY A 853 18.41 -10.07 28.02
N HIS A 854 18.89 -10.97 27.17
CA HIS A 854 18.12 -11.47 26.04
C HIS A 854 16.93 -12.34 26.46
N GLU A 855 16.95 -13.02 27.60
CA GLU A 855 15.78 -13.74 28.14
C GLU A 855 14.64 -12.75 28.45
N TYR A 856 14.95 -11.65 29.15
CA TYR A 856 13.98 -10.60 29.42
C TYR A 856 13.50 -9.89 28.15
N ILE A 857 14.40 -9.66 27.18
CA ILE A 857 14.05 -9.04 25.89
C ILE A 857 13.18 -9.97 25.05
N THR A 858 13.52 -11.26 24.93
CA THR A 858 12.72 -12.23 24.16
C THR A 858 11.37 -12.48 24.81
N ARG A 859 11.28 -12.34 26.14
CA ARG A 859 10.01 -12.37 26.87
C ARG A 859 9.05 -11.25 26.45
N LEU A 860 9.56 -10.06 26.16
CA LEU A 860 8.77 -8.96 25.61
C LEU A 860 8.08 -9.34 24.30
N PHE A 861 8.66 -10.26 23.54
CA PHE A 861 8.14 -10.73 22.25
C PHE A 861 7.42 -12.09 22.35
N GLY A 862 7.11 -12.57 23.56
CA GLY A 862 6.39 -13.82 23.81
C GLY A 862 4.96 -13.63 24.33
N PRO A 863 4.19 -14.72 24.49
CA PRO A 863 2.78 -14.67 24.88
C PRO A 863 2.63 -14.39 26.38
N LEU A 864 2.66 -13.11 26.74
CA LEU A 864 2.61 -12.61 28.11
C LEU A 864 1.18 -12.22 28.53
N ILE A 865 0.82 -12.54 29.78
CA ILE A 865 -0.50 -12.21 30.36
C ILE A 865 -0.55 -10.76 30.86
N ASN A 866 0.58 -10.23 31.35
CA ASN A 866 0.71 -8.92 32.00
C ASN A 866 1.62 -7.95 31.22
N MET A 867 1.48 -7.91 29.89
CA MET A 867 2.34 -7.09 29.01
C MET A 867 2.43 -5.61 29.38
N PRO A 868 1.34 -4.91 29.73
CA PRO A 868 1.43 -3.49 30.04
C PRO A 868 2.28 -3.23 31.26
N ILE A 869 2.07 -4.00 32.34
CA ILE A 869 2.84 -3.84 33.57
C ILE A 869 4.32 -4.17 33.33
N PHE A 870 4.64 -5.00 32.32
CA PHE A 870 6.00 -5.41 32.03
C PHE A 870 6.94 -4.24 31.69
N PHE A 871 6.48 -3.17 31.03
CA PHE A 871 7.35 -2.02 30.76
C PHE A 871 7.69 -1.25 32.03
N THR A 872 6.72 -1.00 32.91
CA THR A 872 6.95 -0.39 34.23
C THR A 872 7.78 -1.30 35.14
N TYR A 873 7.60 -2.61 35.00
CA TYR A 873 8.40 -3.61 35.68
C TYR A 873 9.87 -3.53 35.24
N MET A 874 10.13 -3.43 33.94
CA MET A 874 11.47 -3.32 33.36
C MET A 874 12.18 -2.00 33.70
N THR A 875 11.45 -0.91 33.94
CA THR A 875 12.02 0.37 34.39
C THR A 875 12.12 0.50 35.91
N SER A 876 11.65 -0.49 36.68
CA SER A 876 11.78 -0.48 38.14
C SER A 876 13.25 -0.53 38.56
N LYS A 877 13.55 0.11 39.70
CA LYS A 877 14.93 0.26 40.22
C LYS A 877 15.65 -1.08 40.39
N SER A 878 14.90 -2.13 40.77
CA SER A 878 15.40 -3.51 40.89
C SER A 878 15.77 -4.17 39.56
N LYS A 879 15.25 -3.69 38.44
CA LYS A 879 15.45 -4.29 37.11
C LYS A 879 16.46 -3.57 36.25
N ILE A 880 16.94 -2.40 36.66
CA ILE A 880 17.98 -1.63 35.94
C ILE A 880 19.25 -2.45 35.69
N PHE A 881 19.61 -3.34 36.63
CA PHE A 881 20.73 -4.28 36.43
C PHE A 881 20.54 -5.19 35.21
N VAL A 882 19.31 -5.57 34.88
CA VAL A 882 18.99 -6.41 33.72
C VAL A 882 18.72 -5.55 32.50
N THR A 883 17.98 -4.45 32.64
CA THR A 883 17.54 -3.64 31.49
C THR A 883 18.61 -2.73 30.94
N ASN A 884 19.60 -2.35 31.74
CA ASN A 884 20.81 -1.68 31.27
C ASN A 884 21.98 -2.65 31.02
N ALA A 885 21.72 -3.95 30.88
CA ALA A 885 22.74 -4.97 30.60
C ALA A 885 23.44 -4.78 29.24
N PHE A 886 23.05 -3.80 28.43
CA PHE A 886 23.71 -3.46 27.17
C PHE A 886 25.21 -3.13 27.31
N VAL A 887 25.64 -2.67 28.48
CA VAL A 887 27.06 -2.46 28.81
C VAL A 887 27.86 -3.77 28.90
N SER A 888 27.19 -4.92 29.02
CA SER A 888 27.85 -6.23 28.91
C SER A 888 28.54 -6.40 27.54
N VAL A 889 27.99 -5.84 26.46
CA VAL A 889 28.61 -5.91 25.13
C VAL A 889 29.84 -4.99 25.04
N ASP A 890 29.81 -3.84 25.71
CA ASP A 890 30.97 -2.94 25.81
C ASP A 890 32.15 -3.61 26.53
N THR A 891 31.87 -4.53 27.47
CA THR A 891 32.89 -5.40 28.07
C THR A 891 33.61 -6.24 27.01
N PHE A 892 32.87 -6.83 26.07
CA PHE A 892 33.47 -7.62 25.01
C PHE A 892 34.26 -6.74 24.02
N PHE A 893 33.78 -5.54 23.67
CA PHE A 893 34.55 -4.59 22.86
C PHE A 893 35.86 -4.14 23.54
N LEU A 894 35.82 -3.86 24.85
CA LEU A 894 37.01 -3.57 25.66
C LEU A 894 38.01 -4.72 25.61
N LEU A 895 37.54 -5.95 25.83
CA LEU A 895 38.38 -7.16 25.78
C LEU A 895 38.97 -7.40 24.39
N SER A 896 38.20 -7.17 23.32
CA SER A 896 38.68 -7.28 21.94
C SER A 896 39.80 -6.29 21.65
N GLY A 897 39.64 -5.01 21.97
CA GLY A 897 40.69 -4.00 21.78
C GLY A 897 41.94 -4.28 22.61
N PHE A 898 41.75 -4.76 23.84
CA PHE A 898 42.82 -5.20 24.74
C PHE A 898 43.63 -6.36 24.15
N LEU A 899 42.96 -7.43 23.75
CA LEU A 899 43.62 -8.62 23.21
C LEU A 899 44.24 -8.38 21.83
N ALA A 900 43.58 -7.61 20.96
CA ALA A 900 44.15 -7.22 19.67
C ALA A 900 45.50 -6.50 19.86
N THR A 901 45.58 -5.62 20.86
CA THR A 901 46.81 -4.90 21.21
C THR A 901 47.89 -5.83 21.78
N LEU A 902 47.54 -6.75 22.69
CA LEU A 902 48.47 -7.74 23.21
C LEU A 902 49.06 -8.63 22.09
N VAL A 903 48.20 -9.11 21.18
CA VAL A 903 48.63 -9.94 20.05
C VAL A 903 49.53 -9.16 19.10
N PHE A 904 49.16 -7.93 18.75
CA PHE A 904 49.97 -7.05 17.90
C PHE A 904 51.39 -6.87 18.44
N PHE A 905 51.53 -6.42 19.70
CA PHE A 905 52.85 -6.21 20.30
C PHE A 905 53.63 -7.51 20.51
N ARG A 906 52.95 -8.64 20.80
CA ARG A 906 53.58 -9.95 20.91
C ARG A 906 54.15 -10.42 19.57
N GLU A 907 53.39 -10.32 18.48
CA GLU A 907 53.86 -10.75 17.16
C GLU A 907 55.01 -9.87 16.65
N ILE A 908 54.93 -8.54 16.86
CA ILE A 908 56.04 -7.63 16.53
C ILE A 908 57.29 -7.96 17.34
N SER A 909 57.16 -8.30 18.62
CA SER A 909 58.32 -8.71 19.43
C SER A 909 58.99 -10.00 18.93
N LYS A 910 58.24 -10.88 18.26
CA LYS A 910 58.74 -12.16 17.74
C LYS A 910 59.28 -12.06 16.30
N LYS A 911 58.51 -11.42 15.40
CA LYS A 911 58.75 -11.43 13.94
C LYS A 911 59.33 -10.11 13.40
N LYS A 912 59.45 -9.06 14.23
CA LYS A 912 59.81 -7.68 13.85
C LYS A 912 58.84 -6.97 12.89
N SER A 913 57.91 -7.68 12.25
CA SER A 913 56.84 -7.12 11.44
C SER A 913 55.48 -7.69 11.86
N PHE A 914 54.42 -6.93 11.55
CA PHE A 914 53.04 -7.36 11.69
C PHE A 914 52.38 -7.27 10.32
N ASP A 915 51.95 -8.41 9.79
CA ASP A 915 51.24 -8.50 8.52
C ASP A 915 49.75 -8.31 8.77
N VAL A 916 49.24 -7.13 8.43
CA VAL A 916 47.83 -6.77 8.65
C VAL A 916 46.89 -7.65 7.83
N PRO A 917 47.04 -7.79 6.49
CA PRO A 917 46.20 -8.70 5.71
C PRO A 917 46.17 -10.13 6.26
N LEU A 918 47.33 -10.69 6.61
CA LEU A 918 47.43 -12.04 7.13
C LEU A 918 46.73 -12.16 8.50
N SER A 919 46.89 -11.16 9.37
CA SER A 919 46.23 -11.11 10.68
C SER A 919 44.70 -11.03 10.58
N ILE A 920 44.19 -10.27 9.60
CA ILE A 920 42.75 -10.23 9.28
C ILE A 920 42.28 -11.59 8.78
N LEU A 921 43.05 -12.24 7.90
CA LEU A 921 42.73 -13.57 7.39
C LEU A 921 42.71 -14.64 8.49
N HIS A 922 43.71 -14.65 9.38
CA HIS A 922 43.74 -15.51 10.56
C HIS A 922 42.48 -15.36 11.41
N ARG A 923 42.07 -14.11 11.65
CA ARG A 923 40.85 -13.83 12.43
C ARG A 923 39.59 -14.29 11.71
N TYR A 924 39.51 -14.08 10.40
CA TYR A 924 38.38 -14.52 9.56
C TYR A 924 38.23 -16.04 9.57
N ILE A 925 39.31 -16.79 9.31
CA ILE A 925 39.28 -18.27 9.28
C ILE A 925 38.88 -18.86 10.63
N ARG A 926 39.19 -18.18 11.74
CA ARG A 926 38.84 -18.65 13.07
C ARG A 926 37.37 -18.39 13.46
N ILE A 927 36.84 -17.20 13.14
CA ILE A 927 35.51 -16.76 13.61
C ILE A 927 34.40 -17.20 12.65
N THR A 928 34.66 -17.14 11.34
CA THR A 928 33.63 -17.31 10.30
C THR A 928 33.08 -18.74 10.19
N PRO A 929 33.83 -19.84 10.32
CA PRO A 929 33.29 -21.20 10.13
C PRO A 929 32.10 -21.57 11.05
N PRO A 930 32.17 -21.42 12.38
CA PRO A 930 31.01 -21.69 13.24
C PRO A 930 29.86 -20.72 12.98
N PHE A 931 30.14 -19.47 12.62
CA PHE A 931 29.11 -18.50 12.24
C PHE A 931 28.40 -18.90 10.94
N ALA A 932 29.15 -19.33 9.93
CA ALA A 932 28.62 -19.81 8.66
C ALA A 932 27.78 -21.08 8.84
N ALA A 933 28.20 -22.01 9.70
CA ALA A 933 27.39 -23.17 10.06
C ALA A 933 26.04 -22.76 10.66
N MET A 934 26.03 -21.79 11.57
CA MET A 934 24.80 -21.26 12.14
C MET A 934 23.93 -20.52 11.11
N VAL A 935 24.53 -19.78 10.17
CA VAL A 935 23.81 -19.15 9.05
C VAL A 935 23.12 -20.21 8.19
N LEU A 936 23.78 -21.33 7.88
CA LEU A 936 23.19 -22.43 7.10
C LEU A 936 22.04 -23.11 7.85
N ILE A 937 22.22 -23.39 9.15
CA ILE A 937 21.17 -23.98 9.99
C ILE A 937 19.97 -23.02 10.08
N GLN A 938 20.22 -21.73 10.30
CA GLN A 938 19.19 -20.70 10.43
C GLN A 938 18.42 -20.48 9.12
N SER A 939 19.07 -20.56 7.95
CA SER A 939 18.43 -20.30 6.66
C SER A 939 17.61 -21.48 6.10
N THR A 940 17.83 -22.70 6.60
CA THR A 940 17.23 -23.93 6.07
C THR A 940 16.60 -24.78 7.17
N LEU A 941 17.43 -25.51 7.91
CA LEU A 941 17.02 -26.58 8.82
C LEU A 941 16.15 -26.09 9.97
N LEU A 942 16.38 -24.87 10.47
CA LEU A 942 15.65 -24.37 11.63
C LEU A 942 14.14 -24.39 11.42
N MET A 943 13.62 -24.08 10.22
CA MET A 943 12.18 -24.15 9.92
C MET A 943 11.58 -25.56 10.04
N LYS A 944 12.42 -26.60 9.94
CA LYS A 944 12.01 -28.01 9.92
C LYS A 944 12.12 -28.68 11.29
N MET A 945 12.69 -28.01 12.29
CA MET A 945 13.03 -28.59 13.60
C MET A 945 11.92 -28.48 14.67
N GLY A 946 10.77 -27.88 14.35
CA GLY A 946 9.70 -27.70 15.32
C GLY A 946 8.40 -27.21 14.70
N LYS A 947 7.37 -27.13 15.55
CA LYS A 947 6.04 -26.64 15.20
C LYS A 947 5.40 -25.95 16.41
N GLY A 948 4.58 -24.94 16.16
CA GLY A 948 3.85 -24.21 17.20
C GLY A 948 3.09 -23.02 16.65
N PRO A 949 2.14 -22.46 17.42
CA PRO A 949 1.27 -21.38 16.96
C PRO A 949 2.05 -20.12 16.57
N LEU A 950 3.18 -19.86 17.25
CA LEU A 950 4.05 -18.71 16.96
C LEU A 950 5.19 -19.03 15.99
N TRP A 951 5.33 -20.28 15.52
CA TRP A 951 6.52 -20.75 14.82
C TRP A 951 6.87 -19.95 13.57
N ASN A 952 5.94 -19.80 12.65
CA ASN A 952 6.21 -19.08 11.40
C ASN A 952 6.37 -17.57 11.63
N SER A 953 5.64 -16.99 12.59
CA SER A 953 5.77 -15.57 12.93
C SER A 953 7.13 -15.24 13.55
N ARG A 954 7.76 -16.17 14.27
CA ARG A 954 9.03 -15.97 14.98
C ARG A 954 10.21 -16.55 14.20
N ILE A 955 10.17 -17.86 13.95
CA ILE A 955 11.22 -18.59 13.24
C ILE A 955 11.16 -18.32 11.74
N GLY A 956 9.96 -18.34 11.12
CA GLY A 956 9.79 -18.06 9.69
C GLY A 956 10.31 -16.69 9.28
N GLN A 957 9.94 -15.64 10.02
CA GLN A 957 10.47 -14.30 9.81
C GLN A 957 12.00 -14.27 9.95
N SER A 958 12.56 -14.94 10.95
CA SER A 958 14.02 -15.00 11.15
C SER A 958 14.74 -15.72 10.00
N VAL A 959 14.16 -16.78 9.45
CA VAL A 959 14.72 -17.56 8.34
C VAL A 959 14.68 -16.75 7.04
N GLU A 960 13.60 -16.04 6.77
CA GLU A 960 13.49 -15.18 5.58
C GLU A 960 14.48 -14.03 5.61
N MET A 961 14.60 -13.33 6.75
CA MET A 961 15.62 -12.29 6.93
C MET A 961 17.02 -12.85 6.70
N CYS A 962 17.27 -14.11 7.10
CA CYS A 962 18.53 -14.77 6.84
C CYS A 962 18.73 -15.11 5.35
N ARG A 963 17.73 -15.65 4.65
CA ARG A 963 17.81 -15.95 3.21
C ARG A 963 18.08 -14.70 2.37
N ASP A 964 17.47 -13.57 2.74
CA ASP A 964 17.68 -12.30 2.04
C ASP A 964 19.03 -11.66 2.36
N ASN A 965 19.55 -11.81 3.60
CA ASN A 965 20.70 -11.05 4.10
C ASN A 965 21.75 -11.91 4.84
N TRP A 966 22.03 -13.13 4.39
CA TRP A 966 23.10 -13.96 4.95
C TRP A 966 24.50 -13.43 4.56
N TRP A 967 24.67 -13.01 3.30
CA TRP A 967 25.97 -12.60 2.76
C TRP A 967 26.57 -11.35 3.42
N PRO A 968 25.81 -10.29 3.79
CA PRO A 968 26.38 -9.14 4.49
C PRO A 968 26.92 -9.52 5.87
N GLY A 969 26.38 -10.56 6.49
CA GLY A 969 26.89 -11.10 7.75
C GLY A 969 28.26 -11.74 7.57
N LEU A 970 28.44 -12.61 6.58
CA LEU A 970 29.71 -13.32 6.35
C LEU A 970 30.87 -12.40 5.98
N ILE A 971 30.59 -11.27 5.32
CA ILE A 971 31.59 -10.22 5.06
C ILE A 971 31.68 -9.16 6.17
N TYR A 972 30.93 -9.32 7.27
CA TYR A 972 30.92 -8.43 8.44
C TYR A 972 30.51 -6.98 8.15
N LEU A 973 29.52 -6.76 7.27
CA LEU A 973 28.96 -5.44 6.90
C LEU A 973 27.44 -5.30 7.13
N GLN A 974 26.80 -6.30 7.75
CA GLN A 974 25.34 -6.31 7.96
C GLN A 974 24.81 -5.11 8.75
N ASN A 975 25.58 -4.54 9.68
CA ASN A 975 25.17 -3.37 10.47
C ASN A 975 25.13 -2.05 9.67
N PHE A 976 25.75 -2.00 8.49
CA PHE A 976 25.67 -0.87 7.55
C PHE A 976 24.70 -1.13 6.40
N ILE A 977 24.68 -2.34 5.86
CA ILE A 977 23.88 -2.70 4.67
C ILE A 977 22.43 -2.97 5.04
N ALA A 978 22.21 -3.75 6.11
CA ALA A 978 20.90 -4.28 6.47
C ALA A 978 20.69 -4.35 8.00
N PRO A 979 20.83 -3.23 8.74
CA PRO A 979 20.74 -3.24 10.22
C PRO A 979 19.37 -3.69 10.75
N ASN A 980 18.30 -3.52 9.95
CA ASN A 980 16.94 -3.92 10.31
C ASN A 980 16.60 -5.39 10.02
N SER A 981 17.43 -6.09 9.25
CA SER A 981 17.10 -7.41 8.71
C SER A 981 18.32 -8.34 8.71
N THR A 982 19.01 -8.40 9.85
CA THR A 982 20.18 -9.26 10.04
C THR A 982 19.78 -10.74 10.11
N CYS A 983 20.57 -11.65 9.52
CA CYS A 983 20.30 -13.09 9.56
C CYS A 983 20.23 -13.65 11.00
N LEU A 984 21.24 -13.36 11.81
CA LEU A 984 21.29 -13.70 13.23
C LEU A 984 21.23 -12.39 14.02
N GLY A 985 20.19 -12.21 14.84
CA GLY A 985 19.89 -10.93 15.50
C GLY A 985 21.03 -10.40 16.38
N GLN A 986 21.88 -11.28 16.90
CA GLN A 986 23.05 -10.96 17.70
C GLN A 986 24.34 -10.71 16.88
N SER A 987 24.37 -11.04 15.58
CA SER A 987 25.61 -11.00 14.78
C SER A 987 26.10 -9.60 14.39
N TRP A 988 25.32 -8.55 14.68
CA TRP A 988 25.79 -7.16 14.49
C TRP A 988 27.05 -6.89 15.33
N TYR A 989 27.15 -7.48 16.52
CA TYR A 989 28.31 -7.36 17.40
C TYR A 989 29.58 -7.86 16.69
N LEU A 990 29.49 -9.01 16.00
CA LEU A 990 30.61 -9.59 15.27
C LEU A 990 31.06 -8.69 14.12
N SER A 991 30.10 -8.04 13.45
CA SER A 991 30.40 -7.09 12.38
C SER A 991 31.16 -5.87 12.91
N SER A 992 30.66 -5.27 13.99
CA SER A 992 31.35 -4.14 14.64
C SER A 992 32.73 -4.52 15.17
N ASP A 993 32.89 -5.69 15.79
CA ASP A 993 34.16 -6.18 16.33
C ASP A 993 35.20 -6.46 15.23
N MET A 994 34.79 -7.00 14.08
CA MET A 994 35.67 -7.19 12.93
C MET A 994 36.09 -5.85 12.32
N GLN A 995 35.16 -4.92 12.15
CA GLN A 995 35.42 -3.58 11.60
C GLN A 995 36.38 -2.77 12.48
N MET A 996 36.20 -2.79 13.81
CA MET A 996 37.12 -2.11 14.73
C MET A 996 38.53 -2.72 14.68
N PHE A 997 38.66 -4.01 14.43
CA PHE A 997 39.95 -4.67 14.25
C PHE A 997 40.64 -4.32 12.93
N TRP A 998 39.89 -4.08 11.84
CA TRP A 998 40.46 -3.53 10.61
C TRP A 998 41.05 -2.13 10.84
N LEU A 999 40.41 -1.33 11.70
CA LEU A 999 40.86 0.03 12.03
C LEU A 999 41.97 0.07 13.09
N ALA A 1000 42.10 -0.97 13.93
CA ALA A 1000 43.07 -0.99 15.04
C ALA A 1000 44.53 -0.70 14.63
N PRO A 1001 45.07 -1.21 13.50
CA PRO A 1001 46.44 -0.89 13.07
C PRO A 1001 46.70 0.61 12.88
N ILE A 1002 45.68 1.39 12.48
CA ILE A 1002 45.80 2.85 12.27
C ILE A 1002 46.20 3.55 13.56
N LEU A 1003 45.74 3.07 14.72
CA LEU A 1003 46.12 3.60 16.03
C LEU A 1003 47.38 2.93 16.59
N LEU A 1004 47.58 1.64 16.34
CA LEU A 1004 48.70 0.87 16.91
C LEU A 1004 50.05 1.15 16.24
N TYR A 1005 50.12 1.35 14.92
CA TYR A 1005 51.39 1.65 14.24
C TYR A 1005 52.02 2.98 14.68
N PRO A 1006 51.27 4.11 14.77
CA PRO A 1006 51.82 5.34 15.32
C PRO A 1006 52.30 5.18 16.77
N LEU A 1007 51.59 4.39 17.60
CA LEU A 1007 51.99 4.08 18.98
C LEU A 1007 53.31 3.28 19.06
N LEU A 1008 53.58 2.45 18.05
CA LEU A 1008 54.82 1.69 17.94
C LEU A 1008 55.99 2.54 17.44
N LEU A 1009 55.80 3.27 16.32
CA LEU A 1009 56.86 3.96 15.61
C LEU A 1009 57.21 5.31 16.23
N TRP A 1010 56.21 6.06 16.68
CA TRP A 1010 56.38 7.44 17.15
C TRP A 1010 55.58 7.67 18.42
N ARG A 1011 56.07 7.18 19.58
CA ARG A 1011 55.34 7.20 20.86
C ARG A 1011 54.56 8.51 21.15
N LYS A 1012 55.16 9.69 20.94
CA LYS A 1012 54.49 10.99 21.16
C LYS A 1012 53.32 11.20 20.18
N ILE A 1013 53.56 11.01 18.88
CA ILE A 1013 52.54 11.14 17.82
C ILE A 1013 51.45 10.08 17.99
N GLY A 1014 51.81 8.85 18.36
CA GLY A 1014 50.87 7.78 18.63
C GLY A 1014 49.94 8.04 19.81
N ILE A 1015 50.45 8.63 20.90
CA ILE A 1015 49.62 9.05 22.03
C ILE A 1015 48.66 10.16 21.59
N VAL A 1016 49.12 11.12 20.79
CA VAL A 1016 48.25 12.17 20.21
C VAL A 1016 47.18 11.55 19.31
N ALA A 1017 47.54 10.65 18.40
CA ALA A 1017 46.61 9.95 17.50
C ALA A 1017 45.58 9.12 18.27
N TYR A 1018 45.99 8.46 19.36
CA TYR A 1018 45.10 7.76 20.28
C TYR A 1018 44.08 8.72 20.93
N CYS A 1019 44.55 9.83 21.49
CA CYS A 1019 43.68 10.82 22.14
C CYS A 1019 42.70 11.46 21.15
N VAL A 1020 43.18 11.79 19.94
CA VAL A 1020 42.34 12.33 18.85
C VAL A 1020 41.32 11.29 18.40
N GLY A 1021 41.70 10.02 18.25
CA GLY A 1021 40.77 8.94 17.90
C GLY A 1021 39.69 8.72 18.94
N LEU A 1022 40.05 8.77 20.23
CA LEU A 1022 39.09 8.69 21.34
C LEU A 1022 38.15 9.91 21.35
N ALA A 1023 38.68 11.13 21.20
CA ALA A 1023 37.88 12.35 21.14
C ALA A 1023 36.93 12.34 19.94
N ALA A 1024 37.38 11.90 18.77
CA ALA A 1024 36.56 11.77 17.57
C ALA A 1024 35.41 10.76 17.76
N ALA A 1025 35.65 9.64 18.44
CA ALA A 1025 34.61 8.67 18.78
C ALA A 1025 33.54 9.28 19.70
N LEU A 1026 33.95 10.05 20.72
CA LEU A 1026 33.03 10.71 21.65
C LEU A 1026 32.23 11.83 20.97
N ILE A 1027 32.89 12.67 20.16
CA ILE A 1027 32.24 13.73 19.40
C ILE A 1027 31.22 13.15 18.42
N THR A 1028 31.58 12.06 17.74
CA THR A 1028 30.65 11.38 16.81
C THR A 1028 29.42 10.84 17.55
N ASN A 1029 29.62 10.19 18.70
CA ASN A 1029 28.51 9.68 19.50
C ASN A 1029 27.59 10.82 19.96
N PHE A 1030 28.15 11.90 20.49
CA PHE A 1030 27.38 13.06 20.93
C PHE A 1030 26.63 13.72 19.76
N ALA A 1031 27.32 13.99 18.65
CA ALA A 1031 26.73 14.64 17.48
C ALA A 1031 25.59 13.82 16.88
N VAL A 1032 25.75 12.51 16.75
CA VAL A 1032 24.70 11.62 16.23
C VAL A 1032 23.54 11.51 17.22
N SER A 1033 23.82 11.37 18.53
CA SER A 1033 22.77 11.34 19.55
C SER A 1033 21.94 12.62 19.58
N PHE A 1034 22.60 13.77 19.44
CA PHE A 1034 21.97 15.08 19.43
C PHE A 1034 21.13 15.31 18.16
N GLU A 1035 21.72 15.08 16.98
CA GLU A 1035 21.06 15.28 15.68
C GLU A 1035 19.81 14.40 15.53
N TYR A 1036 19.88 13.15 16.00
CA TYR A 1036 18.76 12.21 15.88
C TYR A 1036 17.79 12.23 17.06
N GLY A 1037 18.04 13.03 18.10
CA GLY A 1037 17.18 13.15 19.28
C GLY A 1037 17.02 11.82 20.05
N LEU A 1038 18.13 11.13 20.34
CA LEU A 1038 18.11 9.83 21.00
C LEU A 1038 17.87 9.98 22.52
N GLY A 1039 17.00 9.12 23.08
CA GLY A 1039 16.75 9.06 24.54
C GLY A 1039 17.82 8.27 25.30
N PRO A 1040 17.89 8.34 26.64
CA PRO A 1040 19.01 7.82 27.42
C PRO A 1040 19.09 6.28 27.47
N GLY A 1041 18.07 5.55 27.00
CA GLY A 1041 18.12 4.10 26.88
C GLY A 1041 17.04 3.51 25.98
N ILE A 1042 17.27 2.28 25.52
CA ILE A 1042 16.48 1.60 24.48
C ILE A 1042 15.05 1.27 24.94
N PHE A 1043 14.84 1.01 26.24
CA PHE A 1043 13.52 0.69 26.79
C PHE A 1043 12.61 1.91 27.01
N PHE A 1044 13.10 3.13 26.73
CA PHE A 1044 12.38 4.39 26.97
C PHE A 1044 11.75 4.98 25.72
N THR A 1045 12.30 4.69 24.54
CA THR A 1045 11.68 5.10 23.27
C THR A 1045 11.40 3.82 22.47
N THR A 1046 10.14 3.55 22.17
CA THR A 1046 9.69 2.40 21.35
C THR A 1046 10.13 2.53 19.89
N SER A 1047 11.16 3.33 19.61
CA SER A 1047 11.59 3.74 18.28
C SER A 1047 12.62 2.75 17.71
N PRO A 1048 12.30 2.05 16.60
CA PRO A 1048 13.26 1.22 15.88
C PRO A 1048 14.52 2.01 15.47
N LYS A 1049 14.38 3.33 15.28
CA LYS A 1049 15.49 4.23 14.95
C LYS A 1049 16.52 4.30 16.07
N GLN A 1050 16.10 4.31 17.35
CA GLN A 1050 17.04 4.36 18.46
C GLN A 1050 17.87 3.07 18.55
N PHE A 1051 17.25 1.90 18.45
CA PHE A 1051 17.97 0.62 18.45
C PHE A 1051 19.01 0.56 17.32
N ASN A 1052 18.62 0.88 16.08
CA ASN A 1052 19.52 0.76 14.94
C ASN A 1052 20.66 1.77 14.94
N THR A 1053 20.43 2.98 15.46
CA THR A 1053 21.43 4.05 15.44
C THR A 1053 22.34 3.97 16.66
N ASP A 1054 21.80 3.81 17.86
CA ASP A 1054 22.58 3.82 19.11
C ASP A 1054 23.22 2.46 19.44
N TYR A 1055 22.47 1.37 19.25
CA TYR A 1055 22.88 0.04 19.70
C TYR A 1055 23.77 -0.69 18.68
N VAL A 1056 23.35 -0.69 17.40
CA VAL A 1056 23.91 -1.54 16.34
C VAL A 1056 25.13 -0.94 15.60
N GLN A 1057 25.27 0.39 15.57
CA GLN A 1057 26.29 1.06 14.76
C GLN A 1057 27.68 1.04 15.39
N THR A 1058 28.70 0.72 14.58
CA THR A 1058 30.10 0.59 15.03
C THR A 1058 30.66 1.89 15.59
N TYR A 1059 30.35 3.03 14.99
CA TYR A 1059 30.88 4.33 15.44
C TYR A 1059 30.36 4.74 16.82
N MET A 1060 29.18 4.27 17.25
CA MET A 1060 28.63 4.52 18.59
C MET A 1060 29.29 3.69 19.69
N ARG A 1061 30.06 2.65 19.32
CA ARG A 1061 30.69 1.66 20.21
C ARG A 1061 32.22 1.71 20.18
N LEU A 1062 32.79 2.66 19.43
CA LEU A 1062 34.23 2.72 19.19
C LEU A 1062 35.04 3.07 20.45
N ALA A 1063 34.48 3.89 21.36
CA ALA A 1063 35.18 4.35 22.56
C ALA A 1063 35.61 3.20 23.50
N PRO A 1064 34.74 2.25 23.92
CA PRO A 1064 35.15 1.08 24.70
C PRO A 1064 36.30 0.28 24.08
N TYR A 1065 36.29 0.07 22.76
CA TYR A 1065 37.35 -0.65 22.05
C TYR A 1065 38.69 0.09 22.13
N ILE A 1066 38.69 1.41 21.88
CA ILE A 1066 39.89 2.27 22.00
C ILE A 1066 40.42 2.28 23.44
N VAL A 1067 39.55 2.34 24.45
CA VAL A 1067 39.96 2.22 25.86
C VAL A 1067 40.67 0.88 26.11
N GLY A 1068 40.14 -0.21 25.54
CA GLY A 1068 40.75 -1.54 25.60
C GLY A 1068 42.14 -1.57 25.00
N MET A 1069 42.33 -0.91 23.85
CA MET A 1069 43.65 -0.76 23.22
C MET A 1069 44.64 -0.01 24.11
N GLY A 1070 44.18 1.07 24.76
CA GLY A 1070 44.98 1.83 25.72
C GLY A 1070 45.42 0.98 26.91
N LEU A 1071 44.49 0.23 27.50
CA LEU A 1071 44.79 -0.73 28.57
C LEU A 1071 45.81 -1.79 28.11
N GLY A 1072 45.64 -2.33 26.90
CA GLY A 1072 46.55 -3.32 26.31
C GLY A 1072 47.97 -2.79 26.16
N TYR A 1073 48.11 -1.53 25.71
CA TYR A 1073 49.39 -0.85 25.59
C TYR A 1073 50.07 -0.67 26.96
N ILE A 1074 49.33 -0.23 27.98
CA ILE A 1074 49.85 -0.07 29.35
C ILE A 1074 50.31 -1.41 29.91
N VAL A 1075 49.50 -2.47 29.80
CA VAL A 1075 49.82 -3.81 30.29
C VAL A 1075 51.03 -4.40 29.57
N CYS A 1076 51.17 -4.21 28.25
CA CYS A 1076 52.37 -4.58 27.51
C CYS A 1076 53.61 -3.87 28.09
N GLY A 1077 53.51 -2.59 28.41
CA GLY A 1077 54.58 -1.83 29.05
C GLY A 1077 54.97 -2.36 30.44
N VAL A 1078 53.98 -2.77 31.25
CA VAL A 1078 54.19 -3.39 32.57
C VAL A 1078 54.85 -4.77 32.44
N LYS A 1079 54.31 -5.65 31.59
CA LYS A 1079 54.87 -6.99 31.34
C LYS A 1079 56.29 -6.94 30.77
N ALA A 1080 56.58 -5.95 29.92
CA ALA A 1080 57.92 -5.70 29.39
C ALA A 1080 58.87 -5.01 30.39
N LYS A 1081 58.46 -4.82 31.66
CA LYS A 1081 59.20 -4.10 32.71
C LYS A 1081 59.60 -2.66 32.36
N LYS A 1082 58.97 -2.06 31.35
CA LYS A 1082 59.16 -0.65 30.94
C LYS A 1082 58.40 0.32 31.83
N ILE A 1083 57.31 -0.15 32.45
CA ILE A 1083 56.49 0.61 33.41
C ILE A 1083 56.57 -0.12 34.75
N ARG A 1084 57.07 0.55 35.79
CA ARG A 1084 57.03 0.06 37.17
C ARG A 1084 55.83 0.66 37.88
N VAL A 1085 54.97 -0.19 38.44
CA VAL A 1085 53.73 0.23 39.12
C VAL A 1085 53.87 -0.05 40.61
N ASN A 1086 54.07 1.00 41.40
CA ASN A 1086 54.05 0.92 42.86
C ASN A 1086 53.06 1.97 43.37
N LEU A 1087 51.85 1.52 43.71
CA LEU A 1087 50.75 2.40 44.14
C LEU A 1087 50.60 2.30 45.66
N SER A 1088 50.45 3.44 46.32
CA SER A 1088 50.14 3.45 47.76
C SER A 1088 48.74 2.89 48.00
N LYS A 1089 48.49 2.38 49.22
CA LYS A 1089 47.16 1.86 49.61
C LYS A 1089 46.04 2.87 49.34
N MET A 1090 46.30 4.17 49.53
CA MET A 1090 45.36 5.25 49.24
C MET A 1090 44.95 5.26 47.76
N TRP A 1091 45.90 5.24 46.83
CA TRP A 1091 45.61 5.25 45.39
C TRP A 1091 44.90 3.98 44.90
N ILE A 1092 45.19 2.83 45.53
CA ILE A 1092 44.48 1.58 45.24
C ILE A 1092 43.01 1.70 45.67
N VAL A 1093 42.75 2.21 46.88
CA VAL A 1093 41.38 2.45 47.37
C VAL A 1093 40.65 3.46 46.50
N LEU A 1094 41.27 4.59 46.17
CA LEU A 1094 40.69 5.59 45.27
C LEU A 1094 40.40 5.03 43.88
N GLY A 1095 41.28 4.18 43.34
CA GLY A 1095 41.04 3.51 42.06
C GLY A 1095 39.84 2.55 42.10
N TRP A 1096 39.68 1.79 43.18
CA TRP A 1096 38.51 0.93 43.38
C TRP A 1096 37.21 1.73 43.59
N LEU A 1097 37.25 2.82 44.37
CA LEU A 1097 36.10 3.71 44.54
C LEU A 1097 35.70 4.38 43.23
N LEU A 1098 36.67 4.85 42.44
CA LEU A 1098 36.42 5.45 41.14
C LEU A 1098 35.88 4.42 40.15
N SER A 1099 36.47 3.22 40.10
CA SER A 1099 36.00 2.11 39.26
C SER A 1099 34.57 1.71 39.60
N ALA A 1100 34.26 1.53 40.89
CA ALA A 1100 32.92 1.23 41.36
C ALA A 1100 31.94 2.38 41.03
N GLY A 1101 32.33 3.64 41.26
CA GLY A 1101 31.53 4.81 40.95
C GLY A 1101 31.23 4.95 39.46
N LEU A 1102 32.22 4.70 38.59
CA LEU A 1102 32.03 4.70 37.13
C LEU A 1102 31.13 3.55 36.68
N CYS A 1103 31.35 2.32 37.13
CA CYS A 1103 30.52 1.17 36.75
C CYS A 1103 29.08 1.32 37.26
N LEU A 1104 28.89 1.73 38.52
CA LEU A 1104 27.56 1.97 39.10
C LEU A 1104 26.89 3.19 38.46
N GLY A 1105 27.63 4.25 38.17
CA GLY A 1105 27.13 5.43 37.47
C GLY A 1105 26.69 5.12 36.04
N SER A 1106 27.44 4.29 35.32
CA SER A 1106 27.06 3.82 33.98
C SER A 1106 25.85 2.89 33.98
N LEU A 1107 25.65 2.11 35.06
CA LEU A 1107 24.54 1.18 35.18
C LEU A 1107 23.26 1.85 35.69
N TYR A 1108 23.35 2.59 36.80
CA TYR A 1108 22.22 3.20 37.51
C TYR A 1108 22.04 4.68 37.21
N GLY A 1109 22.95 5.34 36.47
CA GLY A 1109 22.80 6.74 36.08
C GLY A 1109 21.52 7.00 35.30
N ILE A 1110 21.00 5.99 34.59
CA ILE A 1110 19.70 6.06 33.92
C ILE A 1110 18.53 6.31 34.89
N VAL A 1111 18.62 5.88 36.16
CA VAL A 1111 17.58 6.10 37.18
C VAL A 1111 17.34 7.59 37.41
N TYR A 1112 18.36 8.43 37.31
CA TYR A 1112 18.21 9.88 37.43
C TYR A 1112 17.31 10.45 36.33
N PHE A 1113 17.40 9.93 35.11
CA PHE A 1113 16.55 10.33 33.99
C PHE A 1113 15.11 9.83 34.16
N ILE A 1114 14.93 8.67 34.80
CA ILE A 1114 13.61 8.09 35.11
C ILE A 1114 12.90 8.92 36.17
N ASP A 1115 13.55 9.15 37.32
CA ASP A 1115 12.93 9.81 38.48
C ASP A 1115 12.61 11.30 38.20
N ASN A 1116 13.40 11.99 37.37
CA ASN A 1116 13.24 13.43 37.08
C ASN A 1116 12.53 13.74 35.75
N GLY A 1117 12.12 12.73 34.97
CA GLY A 1117 11.43 12.93 33.69
C GLY A 1117 12.26 13.67 32.64
N LEU A 1118 13.58 13.57 32.67
CA LEU A 1118 14.51 14.30 31.78
C LEU A 1118 14.75 13.58 30.43
N GLN A 1119 13.86 12.68 30.05
CA GLN A 1119 14.05 11.78 28.91
C GLN A 1119 14.04 12.52 27.56
N ASP A 1120 13.33 13.65 27.48
CA ASP A 1120 13.23 14.50 26.29
C ASP A 1120 14.32 15.59 26.23
N LYS A 1121 15.17 15.69 27.26
CA LYS A 1121 16.23 16.69 27.33
C LYS A 1121 17.44 16.22 26.52
N GLN A 1122 17.56 16.74 25.30
CA GLN A 1122 18.52 16.27 24.30
C GLN A 1122 19.98 16.41 24.74
N TRP A 1123 20.35 17.48 25.44
CA TRP A 1123 21.73 17.71 25.89
C TRP A 1123 22.15 16.68 26.94
N GLU A 1124 21.31 16.45 27.93
CA GLU A 1124 21.54 15.53 29.05
C GLU A 1124 21.53 14.08 28.58
N SER A 1125 20.56 13.72 27.73
CA SER A 1125 20.45 12.40 27.13
C SER A 1125 21.67 12.08 26.25
N SER A 1126 22.03 12.98 25.32
CA SER A 1126 23.20 12.79 24.45
C SER A 1126 24.51 12.71 25.24
N SER A 1127 24.62 13.50 26.31
CA SER A 1127 25.76 13.45 27.23
C SER A 1127 25.83 12.08 27.92
N TYR A 1128 24.72 11.59 28.46
CA TYR A 1128 24.66 10.28 29.10
C TYR A 1128 25.03 9.16 28.12
N LEU A 1129 24.43 9.12 26.92
CA LEU A 1129 24.74 8.13 25.88
C LEU A 1129 26.22 8.12 25.48
N THR A 1130 26.84 9.29 25.44
CA THR A 1130 28.27 9.45 25.11
C THR A 1130 29.19 8.94 26.24
N PHE A 1131 28.91 9.33 27.48
CA PHE A 1131 29.84 9.10 28.60
C PHE A 1131 29.61 7.81 29.39
N HIS A 1132 28.40 7.24 29.43
CA HIS A 1132 28.14 6.03 30.23
C HIS A 1132 28.96 4.82 29.73
N ARG A 1133 29.10 4.63 28.41
CA ARG A 1133 29.91 3.53 27.83
C ARG A 1133 31.39 3.72 28.10
N LEU A 1134 31.85 4.98 28.03
CA LEU A 1134 33.22 5.35 28.37
C LEU A 1134 33.50 5.06 29.85
N GLY A 1135 32.60 5.49 30.74
CA GLY A 1135 32.69 5.23 32.18
C GLY A 1135 32.76 3.74 32.49
N TRP A 1136 31.91 2.93 31.87
CA TRP A 1136 31.93 1.47 32.04
C TRP A 1136 33.26 0.86 31.60
N ALA A 1137 33.75 1.24 30.41
CA ALA A 1137 35.02 0.74 29.87
C ALA A 1137 36.22 1.14 30.74
N LEU A 1138 36.26 2.37 31.25
CA LEU A 1138 37.31 2.85 32.16
C LEU A 1138 37.26 2.15 33.53
N GLY A 1139 36.06 2.03 34.09
CA GLY A 1139 35.83 1.33 35.36
C GLY A 1139 36.29 -0.12 35.29
N LEU A 1140 35.89 -0.85 34.25
CA LEU A 1140 36.29 -2.24 34.04
C LEU A 1140 37.78 -2.38 33.67
N SER A 1141 38.35 -1.39 32.98
CA SER A 1141 39.79 -1.36 32.70
C SER A 1141 40.64 -1.34 33.97
N TRP A 1142 40.20 -0.60 35.00
CA TRP A 1142 40.85 -0.64 36.31
C TRP A 1142 40.77 -2.03 36.94
N VAL A 1143 39.61 -2.70 36.89
CA VAL A 1143 39.45 -4.06 37.44
C VAL A 1143 40.44 -5.03 36.78
N ILE A 1144 40.52 -5.01 35.44
CA ILE A 1144 41.45 -5.85 34.68
C ILE A 1144 42.91 -5.50 35.03
N PHE A 1145 43.24 -4.22 35.07
CA PHE A 1145 44.59 -3.75 35.41
C PHE A 1145 45.01 -4.17 36.83
N ALA A 1146 44.16 -3.95 37.83
CA ALA A 1146 44.40 -4.34 39.22
C ALA A 1146 44.58 -5.85 39.37
N CYS A 1147 43.78 -6.66 38.67
CA CYS A 1147 43.94 -8.13 38.65
C CYS A 1147 45.29 -8.56 38.05
N ILE A 1148 45.74 -7.90 36.97
CA ILE A 1148 47.02 -8.23 36.31
C ILE A 1148 48.24 -7.82 37.14
N VAL A 1149 48.18 -6.65 37.79
CA VAL A 1149 49.30 -6.10 38.57
C VAL A 1149 49.39 -6.70 39.98
N GLY A 1150 48.35 -7.42 40.42
CA GLY A 1150 48.30 -8.10 41.73
C GLY A 1150 47.55 -7.32 42.83
N TYR A 1151 46.91 -6.20 42.50
CA TYR A 1151 46.05 -5.43 43.40
C TYR A 1151 44.58 -5.87 43.37
N GLY A 1152 44.27 -6.98 42.69
CA GLY A 1152 42.92 -7.50 42.50
C GLY A 1152 42.28 -8.13 43.74
N GLY A 1153 43.07 -8.63 44.69
CA GLY A 1153 42.59 -9.24 45.93
C GLY A 1153 41.48 -10.28 45.72
N PRO A 1154 40.35 -10.22 46.47
CA PRO A 1154 39.23 -11.15 46.33
C PRO A 1154 38.60 -11.17 44.93
N VAL A 1155 38.56 -10.03 44.25
CA VAL A 1155 37.98 -9.92 42.90
C VAL A 1155 38.74 -10.80 41.91
N ASN A 1156 40.07 -10.81 41.99
CA ASN A 1156 40.88 -11.66 41.12
C ASN A 1156 40.71 -13.17 41.44
N VAL A 1157 40.50 -13.53 42.71
CA VAL A 1157 40.25 -14.92 43.12
C VAL A 1157 38.95 -15.42 42.48
N ILE A 1158 37.87 -14.63 42.55
CA ILE A 1158 36.57 -14.97 41.96
C ILE A 1158 36.68 -15.02 40.43
N LEU A 1159 37.20 -13.97 39.80
CA LEU A 1159 37.26 -13.88 38.34
C LEU A 1159 38.22 -14.88 37.70
N SER A 1160 39.19 -15.41 38.45
CA SER A 1160 40.15 -16.41 37.96
C SER A 1160 39.77 -17.84 38.33
N TRP A 1161 38.52 -18.10 38.76
CA TRP A 1161 38.07 -19.44 39.13
C TRP A 1161 38.19 -20.44 37.96
N ASN A 1162 38.77 -21.61 38.22
CA ASN A 1162 39.15 -22.58 37.18
C ASN A 1162 37.99 -23.01 36.25
N PRO A 1163 36.76 -23.28 36.73
CA PRO A 1163 35.62 -23.61 35.86
C PRO A 1163 35.29 -22.53 34.83
N PHE A 1164 35.57 -21.24 35.10
CA PHE A 1164 35.36 -20.18 34.12
C PHE A 1164 36.24 -20.33 32.88
N GLN A 1165 37.33 -21.10 32.91
CA GLN A 1165 38.10 -21.39 31.70
C GLN A 1165 37.33 -22.30 30.73
N PHE A 1166 36.51 -23.22 31.24
CA PHE A 1166 35.68 -24.08 30.40
C PHE A 1166 34.58 -23.26 29.71
N PHE A 1167 33.80 -22.51 30.51
CA PHE A 1167 32.75 -21.64 29.99
C PHE A 1167 33.29 -20.50 29.12
N GLY A 1168 34.42 -19.92 29.49
CA GLY A 1168 35.10 -18.87 28.75
C GLY A 1168 35.53 -19.31 27.35
N LYS A 1169 35.90 -20.58 27.15
CA LYS A 1169 36.20 -21.14 25.82
C LYS A 1169 34.95 -21.36 24.97
N LEU A 1170 33.84 -21.76 25.58
CA LEU A 1170 32.57 -21.95 24.86
C LEU A 1170 31.80 -20.64 24.61
N SER A 1171 32.21 -19.54 25.26
CA SER A 1171 31.47 -18.27 25.22
C SER A 1171 31.09 -17.79 23.80
N TYR A 1172 31.97 -17.97 22.80
CA TYR A 1172 31.66 -17.61 21.42
C TYR A 1172 30.61 -18.54 20.78
N SER A 1173 30.79 -19.85 20.90
CA SER A 1173 29.80 -20.82 20.41
C SER A 1173 28.44 -20.67 21.14
N MET A 1174 28.44 -20.42 22.45
CA MET A 1174 27.23 -20.09 23.23
C MET A 1174 26.56 -18.81 22.72
N PHE A 1175 27.36 -17.77 22.44
CA PHE A 1175 26.86 -16.52 21.87
C PHE A 1175 26.16 -16.74 20.51
N LEU A 1176 26.66 -17.66 19.68
CA LEU A 1176 26.00 -17.94 18.40
C LEU A 1176 24.66 -18.68 18.56
N VAL A 1177 24.52 -19.59 19.53
CA VAL A 1177 23.32 -20.45 19.65
C VAL A 1177 22.22 -19.90 20.56
N HIS A 1178 22.56 -19.14 21.61
CA HIS A 1178 21.62 -18.83 22.70
C HIS A 1178 20.34 -18.12 22.22
N PHE A 1179 20.49 -17.14 21.32
CA PHE A 1179 19.34 -16.36 20.85
C PHE A 1179 18.40 -17.20 19.99
N THR A 1180 18.94 -18.11 19.17
CA THR A 1180 18.15 -19.09 18.40
C THR A 1180 17.41 -20.06 19.31
N ILE A 1181 18.01 -20.47 20.43
CA ILE A 1181 17.36 -21.32 21.44
C ILE A 1181 16.21 -20.58 22.12
N GLN A 1182 16.43 -19.33 22.53
CA GLN A 1182 15.39 -18.50 23.16
C GLN A 1182 14.20 -18.27 22.23
N THR A 1183 14.46 -17.97 20.95
CA THR A 1183 13.38 -17.82 19.97
C THR A 1183 12.69 -19.13 19.65
N TYR A 1184 13.41 -20.27 19.64
CA TYR A 1184 12.82 -21.61 19.50
C TYR A 1184 11.86 -21.93 20.65
N VAL A 1185 12.26 -21.70 21.90
CA VAL A 1185 11.41 -21.95 23.09
C VAL A 1185 10.18 -21.03 23.06
N SER A 1186 10.37 -19.76 22.72
CA SER A 1186 9.24 -18.83 22.56
C SER A 1186 8.28 -19.26 21.45
N ALA A 1187 8.81 -19.67 20.29
CA ALA A 1187 8.04 -20.10 19.13
C ALA A 1187 7.26 -21.41 19.33
N THR A 1188 7.73 -22.29 20.22
CA THR A 1188 7.08 -23.56 20.56
C THR A 1188 6.08 -23.44 21.72
N SER A 1189 5.97 -22.27 22.35
CA SER A 1189 5.04 -22.06 23.46
C SER A 1189 3.60 -22.34 23.03
N ARG A 1190 2.90 -23.18 23.80
CA ARG A 1190 1.48 -23.55 23.60
C ARG A 1190 0.53 -22.75 24.48
N THR A 1191 1.05 -22.12 25.52
CA THR A 1191 0.26 -21.39 26.52
C THR A 1191 0.87 -20.05 26.84
N ASN A 1192 0.01 -19.14 27.30
CA ASN A 1192 0.42 -17.86 27.83
C ASN A 1192 1.01 -18.00 29.23
N THR A 1193 1.80 -17.01 29.60
CA THR A 1193 2.76 -17.19 30.68
C THR A 1193 3.02 -15.82 31.33
N TYR A 1194 3.25 -15.77 32.64
CA TYR A 1194 3.39 -14.50 33.36
C TYR A 1194 4.81 -13.92 33.20
N ALA A 1195 4.91 -12.60 33.16
CA ALA A 1195 6.16 -11.88 33.30
C ALA A 1195 6.45 -11.69 34.79
N ASP A 1196 7.05 -12.72 35.36
CA ASP A 1196 7.50 -12.80 36.74
C ASP A 1196 8.94 -13.32 36.76
N ASP A 1197 9.68 -12.96 37.79
CA ASP A 1197 11.09 -13.33 37.94
C ASP A 1197 11.28 -14.84 37.94
N PHE A 1198 10.46 -15.56 38.70
CA PHE A 1198 10.64 -17.00 38.87
C PHE A 1198 10.61 -17.79 37.54
N PRO A 1199 9.58 -17.65 36.68
CA PRO A 1199 9.56 -18.34 35.39
C PRO A 1199 10.65 -17.83 34.43
N ILE A 1200 10.96 -16.52 34.44
CA ILE A 1200 12.03 -15.97 33.58
C ILE A 1200 13.39 -16.53 33.99
N VAL A 1201 13.68 -16.60 35.29
CA VAL A 1201 14.93 -17.15 35.83
C VAL A 1201 15.00 -18.66 35.57
N THR A 1202 13.89 -19.38 35.67
CA THR A 1202 13.82 -20.81 35.35
C THR A 1202 14.12 -21.07 33.87
N ASN A 1203 13.54 -20.27 32.97
CA ASN A 1203 13.84 -20.33 31.54
C ASN A 1203 15.28 -19.92 31.26
N TYR A 1204 15.82 -18.90 31.95
CA TYR A 1204 17.22 -18.52 31.83
C TYR A 1204 18.17 -19.68 32.14
N PHE A 1205 17.96 -20.42 33.23
CA PHE A 1205 18.79 -21.58 33.54
C PHE A 1205 18.64 -22.70 32.51
N SER A 1206 17.44 -22.89 31.98
CA SER A 1206 17.17 -23.85 30.90
C SER A 1206 17.89 -23.45 29.61
N THR A 1207 17.78 -22.19 29.19
CA THR A 1207 18.48 -21.61 28.04
C THR A 1207 19.99 -21.70 28.22
N LEU A 1208 20.51 -21.44 29.42
CA LEU A 1208 21.94 -21.57 29.72
C LEU A 1208 22.40 -23.01 29.54
N ALA A 1209 21.65 -23.99 30.06
CA ALA A 1209 21.95 -25.41 29.91
C ALA A 1209 21.90 -25.85 28.43
N TYR A 1210 20.86 -25.48 27.69
CA TYR A 1210 20.77 -25.79 26.25
C TYR A 1210 21.88 -25.11 25.45
N SER A 1211 22.19 -23.84 25.75
CA SER A 1211 23.28 -23.12 25.08
C SER A 1211 24.63 -23.81 25.30
N LEU A 1212 24.87 -24.35 26.50
CA LEU A 1212 26.06 -25.17 26.78
C LEU A 1212 26.06 -26.44 25.95
N ILE A 1213 24.95 -27.20 25.94
CA ILE A 1213 24.82 -28.46 25.19
C ILE A 1213 25.06 -28.22 23.69
N PHE A 1214 24.39 -27.25 23.08
CA PHE A 1214 24.49 -26.98 21.63
C PHE A 1214 25.80 -26.27 21.24
N SER A 1215 26.45 -25.56 22.16
CA SER A 1215 27.76 -24.94 21.88
C SER A 1215 28.89 -25.98 21.75
N ILE A 1216 28.79 -27.15 22.39
CA ILE A 1216 29.85 -28.17 22.35
C ILE A 1216 30.01 -28.76 20.93
N PRO A 1217 28.96 -29.24 20.23
CA PRO A 1217 29.09 -29.69 18.85
C PRO A 1217 29.60 -28.59 17.92
N LEU A 1218 29.09 -27.36 18.06
CA LEU A 1218 29.54 -26.22 17.25
C LEU A 1218 31.04 -25.94 17.46
N TYR A 1219 31.51 -26.02 18.70
CA TYR A 1219 32.92 -25.88 19.05
C TYR A 1219 33.77 -27.01 18.47
N LEU A 1220 33.36 -28.27 18.66
CA LEU A 1220 34.15 -29.44 18.27
C LEU A 1220 34.22 -29.66 16.75
N LEU A 1221 33.17 -29.31 16.02
CA LEU A 1221 33.08 -29.52 14.57
C LEU A 1221 33.58 -28.31 13.75
N PHE A 1222 33.47 -27.09 14.29
CA PHE A 1222 33.80 -25.88 13.53
C PHE A 1222 34.83 -24.99 14.24
N GLU A 1223 34.63 -24.60 15.50
CA GLU A 1223 35.55 -23.63 16.13
C GLU A 1223 36.97 -24.17 16.35
N ALA A 1224 37.09 -25.34 16.99
CA ALA A 1224 38.38 -25.95 17.32
C ALA A 1224 39.14 -26.48 16.08
N PRO A 1225 38.50 -27.19 15.12
CA PRO A 1225 39.21 -27.67 13.94
C PRO A 1225 39.79 -26.54 13.11
N PHE A 1226 39.00 -25.50 12.81
CA PHE A 1226 39.50 -24.37 12.02
C PHE A 1226 40.54 -23.55 12.79
N GLY A 1227 40.43 -23.45 14.12
CA GLY A 1227 41.49 -22.88 14.97
C GLY A 1227 42.78 -23.71 15.00
N ASN A 1228 42.71 -25.02 14.76
CA ASN A 1228 43.88 -25.88 14.61
C ASN A 1228 44.47 -25.79 13.20
N LEU A 1229 43.61 -25.79 12.16
CA LEU A 1229 43.99 -25.63 10.76
C LEU A 1229 44.67 -24.29 10.46
N ASP A 1230 44.26 -23.23 11.14
CA ASP A 1230 44.87 -21.88 11.05
C ASP A 1230 46.39 -21.90 11.26
N LYS A 1231 46.88 -22.82 12.11
CA LYS A 1231 48.31 -22.99 12.39
C LYS A 1231 49.10 -23.60 11.21
N TYR A 1232 48.41 -24.18 10.22
CA TYR A 1232 49.00 -24.92 9.10
C TYR A 1232 48.83 -24.20 7.76
N PHE A 1233 47.60 -23.83 7.37
CA PHE A 1233 47.32 -23.21 6.06
C PHE A 1233 48.14 -21.93 5.79
N LEU A 1234 48.50 -21.21 6.85
CA LEU A 1234 49.21 -19.94 6.76
C LEU A 1234 50.68 -20.05 7.17
N ARG A 1235 51.15 -21.25 7.54
CA ARG A 1235 52.59 -21.53 7.76
C ARG A 1235 53.33 -21.77 6.44
N ASP A 1236 52.61 -22.23 5.41
CA ASP A 1236 53.14 -22.54 4.07
C ASP A 1236 52.95 -21.39 3.05
N MET A 1237 52.10 -20.40 3.33
CA MET A 1237 52.04 -19.13 2.57
C MET A 1237 53.22 -18.20 2.95
N LYS A 1238 54.45 -18.63 2.67
CA LYS A 1238 55.59 -17.70 2.49
C LYS A 1238 55.54 -17.14 1.06
N ILE A 1239 54.53 -16.34 0.75
CA ILE A 1239 54.50 -15.59 -0.51
C ILE A 1239 55.25 -14.28 -0.24
N PHE A 1240 56.56 -14.31 -0.48
CA PHE A 1240 57.54 -13.23 -0.72
C PHE A 1240 58.88 -13.62 -0.10
N PRO A 1241 59.86 -14.12 -0.89
CA PRO A 1241 61.22 -14.23 -0.43
C PRO A 1241 61.79 -12.82 -0.31
N TYR A 1242 61.93 -12.31 0.91
CA TYR A 1242 62.82 -11.16 1.13
C TYR A 1242 64.24 -11.57 0.72
N PRO A 1243 64.96 -10.76 -0.09
CA PRO A 1243 66.36 -11.02 -0.39
C PRO A 1243 67.14 -11.00 0.93
N ARG A 1244 67.91 -12.05 1.19
CA ARG A 1244 68.92 -12.01 2.26
C ARG A 1244 69.88 -10.86 1.91
N PRO A 1245 70.27 -9.99 2.87
CA PRO A 1245 71.48 -9.20 2.69
C PRO A 1245 72.64 -10.16 2.46
N ARG A 1246 73.44 -9.93 1.41
CA ARG A 1246 74.72 -10.62 1.21
C ARG A 1246 75.56 -10.43 2.48
N ALA A 1247 75.72 -11.50 3.26
CA ALA A 1247 76.80 -11.59 4.22
C ALA A 1247 78.04 -11.99 3.43
N THR A 1248 79.05 -11.14 3.52
CA THR A 1248 80.41 -11.31 3.02
C THR A 1248 81.04 -12.59 3.55
N GLU A 1249 81.90 -13.16 2.71
CA GLU A 1249 82.65 -14.41 2.89
C GLU A 1249 83.60 -14.39 4.10
N THR A 1250 83.67 -15.57 4.73
CA THR A 1250 84.87 -16.21 5.33
C THR A 1250 85.69 -15.46 6.39
N ALA A 1251 85.71 -16.01 7.61
CA ALA A 1251 86.94 -16.35 8.34
C ALA A 1251 86.65 -17.26 9.56
N LYS A 1252 87.02 -18.54 9.40
CA LYS A 1252 87.89 -19.37 10.24
C LYS A 1252 87.73 -19.47 11.79
N ASP A 1253 87.75 -20.74 12.19
CA ASP A 1253 88.42 -21.38 13.34
C ASP A 1253 87.71 -21.52 14.71
N GLU A 1254 87.74 -22.78 15.17
CA GLU A 1254 87.40 -23.45 16.44
C GLU A 1254 87.99 -22.79 17.73
N PRO A 1255 87.89 -23.38 18.95
CA PRO A 1255 86.79 -24.04 19.67
C PRO A 1255 86.62 -23.50 21.12
N GLU A 1256 85.63 -24.05 21.85
CA GLU A 1256 85.55 -24.27 23.31
C GLU A 1256 86.12 -23.24 24.34
N ARG A 1257 85.21 -22.77 25.21
CA ARG A 1257 85.36 -22.53 26.67
C ARG A 1257 84.00 -21.98 27.18
N GLY A 1258 83.22 -22.62 28.05
CA GLY A 1258 83.53 -23.49 29.18
C GLY A 1258 83.45 -22.67 30.48
N VAL A 1259 82.27 -22.56 31.09
CA VAL A 1259 82.05 -22.44 32.56
C VAL A 1259 80.65 -22.99 32.91
N ASP A 1260 80.64 -24.29 33.21
CA ASP A 1260 80.23 -24.92 34.46
C ASP A 1260 78.92 -24.59 35.21
N ASN A 1261 78.13 -25.68 35.29
CA ASN A 1261 77.68 -26.39 36.49
C ASN A 1261 76.63 -25.77 37.42
N LYS A 1262 75.42 -26.33 37.27
CA LYS A 1262 74.82 -27.36 38.13
C LYS A 1262 74.90 -27.19 39.65
N ALA A 1263 73.74 -27.54 40.23
CA ALA A 1263 73.50 -28.36 41.42
C ALA A 1263 72.91 -27.55 42.59
N PHE A 1264 71.98 -28.05 43.41
CA PHE A 1264 71.01 -29.16 43.45
C PHE A 1264 70.39 -29.03 44.87
N VAL A 1265 69.23 -29.66 45.11
CA VAL A 1265 68.60 -29.95 46.43
C VAL A 1265 68.22 -28.71 47.29
N GLU A 1266 67.12 -28.63 48.03
CA GLU A 1266 66.61 -29.63 48.97
C GLU A 1266 65.19 -29.30 49.50
N SER A 1267 64.40 -30.36 49.70
CA SER A 1267 63.32 -30.51 50.70
C SER A 1267 62.00 -29.74 50.45
N THR A 1268 60.80 -30.21 50.82
CA THR A 1268 60.27 -31.48 51.32
C THR A 1268 58.73 -31.40 51.31
N ALA A 1269 58.09 -32.57 51.27
CA ALA A 1269 56.81 -32.90 51.90
C ALA A 1269 55.51 -32.30 51.34
N LYS A 1270 54.78 -33.18 50.62
CA LYS A 1270 53.33 -33.36 50.80
C LYS A 1270 53.03 -33.78 52.25
N PRO A 1271 51.77 -33.55 52.68
CA PRO A 1271 50.95 -34.72 52.98
C PRO A 1271 49.63 -34.71 52.21
N ASP A 1272 49.26 -35.90 51.74
CA ASP A 1272 47.91 -36.34 51.37
C ASP A 1272 46.95 -36.21 52.60
N PRO A 1273 45.61 -36.46 52.55
CA PRO A 1273 44.93 -37.27 51.53
C PRO A 1273 43.49 -36.88 51.12
N VAL A 1274 43.07 -37.68 50.13
CA VAL A 1274 41.74 -38.01 49.58
C VAL A 1274 41.21 -37.10 48.48
#